data_AF-A0A367XSP8-F1
#
_entry.id   AF-A0A367XSP8-F1
#
_cell.length_a   1.000
_cell.length_b   1.000
_cell.length_c   1.000
_cell.angle_alpha   90.00
_cell.angle_beta   90.00
_cell.angle_gamma   90.00
#
_symmetry.space_group_name_H-M   'P 1'
#
loop_
_entity.id
_entity.type
_entity.pdbx_description
1 polymer ?
#
loop_
_entity_poly.entity_id
_entity_poly.type
_entity_poly.pdbx_seq_one_letter_code
_entity_poly.pdbx_strand_id
1 'polypeptide(L)'
;MEEEYHTQQLQPSSVLNIAEDQRVGLRVRNLTVSVKSQQKKVQDTESNAQIASNILDDVSFDLECGQLMAIMGGSGSGKTTLLNTLSQRTNITNKNLLFSGTINYETSNTNNHIKHAYLLQTDIFLPGLTLWETLSTQADLRLPPHVTKQEKVELIEYILNVLELAHLRDTQVAAFGSHGSTLSGGEQRRVSLAIQLLSKPAILFLDEPTTGLDTSSSLKMIHVLKKLASPEYGLTIILSIHQPRPEITELFDKICLLTRGGRLVYFGNLPGADEYFNNIHFLKQEEEKDHSKNIIEYIMDLSVKDTTSKEKEQQTVARINKLVGTWKSTHPYTSALVNEGPDLFHKNLKLFTKPKSDKISFQTELVVLTKRTFILTYRDYKALTVFNAGSVILAITIGWMFYRPKHDLAGIRSLISTLYVALEVMGFVPMYIEIERLWTTDGAFFYREYLEGQSSIIGFLLSRRLGKLFLEDLPMTLLFSIITYFMWGLNTSNGSHFGIYFTIILLIEFCCMNVAMLSFAIAPNFAISSLIANLTYQIQNNACGYFVNAATMPVYVRWTRYLAYFWYSFGALTNNQFHNWFGDCPYDGRLDDPRCEEYSGNYQIELLGFPTGWIGAPIGYLCIWVVGYLVISGIVFHFKSHDIGMAKIKKNKIGGEEDEEHAHKQKQTSGEQEYITDKHDLEINISNIYLEIRNKNWMQKVTSTKTLLDNVSATFEANKVNVIMGPSGSGKTTLLNYLSNRLSRTVNFVSQGSIKINGCQEISRDKLAKISAYVTQHDNSLIDVLTVRETLYYQAKLRLPLDQHHSIPVIINKLIRQTGLVDCADTLVGSEYTKGISGGEKRRLSIAVQLLSRPKVLFLDEPTSGLDSATAETILLLLDEVAKENNTTVILTIHQPSENMFYRFGSLLLLGTGGKVIYDGCSQGIIDYLNHLGYTNPKGNNIADYILDLVSKGLEEDKQQLEKRIDDLICHWKTSGYKITQGSIVTYLEEVIDLPQYYYKRLPIFVTFPTIIKRQLLTSYRCKDVVINRAGQTIFLAIVHTLYFAPLRNSQDGISNRLGLVQEVLNLYFAGLVNNVTLYPHERDLFYQEYRDGIYGVTEFGFSYFINELPTEIIPCLFFSALIVFAVGLPRTAGMFFAMFGTGFISLNCGESLGIFVNSLFNHLGVATNVLTTLIILAIFMGGTMSLHMPHFFKAWNYINPMKYAVAICTNLGFENQKFSCNADSCLLNTGEDVLKYYNLEQDMGAMIGGLIACFVVYRAIAIFSIYVRVKWF
;
A
#
# COMPACT_ATOMS: atom_id res chain seq x y z
N MET A 1 -28.55 -9.30 55.35
CA MET A 1 -29.47 -8.88 54.26
C MET A 1 -28.71 -8.10 53.17
N GLU A 2 -27.46 -8.46 52.87
CA GLU A 2 -26.65 -7.88 51.78
C GLU A 2 -26.02 -8.96 50.87
N GLU A 3 -26.44 -10.22 51.01
CA GLU A 3 -25.88 -11.36 50.23
C GLU A 3 -26.82 -11.93 49.16
N GLU A 4 -27.97 -11.30 48.89
CA GLU A 4 -28.96 -11.81 47.92
C GLU A 4 -29.07 -11.01 46.60
N TYR A 5 -28.18 -10.03 46.34
CA TYR A 5 -28.29 -9.16 45.16
C TYR A 5 -27.26 -9.39 44.04
N HIS A 6 -26.39 -10.42 44.12
CA HIS A 6 -25.33 -10.65 43.12
C HIS A 6 -25.37 -11.98 42.34
N THR A 7 -26.44 -12.76 42.43
CA THR A 7 -26.60 -14.02 41.69
C THR A 7 -27.81 -13.99 40.75
N GLN A 8 -27.83 -13.02 39.84
CA GLN A 8 -28.41 -13.24 38.50
C GLN A 8 -27.26 -13.30 37.50
N GLN A 9 -26.54 -14.43 37.50
CA GLN A 9 -25.80 -14.85 36.32
C GLN A 9 -26.84 -15.14 35.23
N LEU A 10 -27.17 -14.14 34.40
CA LEU A 10 -27.71 -14.38 33.07
C LEU A 10 -26.77 -15.37 32.38
N GLN A 11 -27.29 -16.52 31.97
CA GLN A 11 -26.48 -17.55 31.31
C GLN A 11 -25.74 -16.94 30.11
N PRO A 12 -24.41 -17.09 30.01
CA PRO A 12 -23.59 -16.51 28.93
C PRO A 12 -23.97 -16.99 27.51
N SER A 13 -24.83 -18.01 27.39
CA SER A 13 -25.33 -18.55 26.13
C SER A 13 -26.29 -17.62 25.39
N SER A 14 -27.01 -16.72 26.04
CA SER A 14 -28.09 -15.94 25.37
C SER A 14 -27.60 -14.83 24.41
N VAL A 15 -26.37 -14.35 24.57
CA VAL A 15 -25.89 -13.11 23.90
C VAL A 15 -25.55 -13.32 22.41
N LEU A 16 -24.99 -14.49 22.06
CA LEU A 16 -24.64 -14.88 20.68
C LEU A 16 -25.54 -15.99 20.12
N ASN A 17 -26.52 -16.48 20.87
CA ASN A 17 -27.40 -17.56 20.41
C ASN A 17 -28.32 -17.11 19.28
N ILE A 18 -28.39 -17.94 18.25
CA ILE A 18 -29.25 -17.81 17.08
C ILE A 18 -30.45 -18.73 17.25
N ALA A 19 -31.62 -18.09 17.37
CA ALA A 19 -32.88 -18.78 17.48
C ALA A 19 -33.07 -19.78 16.32
N GLU A 20 -33.68 -20.93 16.61
CA GLU A 20 -33.80 -22.04 15.65
C GLU A 20 -34.46 -21.63 14.33
N ASP A 21 -35.37 -20.66 14.37
CA ASP A 21 -36.07 -20.14 13.20
C ASP A 21 -35.16 -19.33 12.26
N GLN A 22 -34.07 -18.76 12.78
CA GLN A 22 -33.10 -17.92 12.06
C GLN A 22 -31.86 -18.67 11.57
N ARG A 23 -31.72 -19.95 11.93
CA ARG A 23 -30.60 -20.79 11.48
C ARG A 23 -30.71 -21.05 9.99
N VAL A 24 -29.56 -21.12 9.31
CA VAL A 24 -29.52 -21.18 7.83
C VAL A 24 -28.74 -22.39 7.35
N GLY A 25 -29.38 -23.21 6.52
CA GLY A 25 -28.73 -24.26 5.71
C GLY A 25 -28.44 -23.78 4.28
N LEU A 26 -27.60 -24.50 3.54
CA LEU A 26 -27.19 -24.14 2.18
C LEU A 26 -27.28 -25.36 1.25
N ARG A 27 -27.99 -25.23 0.13
CA ARG A 27 -28.00 -26.22 -0.96
C ARG A 27 -27.47 -25.61 -2.24
N VAL A 28 -26.44 -26.23 -2.82
CA VAL A 28 -25.78 -25.79 -4.05
C VAL A 28 -25.96 -26.86 -5.13
N ARG A 29 -26.34 -26.44 -6.34
CA ARG A 29 -26.54 -27.33 -7.49
C ARG A 29 -25.90 -26.76 -8.76
N ASN A 30 -25.04 -27.56 -9.39
CA ASN A 30 -24.39 -27.34 -10.68
C ASN A 30 -23.79 -25.93 -10.82
N LEU A 31 -23.14 -25.44 -9.75
CA LEU A 31 -22.58 -24.10 -9.72
C LEU A 31 -21.34 -24.04 -10.63
N THR A 32 -21.45 -23.23 -11.68
CA THR A 32 -20.37 -23.00 -12.64
C THR A 32 -20.16 -21.49 -12.81
N VAL A 33 -18.89 -21.08 -12.79
CA VAL A 33 -18.46 -19.69 -12.98
C VAL A 33 -17.38 -19.68 -14.04
N SER A 34 -17.60 -18.97 -15.16
CA SER A 34 -16.65 -18.92 -16.27
C SER A 34 -16.34 -17.49 -16.72
N VAL A 35 -15.14 -17.30 -17.29
CA VAL A 35 -14.66 -16.00 -17.79
C VAL A 35 -14.77 -15.96 -19.31
N LYS A 36 -15.36 -14.88 -19.84
CA LYS A 36 -15.40 -14.64 -21.28
C LYS A 36 -14.01 -14.25 -21.80
N SER A 37 -13.40 -15.13 -22.60
CA SER A 37 -12.20 -14.83 -23.37
C SER A 37 -12.56 -13.95 -24.58
N GLN A 38 -12.23 -12.66 -24.53
CA GLN A 38 -12.17 -11.83 -25.74
C GLN A 38 -10.87 -12.14 -26.49
N GLN A 39 -10.88 -13.12 -27.39
CA GLN A 39 -9.85 -13.17 -28.43
C GLN A 39 -10.17 -12.07 -29.46
N LYS A 40 -9.14 -11.28 -29.81
CA LYS A 40 -9.17 -10.45 -31.02
C LYS A 40 -9.46 -11.39 -32.19
N LYS A 41 -10.46 -11.02 -33.02
CA LYS A 41 -10.76 -11.67 -34.31
C LYS A 41 -9.46 -11.91 -35.07
N VAL A 42 -8.96 -13.13 -35.05
CA VAL A 42 -8.14 -13.67 -36.13
C VAL A 42 -9.16 -14.40 -37.00
N GLN A 43 -9.30 -13.92 -38.24
CA GLN A 43 -10.14 -14.56 -39.24
C GLN A 43 -9.52 -15.93 -39.53
N ASP A 44 -10.10 -16.98 -38.96
CA ASP A 44 -10.11 -18.29 -39.61
C ASP A 44 -11.46 -18.94 -39.28
N THR A 45 -12.21 -19.17 -40.36
CA THR A 45 -13.48 -19.87 -40.40
C THR A 45 -13.28 -21.34 -40.03
N GLU A 46 -13.78 -21.76 -38.87
CA GLU A 46 -14.68 -22.91 -38.66
C GLU A 46 -14.81 -23.25 -37.16
N SER A 47 -16.05 -23.47 -36.71
CA SER A 47 -16.49 -23.80 -35.33
C SER A 47 -16.35 -22.71 -34.24
N ASN A 48 -17.37 -21.85 -34.15
CA ASN A 48 -17.57 -20.90 -33.03
C ASN A 48 -17.99 -21.64 -31.73
N ALA A 49 -17.08 -22.35 -31.09
CA ALA A 49 -17.17 -22.58 -29.64
C ALA A 49 -16.39 -21.44 -28.96
N GLN A 50 -17.10 -20.48 -28.37
CA GLN A 50 -16.46 -19.50 -27.49
C GLN A 50 -15.74 -20.26 -26.38
N ILE A 51 -14.40 -20.29 -26.41
CA ILE A 51 -13.60 -20.98 -25.41
C ILE A 51 -13.67 -20.17 -24.10
N ALA A 52 -14.68 -20.44 -23.28
CA ALA A 52 -14.78 -19.94 -21.91
C ALA A 52 -13.89 -20.82 -21.01
N SER A 53 -13.08 -20.18 -20.15
CA SER A 53 -12.34 -20.91 -19.12
C SER A 53 -13.19 -20.95 -17.84
N ASN A 54 -13.56 -22.15 -17.40
CA ASN A 54 -14.29 -22.35 -16.15
C ASN A 54 -13.34 -22.13 -14.95
N ILE A 55 -13.76 -21.30 -14.00
CA ILE A 55 -13.13 -21.13 -12.69
C ILE A 55 -13.74 -22.10 -11.69
N LEU A 56 -15.07 -22.23 -11.72
CA LEU A 56 -15.84 -23.27 -11.02
C LEU A 56 -16.59 -24.09 -12.06
N ASP A 57 -16.65 -25.40 -11.87
CA ASP A 57 -17.22 -26.33 -12.83
C ASP A 57 -18.07 -27.40 -12.10
N ASP A 58 -19.39 -27.24 -12.20
CA ASP A 58 -20.39 -28.21 -11.76
C ASP A 58 -20.28 -28.60 -10.26
N VAL A 59 -20.17 -27.59 -9.38
CA VAL A 59 -20.08 -27.82 -7.94
C VAL A 59 -21.48 -27.99 -7.33
N SER A 60 -21.69 -29.10 -6.61
CA SER A 60 -22.96 -29.43 -5.94
C SER A 60 -22.72 -30.01 -4.55
N PHE A 61 -23.40 -29.50 -3.53
CA PHE A 61 -23.34 -30.01 -2.14
C PHE A 61 -24.50 -29.49 -1.28
N ASP A 62 -24.73 -30.12 -0.12
CA ASP A 62 -25.76 -29.74 0.85
C ASP A 62 -25.15 -29.59 2.25
N LEU A 63 -25.31 -28.42 2.87
CA LEU A 63 -24.85 -28.10 4.22
C LEU A 63 -26.05 -27.80 5.12
N GLU A 64 -26.16 -28.50 6.24
CA GLU A 64 -27.23 -28.28 7.21
C GLU A 64 -26.94 -27.05 8.10
N CYS A 65 -27.95 -26.56 8.80
CA CYS A 65 -27.81 -25.40 9.66
C CYS A 65 -26.98 -25.71 10.92
N GLY A 66 -26.14 -24.76 11.36
CA GLY A 66 -25.30 -24.93 12.55
C GLY A 66 -24.11 -25.87 12.35
N GLN A 67 -23.68 -26.11 11.11
CA GLN A 67 -22.51 -26.94 10.81
C GLN A 67 -21.27 -26.09 10.50
N LEU A 68 -20.11 -26.59 10.88
CA LEU A 68 -18.79 -26.07 10.51
C LEU A 68 -18.25 -26.82 9.29
N MET A 69 -18.18 -26.14 8.15
CA MET A 69 -17.69 -26.67 6.88
C MET A 69 -16.33 -26.09 6.49
N ALA A 70 -15.40 -26.96 6.10
CA ALA A 70 -14.10 -26.59 5.56
C ALA A 70 -14.03 -26.84 4.04
N ILE A 71 -13.70 -25.79 3.26
CA ILE A 71 -13.36 -25.88 1.85
C ILE A 71 -11.85 -26.06 1.73
N MET A 72 -11.43 -27.21 1.22
CA MET A 72 -10.03 -27.62 1.07
C MET A 72 -9.66 -27.79 -0.39
N GLY A 73 -8.37 -27.70 -0.69
CA GLY A 73 -7.83 -27.90 -2.04
C GLY A 73 -6.55 -27.11 -2.29
N GLY A 74 -5.80 -27.46 -3.33
CA GLY A 74 -4.56 -26.77 -3.69
C GLY A 74 -4.74 -25.28 -4.06
N SER A 75 -3.64 -24.53 -4.15
CA SER A 75 -3.67 -23.16 -4.68
C SER A 75 -4.30 -23.12 -6.09
N GLY A 76 -5.18 -22.15 -6.35
CA GLY A 76 -5.86 -22.01 -7.64
C GLY A 76 -6.99 -23.03 -7.90
N SER A 77 -7.43 -23.79 -6.89
CA SER A 77 -8.58 -24.71 -7.02
C SER A 77 -9.94 -24.02 -7.06
N GLY A 78 -10.02 -22.71 -6.79
CA GLY A 78 -11.27 -21.96 -6.82
C GLY A 78 -11.93 -21.74 -5.46
N LYS A 79 -11.28 -22.07 -4.33
CA LYS A 79 -11.79 -21.90 -2.95
C LYS A 79 -12.37 -20.50 -2.68
N THR A 80 -11.55 -19.46 -2.83
CA THR A 80 -11.97 -18.06 -2.64
C THR A 80 -13.04 -17.64 -3.64
N THR A 81 -13.05 -18.19 -4.86
CA THR A 81 -14.11 -17.92 -5.84
C THR A 81 -15.43 -18.52 -5.39
N LEU A 82 -15.43 -19.78 -4.91
CA LEU A 82 -16.61 -20.43 -4.35
C LEU A 82 -17.13 -19.63 -3.16
N LEU A 83 -16.27 -19.29 -2.20
CA LEU A 83 -16.62 -18.56 -0.99
C LEU A 83 -17.16 -17.13 -1.29
N ASN A 84 -16.59 -16.43 -2.27
CA ASN A 84 -17.12 -15.14 -2.76
C ASN A 84 -18.46 -15.27 -3.50
N THR A 85 -18.68 -16.38 -4.20
CA THR A 85 -19.95 -16.64 -4.91
C THR A 85 -21.06 -16.99 -3.91
N LEU A 86 -20.76 -17.79 -2.88
CA LEU A 86 -21.69 -18.13 -1.80
C LEU A 86 -22.05 -16.89 -0.96
N SER A 87 -21.09 -16.01 -0.68
CA SER A 87 -21.36 -14.78 0.06
C SER A 87 -21.97 -13.65 -0.80
N GLN A 88 -22.29 -13.92 -2.08
CA GLN A 88 -22.82 -12.94 -3.04
C GLN A 88 -21.93 -11.69 -3.23
N ARG A 89 -20.61 -11.80 -2.93
CA ARG A 89 -19.64 -10.71 -3.13
C ARG A 89 -19.15 -10.61 -4.57
N THR A 90 -19.23 -11.69 -5.35
CA THR A 90 -18.96 -11.63 -6.78
C THR A 90 -20.02 -10.77 -7.47
N ASN A 91 -19.60 -9.74 -8.20
CA ASN A 91 -20.55 -8.91 -8.94
C ASN A 91 -21.22 -9.73 -10.06
N ILE A 92 -22.42 -10.23 -9.79
CA ILE A 92 -23.25 -11.02 -10.71
C ILE A 92 -23.56 -10.24 -12.00
N THR A 93 -23.56 -8.90 -11.93
CA THR A 93 -23.82 -8.02 -13.09
C THR A 93 -22.60 -7.81 -14.00
N ASN A 94 -21.43 -8.34 -13.64
CA ASN A 94 -20.22 -8.16 -14.44
C ASN A 94 -20.33 -8.92 -15.78
N LYS A 95 -20.30 -8.18 -16.89
CA LYS A 95 -20.44 -8.72 -18.25
C LYS A 95 -19.39 -9.77 -18.63
N ASN A 96 -18.24 -9.77 -17.95
CA ASN A 96 -17.11 -10.66 -18.21
C ASN A 96 -17.25 -12.03 -17.55
N LEU A 97 -18.15 -12.20 -16.57
CA LEU A 97 -18.41 -13.45 -15.88
C LEU A 97 -19.74 -14.05 -16.34
N LEU A 98 -19.79 -15.38 -16.41
CA LEU A 98 -21.00 -16.15 -16.64
C LEU A 98 -21.24 -17.03 -15.42
N PHE A 99 -22.44 -16.97 -14.88
CA PHE A 99 -22.89 -17.77 -13.75
C PHE A 99 -23.97 -18.74 -14.22
N SER A 100 -23.86 -20.01 -13.85
CA SER A 100 -24.93 -21.01 -14.00
C SER A 100 -25.03 -21.89 -12.76
N GLY A 101 -26.17 -22.55 -12.58
CA GLY A 101 -26.50 -23.33 -11.38
C GLY A 101 -27.41 -22.56 -10.41
N THR A 102 -27.68 -23.15 -9.26
CA THR A 102 -28.55 -22.57 -8.21
C THR A 102 -27.92 -22.67 -6.83
N ILE A 103 -28.18 -21.66 -6.00
CA ILE A 103 -27.80 -21.62 -4.58
C ILE A 103 -29.07 -21.29 -3.80
N ASN A 104 -29.49 -22.20 -2.92
CA ASN A 104 -30.66 -22.01 -2.07
C ASN A 104 -30.22 -21.93 -0.61
N TYR A 105 -30.66 -20.88 0.09
CA TYR A 105 -30.45 -20.70 1.53
C TYR A 105 -31.70 -21.17 2.25
N GLU A 106 -31.62 -22.30 2.94
CA GLU A 106 -32.75 -22.89 3.64
C GLU A 106 -32.91 -22.22 5.01
N THR A 107 -34.09 -21.65 5.24
CA THR A 107 -34.49 -21.07 6.51
C THR A 107 -35.91 -21.53 6.81
N SER A 108 -36.25 -21.66 8.10
CA SER A 108 -37.62 -22.03 8.50
C SER A 108 -38.67 -20.98 8.05
N ASN A 109 -38.23 -19.73 7.82
CA ASN A 109 -39.04 -18.60 7.39
C ASN A 109 -38.53 -18.04 6.05
N THR A 110 -39.24 -18.33 4.96
CA THR A 110 -38.84 -18.01 3.57
C THR A 110 -38.74 -16.52 3.22
N ASN A 111 -39.20 -15.62 4.09
CA ASN A 111 -39.25 -14.17 3.86
C ASN A 111 -38.27 -13.35 4.72
N ASN A 112 -37.43 -13.98 5.55
CA ASN A 112 -36.55 -13.26 6.48
C ASN A 112 -35.17 -12.95 5.89
N HIS A 113 -34.64 -11.76 6.24
CA HIS A 113 -33.29 -11.34 5.93
C HIS A 113 -32.26 -12.24 6.62
N ILE A 114 -31.25 -12.68 5.88
CA ILE A 114 -30.15 -13.48 6.41
C ILE A 114 -29.00 -12.55 6.82
N LYS A 115 -28.71 -12.53 8.13
CA LYS A 115 -27.52 -11.88 8.67
C LYS A 115 -26.30 -12.71 8.30
N HIS A 116 -25.32 -12.09 7.65
CA HIS A 116 -24.08 -12.75 7.29
C HIS A 116 -22.87 -11.87 7.62
N ALA A 117 -21.70 -12.49 7.72
CA ALA A 117 -20.44 -11.79 7.88
C ALA A 117 -19.35 -12.47 7.04
N TYR A 118 -18.36 -11.70 6.62
CA TYR A 118 -17.27 -12.19 5.77
C TYR A 118 -15.92 -11.71 6.31
N LEU A 119 -15.01 -12.64 6.57
CA LEU A 119 -13.63 -12.36 6.92
C LEU A 119 -12.74 -12.46 5.67
N LEU A 120 -12.15 -11.33 5.27
CA LEU A 120 -11.19 -11.23 4.17
C LEU A 120 -9.86 -11.91 4.53
N GLN A 121 -9.07 -12.28 3.53
CA GLN A 121 -7.72 -12.82 3.74
C GLN A 121 -6.77 -11.78 4.36
N THR A 122 -6.88 -10.50 3.98
CA THR A 122 -6.06 -9.41 4.52
C THR A 122 -6.74 -8.65 5.64
N ASP A 123 -5.98 -8.38 6.70
CA ASP A 123 -6.43 -7.62 7.86
C ASP A 123 -6.08 -6.13 7.70
N ILE A 124 -7.10 -5.26 7.74
CA ILE A 124 -6.95 -3.80 7.60
C ILE A 124 -7.56 -3.13 8.82
N PHE A 125 -6.76 -2.30 9.49
CA PHE A 125 -7.16 -1.57 10.70
C PHE A 125 -6.89 -0.08 10.56
N LEU A 126 -7.71 0.73 11.21
CA LEU A 126 -7.46 2.18 11.34
C LEU A 126 -6.31 2.40 12.34
N PRO A 127 -5.27 3.17 11.99
CA PRO A 127 -4.13 3.41 12.87
C PRO A 127 -4.52 4.28 14.07
N GLY A 128 -3.99 3.97 15.25
CA GLY A 128 -4.13 4.77 16.47
C GLY A 128 -5.34 4.48 17.37
N LEU A 129 -6.28 3.62 16.96
CA LEU A 129 -7.37 3.14 17.83
C LEU A 129 -6.92 1.97 18.71
N THR A 130 -7.45 1.90 19.93
CA THR A 130 -7.32 0.70 20.76
C THR A 130 -8.25 -0.40 20.27
N LEU A 131 -7.99 -1.64 20.71
CA LEU A 131 -8.89 -2.76 20.42
C LEU A 131 -10.32 -2.47 20.91
N TRP A 132 -10.46 -1.97 22.14
CA TRP A 132 -11.76 -1.58 22.69
C TRP A 132 -12.47 -0.54 21.85
N GLU A 133 -11.78 0.52 21.44
CA GLU A 133 -12.36 1.59 20.62
C GLU A 133 -12.78 1.09 19.24
N THR A 134 -11.97 0.20 18.66
CA THR A 134 -12.25 -0.44 17.37
C THR A 134 -13.54 -1.26 17.46
N LEU A 135 -13.65 -2.15 18.46
CA LEU A 135 -14.84 -2.98 18.66
C LEU A 135 -16.05 -2.15 19.07
N SER A 136 -15.91 -1.18 19.97
CA SER A 136 -17.00 -0.29 20.39
C SER A 136 -17.56 0.49 19.20
N THR A 137 -16.69 1.02 18.34
CA THR A 137 -17.13 1.77 17.16
C THR A 137 -17.80 0.86 16.14
N GLN A 138 -17.24 -0.33 15.89
CA GLN A 138 -17.86 -1.32 15.01
C GLN A 138 -19.20 -1.84 15.55
N ALA A 139 -19.32 -2.01 16.87
CA ALA A 139 -20.56 -2.43 17.52
C ALA A 139 -21.65 -1.37 17.35
N ASP A 140 -21.30 -0.09 17.51
CA ASP A 140 -22.23 1.02 17.31
C ASP A 140 -22.72 1.16 15.87
N LEU A 141 -21.92 0.73 14.89
CA LEU A 141 -22.29 0.74 13.46
C LEU A 141 -23.07 -0.52 13.02
N ARG A 142 -22.71 -1.68 13.58
CA ARG A 142 -23.23 -2.99 13.14
C ARG A 142 -24.51 -3.40 13.84
N LEU A 143 -24.66 -3.09 15.12
CA LEU A 143 -25.77 -3.55 15.94
C LEU A 143 -27.02 -2.68 15.73
N PRO A 144 -28.22 -3.28 15.77
CA PRO A 144 -29.48 -2.55 15.66
C PRO A 144 -29.67 -1.49 16.76
N PRO A 145 -30.50 -0.46 16.51
CA PRO A 145 -30.70 0.64 17.46
C PRO A 145 -31.43 0.25 18.76
N HIS A 146 -32.15 -0.89 18.78
CA HIS A 146 -32.84 -1.38 19.97
C HIS A 146 -31.89 -2.01 21.00
N VAL A 147 -30.66 -2.35 20.60
CA VAL A 147 -29.64 -2.93 21.50
C VAL A 147 -29.11 -1.85 22.42
N THR A 148 -29.25 -2.04 23.73
CA THR A 148 -28.84 -1.04 24.73
C THR A 148 -27.31 -0.90 24.80
N LYS A 149 -26.80 0.23 25.30
CA LYS A 149 -25.35 0.42 25.46
C LYS A 149 -24.71 -0.63 26.39
N GLN A 150 -25.45 -1.07 27.42
CA GLN A 150 -25.00 -2.12 28.34
C GLN A 150 -24.88 -3.46 27.61
N GLU A 151 -25.90 -3.87 26.86
CA GLU A 151 -25.85 -5.09 26.02
C GLU A 151 -24.69 -5.06 25.01
N LYS A 152 -24.38 -3.89 24.43
CA LYS A 152 -23.23 -3.72 23.53
C LYS A 152 -21.90 -3.97 24.26
N VAL A 153 -21.74 -3.40 25.45
CA VAL A 153 -20.54 -3.57 26.28
C VAL A 153 -20.40 -5.03 26.69
N GLU A 154 -21.48 -5.65 27.17
CA GLU A 154 -21.52 -7.07 27.54
C GLU A 154 -21.17 -7.97 26.35
N LEU A 155 -21.70 -7.69 25.15
CA LEU A 155 -21.33 -8.43 23.93
C LEU A 155 -19.85 -8.28 23.58
N ILE A 156 -19.28 -7.07 23.67
CA ILE A 156 -17.86 -6.84 23.37
C ILE A 156 -16.98 -7.57 24.39
N GLU A 157 -17.27 -7.44 25.69
CA GLU A 157 -16.52 -8.11 26.75
C GLU A 157 -16.63 -9.64 26.62
N TYR A 158 -17.81 -10.14 26.27
CA TYR A 158 -18.01 -11.55 25.98
C TYR A 158 -17.16 -12.02 24.78
N ILE A 159 -17.19 -11.29 23.66
CA ILE A 159 -16.37 -11.62 22.47
C ILE A 159 -14.87 -11.55 22.80
N LEU A 160 -14.42 -10.55 23.57
CA LEU A 160 -13.04 -10.43 24.00
C LEU A 160 -12.61 -11.61 24.87
N ASN A 161 -13.48 -12.12 25.74
CA ASN A 161 -13.20 -13.29 26.56
C ASN A 161 -13.19 -14.58 25.72
N VAL A 162 -14.18 -14.78 24.85
CA VAL A 162 -14.27 -15.94 23.96
C VAL A 162 -13.08 -16.05 23.02
N LEU A 163 -12.55 -14.91 22.54
CA LEU A 163 -11.39 -14.85 21.66
C LEU A 163 -10.05 -14.65 22.40
N GLU A 164 -10.02 -14.71 23.73
CA GLU A 164 -8.84 -14.50 24.58
C GLU A 164 -8.11 -13.16 24.35
N LEU A 165 -8.84 -12.14 23.90
CA LEU A 165 -8.33 -10.80 23.58
C LEU A 165 -8.46 -9.79 24.73
N ALA A 166 -8.99 -10.20 25.89
CA ALA A 166 -9.24 -9.31 27.03
C ALA A 166 -7.98 -8.54 27.50
N HIS A 167 -6.79 -9.16 27.44
CA HIS A 167 -5.52 -8.54 27.83
C HIS A 167 -5.05 -7.44 26.85
N LEU A 168 -5.58 -7.41 25.63
CA LEU A 168 -5.25 -6.43 24.59
C LEU A 168 -6.24 -5.27 24.52
N ARG A 169 -7.23 -5.23 25.42
CA ARG A 169 -8.33 -4.25 25.43
C ARG A 169 -7.88 -2.82 25.13
N ASP A 170 -6.83 -2.36 25.80
CA ASP A 170 -6.34 -0.98 25.73
C ASP A 170 -5.10 -0.82 24.84
N THR A 171 -4.67 -1.88 24.17
CA THR A 171 -3.54 -1.83 23.23
C THR A 171 -3.99 -1.25 21.89
N GLN A 172 -3.14 -0.43 21.28
CA GLN A 172 -3.37 0.06 19.92
C GLN A 172 -3.28 -1.10 18.93
N VAL A 173 -4.13 -1.09 17.90
CA VAL A 173 -4.17 -2.15 16.87
C VAL A 173 -3.13 -1.93 15.78
N ALA A 174 -2.93 -0.66 15.37
CA ALA A 174 -1.97 -0.25 14.36
C ALA A 174 -1.36 1.12 14.69
N ALA A 175 -0.10 1.35 14.28
CA ALA A 175 0.62 2.60 14.52
C ALA A 175 0.55 3.57 13.31
N PHE A 176 0.66 4.88 13.58
CA PHE A 176 0.75 5.89 12.53
C PHE A 176 2.14 5.86 11.85
N GLY A 177 2.18 5.70 10.51
CA GLY A 177 3.40 5.79 9.71
C GLY A 177 4.16 4.49 9.46
N SER A 178 3.69 3.34 9.95
CA SER A 178 4.16 2.02 9.53
C SER A 178 2.98 1.22 8.99
N HIS A 179 3.14 0.58 7.82
CA HIS A 179 2.16 -0.39 7.33
C HIS A 179 2.02 -1.64 8.23
N GLY A 180 2.87 -1.77 9.26
CA GLY A 180 2.80 -2.83 10.26
C GLY A 180 1.85 -2.49 11.41
N SER A 181 1.05 -3.48 11.79
CA SER A 181 0.28 -3.52 13.04
C SER A 181 1.19 -3.66 14.27
N THR A 182 0.67 -3.30 15.44
CA THR A 182 1.34 -3.53 16.73
C THR A 182 1.02 -4.90 17.33
N LEU A 183 -0.02 -5.56 16.81
CA LEU A 183 -0.48 -6.88 17.22
C LEU A 183 0.24 -8.00 16.45
N SER A 184 0.40 -9.17 17.06
CA SER A 184 0.86 -10.37 16.34
C SER A 184 -0.16 -10.79 15.27
N GLY A 185 0.27 -11.53 14.24
CA GLY A 185 -0.62 -11.97 13.15
C GLY A 185 -1.86 -12.73 13.66
N GLY A 186 -1.67 -13.60 14.66
CA GLY A 186 -2.78 -14.33 15.26
C GLY A 186 -3.75 -13.46 16.05
N GLU A 187 -3.26 -12.45 16.76
CA GLU A 187 -4.11 -11.47 17.44
C GLU A 187 -4.88 -10.62 16.44
N GLN A 188 -4.25 -10.13 15.37
CA GLN A 188 -4.92 -9.41 14.29
C GLN A 188 -6.08 -10.21 13.73
N ARG A 189 -5.85 -11.51 13.48
CA ARG A 189 -6.85 -12.39 12.90
C ARG A 189 -8.06 -12.58 13.82
N ARG A 190 -7.80 -12.77 15.12
CA ARG A 190 -8.87 -12.84 16.14
C ARG A 190 -9.60 -11.51 16.28
N VAL A 191 -8.92 -10.36 16.18
CA VAL A 191 -9.56 -9.03 16.20
C VAL A 191 -10.47 -8.85 14.97
N SER A 192 -10.02 -9.24 13.78
CA SER A 192 -10.86 -9.21 12.58
C SER A 192 -12.08 -10.13 12.71
N LEU A 193 -11.91 -11.33 13.28
CA LEU A 193 -13.04 -12.23 13.59
C LEU A 193 -14.00 -11.59 14.60
N ALA A 194 -13.47 -10.94 15.66
CA ALA A 194 -14.28 -10.21 16.65
C ALA A 194 -15.16 -9.14 15.99
N ILE A 195 -14.61 -8.36 15.05
CA ILE A 195 -15.34 -7.34 14.30
C ILE A 195 -16.51 -7.98 13.52
N GLN A 196 -16.31 -9.16 12.93
CA GLN A 196 -17.36 -9.86 12.19
C GLN A 196 -18.43 -10.46 13.10
N LEU A 197 -18.07 -10.97 14.28
CA LEU A 197 -19.04 -11.53 15.24
C LEU A 197 -19.97 -10.49 15.86
N LEU A 198 -19.58 -9.21 15.87
CA LEU A 198 -20.42 -8.10 16.37
C LEU A 198 -21.76 -7.96 15.63
N SER A 199 -21.87 -8.43 14.37
CA SER A 199 -23.14 -8.36 13.64
C SER A 199 -24.16 -9.45 14.02
N LYS A 200 -23.79 -10.37 14.93
CA LYS A 200 -24.55 -11.59 15.24
C LYS A 200 -24.99 -12.31 13.95
N PRO A 201 -24.04 -12.70 13.07
CA PRO A 201 -24.36 -13.33 11.79
C PRO A 201 -25.03 -14.68 12.01
N ALA A 202 -25.86 -15.14 11.06
CA ALA A 202 -26.38 -16.51 11.00
C ALA A 202 -25.54 -17.42 10.09
N ILE A 203 -24.86 -16.82 9.11
CA ILE A 203 -23.80 -17.48 8.33
C ILE A 203 -22.52 -16.66 8.41
N LEU A 204 -21.40 -17.32 8.73
CA LEU A 204 -20.08 -16.73 8.76
C LEU A 204 -19.20 -17.34 7.67
N PHE A 205 -18.69 -16.50 6.77
CA PHE A 205 -17.76 -16.87 5.72
C PHE A 205 -16.34 -16.45 6.10
N LEU A 206 -15.39 -17.38 6.13
CA LEU A 206 -14.01 -17.10 6.52
C LEU A 206 -13.03 -17.50 5.43
N ASP A 207 -12.37 -16.54 4.79
CA ASP A 207 -11.35 -16.85 3.78
C ASP A 207 -9.98 -17.01 4.43
N GLU A 208 -9.52 -18.26 4.59
CA GLU A 208 -8.24 -18.65 5.19
C GLU A 208 -8.04 -18.13 6.62
N PRO A 209 -8.92 -18.44 7.60
CA PRO A 209 -8.84 -17.88 8.95
C PRO A 209 -7.57 -18.27 9.70
N THR A 210 -6.91 -19.38 9.36
CA THR A 210 -5.74 -19.92 10.08
C THR A 210 -4.40 -19.51 9.48
N THR A 211 -4.36 -18.73 8.41
CA THR A 211 -3.08 -18.34 7.78
C THR A 211 -2.31 -17.34 8.63
N GLY A 212 -0.99 -17.55 8.74
CA GLY A 212 -0.11 -16.70 9.56
C GLY A 212 -0.29 -16.83 11.08
N LEU A 213 -1.13 -17.76 11.55
CA LEU A 213 -1.24 -18.13 12.95
C LEU A 213 -0.26 -19.24 13.30
N ASP A 214 0.22 -19.22 14.54
CA ASP A 214 0.86 -20.39 15.11
C ASP A 214 -0.15 -21.52 15.31
N THR A 215 0.37 -22.71 15.52
CA THR A 215 -0.39 -23.95 15.61
C THR A 215 -1.36 -23.96 16.78
N SER A 216 -0.89 -23.58 17.97
CA SER A 216 -1.70 -23.50 19.17
C SER A 216 -2.84 -22.47 19.01
N SER A 217 -2.54 -21.31 18.43
CA SER A 217 -3.57 -20.29 18.15
C SER A 217 -4.55 -20.71 17.06
N SER A 218 -4.11 -21.47 16.06
CA SER A 218 -4.99 -21.99 14.99
C SER A 218 -5.99 -23.00 15.53
N LEU A 219 -5.54 -23.94 16.36
CA LEU A 219 -6.41 -24.91 17.02
C LEU A 219 -7.42 -24.20 17.92
N LYS A 220 -6.96 -23.27 18.76
CA LYS A 220 -7.83 -22.42 19.60
C LYS A 220 -8.90 -21.71 18.77
N MET A 221 -8.52 -21.11 17.65
CA MET A 221 -9.45 -20.42 16.76
C MET A 221 -10.52 -21.37 16.22
N ILE A 222 -10.16 -22.58 15.77
CA ILE A 222 -11.12 -23.54 15.24
C ILE A 222 -11.99 -24.13 16.35
N HIS A 223 -11.47 -24.37 17.56
CA HIS A 223 -12.28 -24.74 18.73
C HIS A 223 -13.33 -23.67 19.04
N VAL A 224 -12.96 -22.40 19.02
CA VAL A 224 -13.93 -21.31 19.19
C VAL A 224 -14.98 -21.34 18.08
N LEU A 225 -14.59 -21.53 16.82
CA LEU A 225 -15.53 -21.64 15.71
C LEU A 225 -16.45 -22.86 15.85
N LYS A 226 -15.93 -24.00 16.29
CA LYS A 226 -16.73 -25.20 16.57
C LYS A 226 -17.72 -24.97 17.71
N LYS A 227 -17.29 -24.30 18.78
CA LYS A 227 -18.16 -23.89 19.87
C LYS A 227 -19.27 -22.96 19.37
N LEU A 228 -18.97 -22.00 18.50
CA LEU A 228 -19.96 -21.11 17.89
C LEU A 228 -20.91 -21.84 16.93
N ALA A 229 -20.47 -22.92 16.28
CA ALA A 229 -21.33 -23.76 15.45
C ALA A 229 -22.23 -24.70 16.26
N SER A 230 -21.86 -25.01 17.51
CA SER A 230 -22.62 -25.92 18.38
C SER A 230 -24.10 -25.52 18.49
N PRO A 231 -25.01 -26.47 18.77
CA PRO A 231 -26.44 -26.19 18.87
C PRO A 231 -26.81 -25.16 19.95
N GLU A 232 -25.91 -24.84 20.88
CA GLU A 232 -26.07 -23.76 21.87
C GLU A 232 -26.13 -22.37 21.20
N TYR A 233 -25.40 -22.18 20.11
CA TYR A 233 -25.35 -20.91 19.38
C TYR A 233 -26.00 -21.01 17.98
N GLY A 234 -25.82 -22.13 17.28
CA GLY A 234 -26.48 -22.40 15.99
C GLY A 234 -25.93 -21.64 14.78
N LEU A 235 -24.68 -21.17 14.82
CA LEU A 235 -24.04 -20.45 13.70
C LEU A 235 -23.58 -21.41 12.60
N THR A 236 -23.97 -21.16 11.35
CA THR A 236 -23.41 -21.90 10.20
C THR A 236 -22.11 -21.25 9.77
N ILE A 237 -21.02 -22.01 9.66
CA ILE A 237 -19.69 -21.45 9.37
C ILE A 237 -19.11 -22.18 8.15
N ILE A 238 -18.71 -21.41 7.14
CA ILE A 238 -18.02 -21.91 5.95
C ILE A 238 -16.67 -21.22 5.87
N LEU A 239 -15.60 -22.00 5.99
CA LEU A 239 -14.25 -21.48 5.91
C LEU A 239 -13.43 -22.16 4.81
N SER A 240 -12.57 -21.41 4.15
CA SER A 240 -11.52 -22.00 3.31
C SER A 240 -10.30 -22.26 4.20
N ILE A 241 -9.73 -23.47 4.13
CA ILE A 241 -8.48 -23.79 4.82
C ILE A 241 -7.57 -24.56 3.88
N HIS A 242 -6.29 -24.19 3.89
CA HIS A 242 -5.35 -24.79 2.97
C HIS A 242 -4.96 -26.20 3.39
N GLN A 243 -4.71 -26.42 4.68
CA GLN A 243 -4.42 -27.73 5.24
C GLN A 243 -4.63 -27.69 6.76
N PRO A 244 -5.60 -28.43 7.29
CA PRO A 244 -5.77 -28.55 8.73
C PRO A 244 -4.93 -29.68 9.32
N ARG A 245 -4.52 -29.53 10.58
CA ARG A 245 -4.03 -30.63 11.42
C ARG A 245 -5.11 -31.72 11.57
N PRO A 246 -4.75 -32.98 11.88
CA PRO A 246 -5.74 -34.03 12.19
C PRO A 246 -6.72 -33.57 13.29
N GLU A 247 -6.20 -33.03 14.39
CA GLU A 247 -6.99 -32.48 15.51
C GLU A 247 -7.97 -31.38 15.08
N ILE A 248 -7.56 -30.53 14.13
CA ILE A 248 -8.42 -29.48 13.57
C ILE A 248 -9.47 -30.08 12.63
N THR A 249 -9.10 -31.11 11.88
CA THR A 249 -9.96 -31.76 10.90
C THR A 249 -11.13 -32.46 11.57
N GLU A 250 -10.88 -33.12 12.70
CA GLU A 250 -11.91 -33.79 13.51
C GLU A 250 -13.00 -32.82 14.01
N LEU A 251 -12.71 -31.52 14.07
CA LEU A 251 -13.68 -30.50 14.47
C LEU A 251 -14.66 -30.15 13.35
N PHE A 252 -14.31 -30.41 12.08
CA PHE A 252 -15.18 -30.09 10.95
C PHE A 252 -16.32 -31.10 10.82
N ASP A 253 -17.54 -30.58 10.67
CA ASP A 253 -18.71 -31.40 10.41
C ASP A 253 -18.74 -31.89 8.95
N LYS A 254 -18.29 -31.02 8.03
CA LYS A 254 -18.24 -31.30 6.60
C LYS A 254 -16.94 -30.80 5.98
N ILE A 255 -16.40 -31.56 5.04
CA ILE A 255 -15.22 -31.26 4.24
C ILE A 255 -15.64 -31.20 2.77
N CYS A 256 -15.23 -30.14 2.08
CA CYS A 256 -15.45 -29.93 0.65
C CYS A 256 -14.11 -29.83 -0.06
N LEU A 257 -13.73 -30.88 -0.79
CA LEU A 257 -12.45 -30.97 -1.46
C LEU A 257 -12.56 -30.53 -2.92
N LEU A 258 -11.89 -29.43 -3.26
CA LEU A 258 -11.83 -28.88 -4.60
C LEU A 258 -10.45 -29.12 -5.23
N THR A 259 -10.46 -29.55 -6.49
CA THR A 259 -9.25 -29.56 -7.33
C THR A 259 -9.28 -28.42 -8.35
N ARG A 260 -8.18 -28.27 -9.10
CA ARG A 260 -8.01 -27.22 -10.09
C ARG A 260 -9.12 -27.21 -11.14
N GLY A 261 -9.56 -26.00 -11.50
CA GLY A 261 -10.74 -25.75 -12.33
C GLY A 261 -12.05 -25.66 -11.54
N GLY A 262 -11.98 -25.67 -10.20
CA GLY A 262 -13.14 -25.60 -9.32
C GLY A 262 -14.06 -26.79 -9.47
N ARG A 263 -13.44 -27.98 -9.53
CA ARG A 263 -14.13 -29.26 -9.66
C ARG A 263 -14.16 -29.95 -8.30
N LEU A 264 -15.32 -30.48 -7.93
CA LEU A 264 -15.51 -31.19 -6.68
C LEU A 264 -14.97 -32.62 -6.77
N VAL A 265 -14.13 -33.01 -5.80
CA VAL A 265 -13.57 -34.36 -5.67
C VAL A 265 -14.27 -35.15 -4.56
N TYR A 266 -14.64 -34.48 -3.48
CA TYR A 266 -15.30 -35.10 -2.34
C TYR A 266 -16.11 -34.06 -1.54
N PHE A 267 -17.26 -34.47 -1.02
CA PHE A 267 -18.04 -33.72 -0.03
C PHE A 267 -18.65 -34.66 1.01
N GLY A 268 -18.35 -34.46 2.30
CA GLY A 268 -18.87 -35.30 3.37
C GLY A 268 -18.16 -35.10 4.70
N ASN A 269 -18.33 -36.02 5.65
CA ASN A 269 -17.63 -36.01 6.94
C ASN A 269 -16.28 -36.76 6.85
N LEU A 270 -15.42 -36.62 7.85
CA LEU A 270 -14.10 -37.26 7.85
C LEU A 270 -14.15 -38.80 7.75
N PRO A 271 -14.97 -39.53 8.55
CA PRO A 271 -15.01 -41.00 8.46
C PRO A 271 -15.51 -41.51 7.10
N GLY A 272 -16.45 -40.77 6.47
CA GLY A 272 -16.93 -41.10 5.14
C GLY A 272 -15.91 -40.82 4.04
N ALA A 273 -14.91 -39.96 4.28
CA ALA A 273 -13.82 -39.74 3.34
C ALA A 273 -12.91 -40.96 3.30
N ASP A 274 -12.55 -41.49 4.47
CA ASP A 274 -11.71 -42.69 4.60
C ASP A 274 -12.33 -43.87 3.86
N GLU A 275 -13.62 -44.12 4.07
CA GLU A 275 -14.35 -45.18 3.38
C GLU A 275 -14.39 -44.94 1.86
N TYR A 276 -14.62 -43.70 1.42
CA TYR A 276 -14.69 -43.37 0.00
C TYR A 276 -13.35 -43.62 -0.72
N PHE A 277 -12.24 -43.05 -0.23
CA PHE A 277 -10.95 -43.17 -0.89
C PHE A 277 -10.37 -44.59 -0.82
N ASN A 278 -10.59 -45.31 0.29
CA ASN A 278 -10.20 -46.72 0.41
C ASN A 278 -11.01 -47.66 -0.49
N ASN A 279 -12.15 -47.23 -1.04
CA ASN A 279 -12.96 -48.04 -1.96
C ASN A 279 -12.60 -47.82 -3.44
N ILE A 280 -11.68 -46.88 -3.76
CA ILE A 280 -11.28 -46.59 -5.14
C ILE A 280 -10.20 -47.58 -5.61
N HIS A 281 -10.57 -48.50 -6.49
CA HIS A 281 -9.70 -49.60 -6.96
C HIS A 281 -8.36 -49.20 -7.58
N PHE A 282 -8.26 -48.04 -8.24
CA PHE A 282 -7.00 -47.62 -8.88
C PHE A 282 -6.00 -46.98 -7.91
N LEU A 283 -6.42 -46.60 -6.70
CA LEU A 283 -5.53 -46.12 -5.64
C LEU A 283 -4.87 -47.28 -4.89
N LYS A 284 -5.57 -48.42 -4.75
CA LYS A 284 -5.05 -49.66 -4.11
C LYS A 284 -3.83 -50.27 -4.80
N GLN A 285 -3.60 -49.99 -6.08
CA GLN A 285 -2.42 -50.50 -6.80
C GLN A 285 -1.15 -49.70 -6.49
N GLU A 286 -1.26 -48.51 -5.88
CA GLU A 286 -0.12 -47.66 -5.47
C GLU A 286 0.23 -47.82 -3.97
N GLU A 287 -0.54 -48.60 -3.20
CA GLU A 287 -0.52 -48.69 -1.72
C GLU A 287 0.68 -49.41 -1.08
N GLU A 288 1.70 -49.87 -1.83
CA GLU A 288 2.86 -50.54 -1.20
C GLU A 288 3.86 -49.60 -0.50
N LYS A 289 3.61 -48.29 -0.41
CA LYS A 289 4.52 -47.33 0.26
C LYS A 289 3.77 -46.26 1.07
N ASP A 290 4.11 -46.16 2.35
CA ASP A 290 3.69 -45.16 3.37
C ASP A 290 2.32 -45.34 4.07
N HIS A 291 2.26 -46.28 5.02
CA HIS A 291 1.24 -46.34 6.09
C HIS A 291 1.38 -45.25 7.18
N SER A 292 2.25 -44.25 7.00
CA SER A 292 2.55 -43.22 8.01
C SER A 292 1.85 -41.88 7.78
N LYS A 293 1.23 -41.65 6.61
CA LYS A 293 0.59 -40.36 6.29
C LYS A 293 -0.82 -40.27 6.87
N ASN A 294 -1.14 -39.10 7.42
CA ASN A 294 -2.51 -38.73 7.79
C ASN A 294 -3.42 -38.73 6.55
N ILE A 295 -4.65 -39.23 6.66
CA ILE A 295 -5.60 -39.36 5.56
C ILE A 295 -5.85 -38.04 4.81
N ILE A 296 -5.92 -36.91 5.51
CA ILE A 296 -6.15 -35.61 4.87
C ILE A 296 -4.95 -35.18 4.02
N GLU A 297 -3.74 -35.42 4.52
CA GLU A 297 -2.52 -35.12 3.77
C GLU A 297 -2.45 -35.97 2.51
N TYR A 298 -2.79 -37.26 2.64
CA TYR A 298 -2.92 -38.17 1.51
C TYR A 298 -3.96 -37.69 0.47
N ILE A 299 -5.18 -37.36 0.91
CA ILE A 299 -6.27 -36.89 0.03
C ILE A 299 -5.90 -35.58 -0.67
N MET A 300 -5.24 -34.66 0.04
CA MET A 300 -4.77 -33.40 -0.53
C MET A 300 -3.70 -33.64 -1.60
N ASP A 301 -2.69 -34.47 -1.33
CA ASP A 301 -1.64 -34.85 -2.28
C ASP A 301 -2.20 -35.45 -3.57
N LEU A 302 -3.29 -36.24 -3.47
CA LEU A 302 -3.98 -36.81 -4.63
C LEU A 302 -4.62 -35.74 -5.53
N SER A 303 -5.12 -34.67 -4.92
CA SER A 303 -5.90 -33.61 -5.57
C SER A 303 -5.07 -32.46 -6.16
N VAL A 304 -3.78 -32.39 -5.83
CA VAL A 304 -2.84 -31.35 -6.28
C VAL A 304 -2.18 -31.76 -7.60
N LYS A 305 -2.03 -30.79 -8.51
CA LYS A 305 -1.30 -30.94 -9.77
C LYS A 305 0.17 -30.65 -9.52
N ASP A 306 1.04 -31.63 -9.73
CA ASP A 306 2.50 -31.41 -9.68
C ASP A 306 2.98 -30.88 -11.04
N THR A 307 3.76 -29.79 -11.03
CA THR A 307 4.31 -29.16 -12.24
C THR A 307 5.84 -29.16 -12.27
N THR A 308 6.50 -29.86 -11.35
CA THR A 308 7.97 -29.91 -11.31
C THR A 308 8.56 -30.61 -12.53
N SER A 309 7.83 -31.58 -13.10
CA SER A 309 8.19 -32.24 -14.37
C SER A 309 6.98 -32.49 -15.27
N LYS A 310 7.20 -32.52 -16.59
CA LYS A 310 6.14 -32.78 -17.58
C LYS A 310 5.46 -34.13 -17.39
N GLU A 311 6.24 -35.16 -17.04
CA GLU A 311 5.73 -36.52 -16.81
C GLU A 311 4.81 -36.56 -15.59
N LYS A 312 5.23 -35.97 -14.47
CA LYS A 312 4.41 -35.86 -13.26
C LYS A 312 3.15 -35.02 -13.49
N GLU A 313 3.25 -33.96 -14.29
CA GLU A 313 2.10 -33.15 -14.68
C GLU A 313 1.04 -33.97 -15.43
N GLN A 314 1.44 -34.76 -16.43
CA GLN A 314 0.52 -35.60 -17.18
C GLN A 314 -0.12 -36.69 -16.30
N GLN A 315 0.69 -37.33 -15.44
CA GLN A 315 0.23 -38.34 -14.50
C GLN A 315 -0.79 -37.78 -13.50
N THR A 316 -0.48 -36.64 -12.87
CA THR A 316 -1.36 -36.00 -11.88
C THR A 316 -2.66 -35.50 -12.51
N VAL A 317 -2.62 -34.91 -13.71
CA VAL A 317 -3.83 -34.48 -14.43
C VAL A 317 -4.73 -35.68 -14.78
N ALA A 318 -4.16 -36.79 -15.25
CA ALA A 318 -4.92 -37.99 -15.54
C ALA A 318 -5.58 -38.58 -14.28
N ARG A 319 -4.85 -38.60 -13.15
CA ARG A 319 -5.35 -39.03 -11.84
C ARG A 319 -6.52 -38.16 -11.37
N ILE A 320 -6.37 -36.83 -11.42
CA ILE A 320 -7.41 -35.87 -11.00
C ILE A 320 -8.68 -36.03 -11.84
N ASN A 321 -8.55 -36.19 -13.16
CA ASN A 321 -9.71 -36.37 -14.05
C ASN A 321 -10.49 -37.65 -13.74
N LYS A 322 -9.81 -38.75 -13.39
CA LYS A 322 -10.45 -39.98 -12.94
C LYS A 322 -11.21 -39.77 -11.62
N LEU A 323 -10.59 -39.13 -10.63
CA LEU A 323 -11.20 -38.84 -9.33
C LEU A 323 -12.50 -38.02 -9.47
N VAL A 324 -12.46 -36.91 -10.22
CA VAL A 324 -13.65 -36.07 -10.45
C VAL A 324 -14.75 -36.86 -11.17
N GLY A 325 -14.38 -37.68 -12.16
CA GLY A 325 -15.32 -38.55 -12.86
C GLY A 325 -16.00 -39.56 -11.94
N THR A 326 -15.25 -40.19 -11.03
CA THR A 326 -15.76 -41.16 -10.04
C THR A 326 -16.69 -40.50 -9.02
N TRP A 327 -16.36 -39.31 -8.51
CA TRP A 327 -17.26 -38.59 -7.60
C TRP A 327 -18.60 -38.27 -8.27
N LYS A 328 -18.54 -37.74 -9.49
CA LYS A 328 -19.74 -37.37 -10.26
C LYS A 328 -20.64 -38.57 -10.60
N SER A 329 -20.09 -39.74 -10.85
CA SER A 329 -20.88 -40.95 -11.13
C SER A 329 -21.47 -41.60 -9.87
N THR A 330 -20.77 -41.51 -8.74
CA THR A 330 -21.20 -42.11 -7.46
C THR A 330 -22.24 -41.28 -6.72
N HIS A 331 -22.22 -39.95 -6.89
CA HIS A 331 -23.14 -39.02 -6.21
C HIS A 331 -23.91 -38.15 -7.22
N PRO A 332 -24.82 -38.73 -8.03
CA PRO A 332 -25.64 -37.97 -8.95
C PRO A 332 -26.67 -37.13 -8.16
N TYR A 333 -26.37 -35.85 -7.94
CA TYR A 333 -27.37 -34.90 -7.45
C TYR A 333 -28.51 -34.82 -8.47
N THR A 334 -29.73 -35.16 -8.04
CA THR A 334 -30.89 -35.22 -8.93
C THR A 334 -31.16 -33.83 -9.52
N SER A 335 -31.14 -33.74 -10.86
CA SER A 335 -31.41 -32.54 -11.65
C SER A 335 -32.89 -32.12 -11.64
N ALA A 336 -33.54 -32.18 -10.48
CA ALA A 336 -34.90 -31.68 -10.35
C ALA A 336 -34.85 -30.14 -10.35
N LEU A 337 -35.31 -29.55 -11.46
CA LEU A 337 -35.54 -28.12 -11.72
C LEU A 337 -34.32 -27.29 -12.19
N VAL A 338 -33.65 -27.72 -13.25
CA VAL A 338 -32.74 -26.85 -14.03
C VAL A 338 -33.51 -26.23 -15.19
N ASN A 339 -34.37 -25.24 -14.91
CA ASN A 339 -34.99 -24.39 -15.94
C ASN A 339 -35.29 -22.96 -15.44
N GLU A 340 -34.68 -22.52 -14.34
CA GLU A 340 -34.79 -21.14 -13.87
C GLU A 340 -33.46 -20.41 -14.11
N GLY A 341 -33.51 -19.33 -14.88
CA GLY A 341 -32.35 -18.61 -15.40
C GLY A 341 -31.58 -17.76 -14.38
N PRO A 342 -30.74 -16.80 -14.82
CA PRO A 342 -29.89 -15.94 -13.97
C PRO A 342 -30.64 -15.11 -12.91
N ASP A 343 -31.98 -15.07 -12.93
CA ASP A 343 -32.82 -14.33 -12.01
C ASP A 343 -32.74 -14.81 -10.55
N LEU A 344 -32.34 -16.06 -10.29
CA LEU A 344 -32.26 -16.62 -8.94
C LEU A 344 -31.09 -16.04 -8.11
N PHE A 345 -29.94 -15.79 -8.74
CA PHE A 345 -28.83 -15.07 -8.11
C PHE A 345 -29.23 -13.63 -7.75
N HIS A 346 -30.01 -12.97 -8.61
CA HIS A 346 -30.59 -11.66 -8.32
C HIS A 346 -31.62 -11.68 -7.19
N LYS A 347 -32.39 -12.77 -7.05
CA LYS A 347 -33.30 -12.97 -5.92
C LYS A 347 -32.54 -13.15 -4.61
N ASN A 348 -31.46 -13.92 -4.62
CA ASN A 348 -30.61 -14.15 -3.44
C ASN A 348 -29.94 -12.87 -2.92
N LEU A 349 -29.58 -11.94 -3.80
CA LEU A 349 -29.08 -10.62 -3.38
C LEU A 349 -30.04 -9.90 -2.43
N LYS A 350 -31.36 -10.05 -2.59
CA LYS A 350 -32.35 -9.42 -1.69
C LYS A 350 -32.35 -10.04 -0.30
N LEU A 351 -32.04 -11.33 -0.15
CA LEU A 351 -31.98 -12.01 1.15
C LEU A 351 -30.90 -11.42 2.07
N PHE A 352 -29.80 -10.95 1.51
CA PHE A 352 -28.67 -10.37 2.26
C PHE A 352 -28.76 -8.86 2.47
N THR A 353 -29.78 -8.19 1.92
CA THR A 353 -29.97 -6.74 2.15
C THR A 353 -30.60 -6.46 3.51
N LYS A 354 -29.92 -5.65 4.34
CA LYS A 354 -30.42 -5.27 5.68
C LYS A 354 -31.79 -4.58 5.60
N PRO A 355 -32.79 -5.01 6.42
CA PRO A 355 -34.08 -4.35 6.49
C PRO A 355 -33.94 -2.94 7.08
N LYS A 356 -34.88 -2.05 6.77
CA LYS A 356 -34.84 -0.66 7.25
C LYS A 356 -34.91 -0.55 8.79
N SER A 357 -35.55 -1.50 9.47
CA SER A 357 -35.66 -1.56 10.94
C SER A 357 -34.31 -1.76 11.65
N ASP A 358 -33.39 -2.47 11.01
CA ASP A 358 -32.10 -2.86 11.59
C ASP A 358 -31.00 -1.86 11.27
N LYS A 359 -31.29 -0.86 10.43
CA LYS A 359 -30.35 0.22 10.12
C LYS A 359 -30.35 1.22 11.26
N ILE A 360 -29.14 1.60 11.69
CA ILE A 360 -28.96 2.69 12.65
C ILE A 360 -29.48 4.01 12.08
N SER A 361 -29.85 4.92 12.98
CA SER A 361 -30.24 6.27 12.57
C SER A 361 -29.04 7.01 11.98
N PHE A 362 -29.29 7.84 10.96
CA PHE A 362 -28.25 8.66 10.34
C PHE A 362 -27.53 9.57 11.35
N GLN A 363 -28.24 10.08 12.36
CA GLN A 363 -27.64 10.91 13.41
C GLN A 363 -26.66 10.12 14.28
N THR A 364 -27.04 8.89 14.65
CA THR A 364 -26.17 8.00 15.42
C THR A 364 -24.92 7.65 14.62
N GLU A 365 -25.10 7.28 13.35
CA GLU A 365 -24.00 7.00 12.43
C GLU A 365 -23.03 8.19 12.33
N LEU A 366 -23.56 9.39 12.10
CA LEU A 366 -22.78 10.62 12.01
C LEU A 366 -21.96 10.88 13.27
N VAL A 367 -22.58 10.79 14.45
CA VAL A 367 -21.90 11.01 15.75
C VAL A 367 -20.78 10.00 15.97
N VAL A 368 -21.02 8.72 15.68
CA VAL A 368 -20.04 7.63 15.87
C VAL A 368 -18.85 7.82 14.96
N LEU A 369 -19.10 8.07 13.67
CA LEU A 369 -18.04 8.31 12.68
C LEU A 369 -17.25 9.59 12.99
N THR A 370 -17.93 10.68 13.38
CA THR A 370 -17.28 11.95 13.76
C THR A 370 -16.38 11.76 14.98
N LYS A 371 -16.86 11.07 16.02
CA LYS A 371 -16.07 10.77 17.22
C LYS A 371 -14.84 9.95 16.86
N ARG A 372 -14.98 8.92 15.99
CA ARG A 372 -13.86 8.11 15.50
C ARG A 372 -12.81 8.96 14.80
N THR A 373 -13.23 9.77 13.82
CA THR A 373 -12.32 10.65 13.06
C THR A 373 -11.62 11.67 13.96
N PHE A 374 -12.32 12.22 14.95
CA PHE A 374 -11.73 13.15 15.92
C PHE A 374 -10.63 12.48 16.75
N ILE A 375 -10.87 11.26 17.27
CA ILE A 375 -9.88 10.51 18.06
C ILE A 375 -8.65 10.17 17.22
N LEU A 376 -8.85 9.71 15.97
CA LEU A 376 -7.76 9.41 15.05
C LEU A 376 -6.87 10.62 14.82
N THR A 377 -7.50 11.76 14.51
CA THR A 377 -6.79 13.02 14.22
C THR A 377 -6.05 13.54 15.46
N TYR A 378 -6.68 13.47 16.63
CA TYR A 378 -6.06 13.89 17.89
C TYR A 378 -4.84 13.02 18.26
N ARG A 379 -4.91 11.71 18.02
CA ARG A 379 -3.82 10.77 18.34
C ARG A 379 -2.69 10.77 17.34
N ASP A 380 -2.94 11.17 16.08
CA ASP A 380 -1.87 11.46 15.12
C ASP A 380 -1.24 12.84 15.38
N TYR A 381 -0.75 13.03 16.60
CA TYR A 381 -0.19 14.30 17.05
C TYR A 381 1.01 14.72 16.20
N LYS A 382 1.74 13.78 15.58
CA LYS A 382 2.89 14.08 14.70
C LYS A 382 2.42 14.76 13.42
N ALA A 383 1.47 14.16 12.71
CA ALA A 383 0.92 14.77 11.50
C ALA A 383 0.19 16.08 11.84
N LEU A 384 -0.58 16.11 12.93
CA LEU A 384 -1.30 17.31 13.38
C LEU A 384 -0.35 18.46 13.75
N THR A 385 0.73 18.17 14.48
CA THR A 385 1.73 19.18 14.87
C THR A 385 2.47 19.70 13.64
N VAL A 386 2.90 18.81 12.74
CA VAL A 386 3.57 19.23 11.49
C VAL A 386 2.64 20.07 10.63
N PHE A 387 1.37 19.70 10.53
CA PHE A 387 0.38 20.44 9.75
C PHE A 387 0.14 21.84 10.30
N ASN A 388 -0.21 21.96 11.59
CA ASN A 388 -0.48 23.26 12.23
C ASN A 388 0.79 24.12 12.40
N ALA A 389 1.95 23.51 12.71
CA ALA A 389 3.20 24.26 12.77
C ALA A 389 3.67 24.69 11.37
N GLY A 390 3.46 23.83 10.37
CA GLY A 390 3.77 24.12 8.97
C GLY A 390 2.99 25.31 8.45
N SER A 391 1.68 25.38 8.73
CA SER A 391 0.84 26.53 8.36
C SER A 391 1.28 27.82 9.05
N VAL A 392 1.67 27.77 10.33
CA VAL A 392 2.23 28.93 11.05
C VAL A 392 3.55 29.39 10.43
N ILE A 393 4.47 28.47 10.13
CA ILE A 393 5.75 28.79 9.49
C ILE A 393 5.51 29.42 8.11
N LEU A 394 4.56 28.87 7.34
CA LEU A 394 4.17 29.40 6.04
C LEU A 394 3.56 30.80 6.17
N ALA A 395 2.66 31.01 7.13
CA ALA A 395 2.03 32.29 7.39
C ALA A 395 3.04 33.35 7.82
N ILE A 396 4.01 33.01 8.68
CA ILE A 396 5.06 33.93 9.12
C ILE A 396 6.00 34.29 7.97
N THR A 397 6.40 33.30 7.18
CA THR A 397 7.34 33.53 6.06
C THR A 397 6.72 34.40 4.98
N ILE A 398 5.48 34.13 4.56
CA ILE A 398 4.76 34.97 3.60
C ILE A 398 4.35 36.32 4.23
N GLY A 399 3.96 36.32 5.51
CA GLY A 399 3.70 37.52 6.30
C GLY A 399 4.91 38.47 6.31
N TRP A 400 6.10 37.91 6.46
CA TRP A 400 7.35 38.67 6.45
C TRP A 400 7.74 39.12 5.03
N MET A 401 7.49 38.29 4.02
CA MET A 401 7.76 38.62 2.62
C MET A 401 7.00 39.87 2.16
N PHE A 402 5.74 40.03 2.60
CA PHE A 402 4.91 41.21 2.33
C PHE A 402 4.65 42.04 3.59
N TYR A 403 5.68 42.25 4.42
CA TYR A 403 5.52 42.99 5.66
C TYR A 403 5.18 44.46 5.40
N ARG A 404 3.96 44.86 5.77
CA ARG A 404 3.40 46.23 5.66
C ARG A 404 3.86 47.01 4.41
N PRO A 405 3.34 46.67 3.22
CA PRO A 405 3.59 47.44 2.01
C PRO A 405 3.17 48.91 2.23
N LYS A 406 3.88 49.84 1.58
CA LYS A 406 3.51 51.26 1.59
C LYS A 406 2.14 51.46 0.92
N HIS A 407 1.46 52.58 1.16
CA HIS A 407 0.17 52.87 0.50
C HIS A 407 0.34 53.68 -0.81
N ASP A 408 1.51 53.60 -1.45
CA ASP A 408 1.75 54.09 -2.80
C ASP A 408 1.26 53.08 -3.87
N LEU A 409 1.26 53.45 -5.16
CA LEU A 409 0.76 52.56 -6.23
C LEU A 409 1.44 51.18 -6.26
N ALA A 410 2.76 51.12 -5.99
CA ALA A 410 3.51 49.86 -5.93
C ALA A 410 3.10 49.00 -4.73
N GLY A 411 2.86 49.62 -3.58
CA GLY A 411 2.40 48.94 -2.39
C GLY A 411 0.92 48.56 -2.42
N ILE A 412 0.04 49.34 -3.09
CA ILE A 412 -1.35 48.95 -3.41
C ILE A 412 -1.35 47.67 -4.24
N ARG A 413 -0.52 47.60 -5.29
CA ARG A 413 -0.38 46.37 -6.08
C ARG A 413 0.11 45.20 -5.24
N SER A 414 1.10 45.43 -4.38
CA SER A 414 1.61 44.41 -3.45
C SER A 414 0.52 43.91 -2.49
N LEU A 415 -0.34 44.80 -1.97
CA LEU A 415 -1.49 44.44 -1.14
C LEU A 415 -2.52 43.58 -1.92
N ILE A 416 -2.84 43.94 -3.16
CA ILE A 416 -3.71 43.11 -4.02
C ILE A 416 -3.07 41.73 -4.24
N SER A 417 -1.76 41.66 -4.48
CA SER A 417 -1.02 40.39 -4.61
C SER A 417 -1.10 39.54 -3.34
N THR A 418 -1.05 40.13 -2.14
CA THR A 418 -1.18 39.36 -0.89
C THR A 418 -2.53 38.66 -0.75
N LEU A 419 -3.62 39.29 -1.21
CA LEU A 419 -4.95 38.69 -1.18
C LEU A 419 -5.03 37.48 -2.12
N TYR A 420 -4.38 37.56 -3.29
CA TYR A 420 -4.26 36.42 -4.20
C TYR A 420 -3.40 35.29 -3.60
N VAL A 421 -2.25 35.64 -3.01
CA VAL A 421 -1.35 34.69 -2.33
C VAL A 421 -2.08 33.89 -1.24
N ALA A 422 -2.98 34.54 -0.50
CA ALA A 422 -3.81 33.87 0.51
C ALA A 422 -4.70 32.78 -0.11
N LEU A 423 -5.29 33.04 -1.28
CA LEU A 423 -6.11 32.06 -2.01
C LEU A 423 -5.28 30.87 -2.50
N GLU A 424 -4.07 31.13 -2.99
CA GLU A 424 -3.19 30.09 -3.54
C GLU A 424 -2.76 29.10 -2.45
N VAL A 425 -2.29 29.64 -1.31
CA VAL A 425 -1.85 28.84 -0.17
C VAL A 425 -2.99 28.00 0.38
N MET A 426 -4.11 28.64 0.69
CA MET A 426 -5.25 27.99 1.35
C MET A 426 -6.09 27.15 0.39
N GLY A 427 -6.02 27.44 -0.90
CA GLY A 427 -6.76 26.69 -1.91
C GLY A 427 -6.03 25.44 -2.41
N PHE A 428 -4.70 25.38 -2.27
CA PHE A 428 -3.92 24.26 -2.77
C PHE A 428 -3.46 23.29 -1.67
N VAL A 429 -2.76 23.80 -0.64
CA VAL A 429 -2.10 22.96 0.37
C VAL A 429 -3.07 21.98 1.04
N PRO A 430 -4.25 22.42 1.53
CA PRO A 430 -5.18 21.52 2.22
C PRO A 430 -5.82 20.50 1.27
N MET A 431 -6.05 20.89 0.01
CA MET A 431 -6.61 20.01 -1.02
C MET A 431 -5.70 18.80 -1.25
N TYR A 432 -4.40 19.02 -1.43
CA TYR A 432 -3.46 17.96 -1.78
C TYR A 432 -3.26 16.96 -0.63
N ILE A 433 -3.12 17.46 0.60
CA ILE A 433 -2.97 16.64 1.82
C ILE A 433 -4.19 15.74 2.02
N GLU A 434 -5.38 16.27 1.74
CA GLU A 434 -6.62 15.53 1.92
C GLU A 434 -6.74 14.37 0.94
N ILE A 435 -6.29 14.52 -0.31
CA ILE A 435 -6.23 13.44 -1.31
C ILE A 435 -5.29 12.33 -0.85
N GLU A 436 -4.10 12.68 -0.37
CA GLU A 436 -3.11 11.71 0.12
C GLU A 436 -3.68 10.86 1.28
N ARG A 437 -4.32 11.50 2.26
CA ARG A 437 -4.91 10.82 3.42
C ARG A 437 -6.07 9.90 3.03
N LEU A 438 -6.87 10.29 2.04
CA LEU A 438 -7.96 9.45 1.52
C LEU A 438 -7.44 8.17 0.85
N TRP A 439 -6.36 8.25 0.07
CA TRP A 439 -5.81 7.09 -0.64
C TRP A 439 -4.92 6.17 0.20
N THR A 440 -4.39 6.63 1.34
CA THR A 440 -3.48 5.85 2.19
C THR A 440 -4.19 4.86 3.12
N THR A 441 -5.20 5.29 3.89
CA THR A 441 -5.87 4.41 4.88
C THR A 441 -7.39 4.61 4.95
N ASP A 442 -7.85 5.86 5.02
CA ASP A 442 -9.25 6.17 5.33
C ASP A 442 -10.23 5.71 4.23
N GLY A 443 -9.85 5.89 2.96
CA GLY A 443 -10.69 5.55 1.82
C GLY A 443 -10.85 4.05 1.64
N ALA A 444 -9.78 3.27 1.80
CA ALA A 444 -9.83 1.80 1.71
C ALA A 444 -10.71 1.20 2.81
N PHE A 445 -10.60 1.74 4.03
CA PHE A 445 -11.44 1.32 5.15
C PHE A 445 -12.92 1.70 4.94
N PHE A 446 -13.19 2.91 4.42
CA PHE A 446 -14.55 3.33 4.06
C PHE A 446 -15.17 2.42 2.99
N TYR A 447 -14.45 2.11 1.90
CA TYR A 447 -14.97 1.23 0.87
C TYR A 447 -15.34 -0.15 1.42
N ARG A 448 -14.54 -0.68 2.35
CA ARG A 448 -14.87 -1.93 3.04
C ARG A 448 -16.17 -1.83 3.84
N GLU A 449 -16.31 -0.83 4.71
CA GLU A 449 -17.52 -0.63 5.52
C GLU A 449 -18.77 -0.38 4.66
N TYR A 450 -18.60 0.35 3.54
CA TYR A 450 -19.67 0.62 2.58
C TYR A 450 -20.13 -0.65 1.85
N LEU A 451 -19.19 -1.47 1.37
CA LEU A 451 -19.49 -2.76 0.72
C LEU A 451 -20.15 -3.76 1.68
N GLU A 452 -19.82 -3.69 2.98
CA GLU A 452 -20.47 -4.48 4.03
C GLU A 452 -21.83 -3.88 4.48
N GLY A 453 -22.24 -2.74 3.94
CA GLY A 453 -23.50 -2.06 4.25
C GLY A 453 -23.58 -1.51 5.68
N GLN A 454 -22.43 -1.18 6.28
CA GLN A 454 -22.32 -0.67 7.66
C GLN A 454 -22.22 0.85 7.73
N SER A 455 -21.68 1.49 6.68
CA SER A 455 -21.59 2.95 6.59
C SER A 455 -22.28 3.47 5.32
N SER A 456 -22.84 4.67 5.43
CA SER A 456 -23.43 5.39 4.32
C SER A 456 -22.44 6.39 3.72
N ILE A 457 -22.60 6.66 2.42
CA ILE A 457 -21.78 7.66 1.72
C ILE A 457 -21.94 9.05 2.38
N ILE A 458 -23.17 9.45 2.66
CA ILE A 458 -23.47 10.77 3.24
C ILE A 458 -22.91 10.86 4.67
N GLY A 459 -23.01 9.78 5.45
CA GLY A 459 -22.46 9.69 6.80
C GLY A 459 -20.95 9.87 6.80
N PHE A 460 -20.24 9.19 5.88
CA PHE A 460 -18.80 9.35 5.71
C PHE A 460 -18.39 10.78 5.32
N LEU A 461 -19.08 11.37 4.33
CA LEU A 461 -18.76 12.71 3.84
C LEU A 461 -18.89 13.78 4.93
N LEU A 462 -20.01 13.79 5.66
CA LEU A 462 -20.27 14.78 6.71
C LEU A 462 -19.45 14.52 7.97
N SER A 463 -19.35 13.27 8.41
CA SER A 463 -18.65 12.94 9.65
C SER A 463 -17.17 13.31 9.59
N ARG A 464 -16.57 13.15 8.41
CA ARG A 464 -15.17 13.50 8.15
C ARG A 464 -14.91 15.00 8.30
N ARG A 465 -15.78 15.84 7.75
CA ARG A 465 -15.67 17.31 7.91
C ARG A 465 -15.85 17.72 9.36
N LEU A 466 -16.88 17.20 10.02
CA LEU A 466 -17.15 17.51 11.43
C LEU A 466 -16.02 17.04 12.37
N GLY A 467 -15.43 15.87 12.11
CA GLY A 467 -14.40 15.28 12.95
C GLY A 467 -13.06 16.02 12.91
N LYS A 468 -12.76 16.69 11.78
CA LYS A 468 -11.51 17.43 11.56
C LYS A 468 -11.62 18.93 11.87
N LEU A 469 -12.83 19.48 11.78
CA LEU A 469 -13.12 20.92 11.91
C LEU A 469 -12.37 21.62 13.05
N PHE A 470 -12.41 21.06 14.27
CA PHE A 470 -11.85 21.73 15.46
C PHE A 470 -10.35 21.52 15.68
N LEU A 471 -9.74 20.51 15.05
CA LEU A 471 -8.34 20.16 15.26
C LEU A 471 -7.45 20.63 14.10
N GLU A 472 -7.97 20.57 12.88
CA GLU A 472 -7.24 20.87 11.66
C GLU A 472 -7.77 22.15 11.01
N ASP A 473 -8.98 22.11 10.45
CA ASP A 473 -9.49 23.15 9.57
C ASP A 473 -9.55 24.53 10.25
N LEU A 474 -10.23 24.64 11.41
CA LEU A 474 -10.39 25.91 12.12
C LEU A 474 -9.07 26.45 12.68
N PRO A 475 -8.25 25.66 13.42
CA PRO A 475 -6.95 26.16 13.90
C PRO A 475 -6.02 26.59 12.76
N MET A 476 -5.97 25.84 11.67
CA MET A 476 -5.08 26.14 10.55
C MET A 476 -5.47 27.46 9.88
N THR A 477 -6.74 27.61 9.50
CA THR A 477 -7.25 28.85 8.92
C THR A 477 -7.15 30.03 9.89
N LEU A 478 -7.45 29.84 11.17
CA LEU A 478 -7.39 30.91 12.17
C LEU A 478 -5.95 31.40 12.38
N LEU A 479 -5.00 30.50 12.58
CA LEU A 479 -3.59 30.83 12.78
C LEU A 479 -3.01 31.52 11.55
N PHE A 480 -3.27 30.97 10.36
CA PHE A 480 -2.87 31.60 9.10
C PHE A 480 -3.45 33.02 8.99
N SER A 481 -4.75 33.17 9.20
CA SER A 481 -5.44 34.45 9.02
C SER A 481 -5.00 35.52 10.01
N ILE A 482 -4.78 35.16 11.28
CA ILE A 482 -4.30 36.11 12.30
C ILE A 482 -2.92 36.63 11.89
N ILE A 483 -2.01 35.74 11.51
CA ILE A 483 -0.63 36.12 11.21
C ILE A 483 -0.58 36.98 9.94
N THR A 484 -1.18 36.52 8.84
CA THR A 484 -1.10 37.22 7.55
C THR A 484 -1.80 38.58 7.59
N TYR A 485 -3.01 38.65 8.16
CA TYR A 485 -3.80 39.88 8.17
C TYR A 485 -3.08 41.03 8.89
N PHE A 486 -2.51 40.78 10.07
CA PHE A 486 -1.81 41.80 10.84
C PHE A 486 -0.39 42.10 10.32
N MET A 487 0.33 41.10 9.81
CA MET A 487 1.68 41.30 9.24
C MET A 487 1.65 42.07 7.92
N TRP A 488 0.67 41.81 7.05
CA TRP A 488 0.51 42.55 5.80
C TRP A 488 -0.03 43.97 6.03
N GLY A 489 -0.59 44.26 7.20
CA GLY A 489 -1.15 45.58 7.50
C GLY A 489 -2.45 45.86 6.74
N LEU A 490 -3.31 44.84 6.61
CA LEU A 490 -4.64 45.01 6.02
C LEU A 490 -5.51 45.97 6.84
N ASN A 491 -6.60 46.45 6.26
CA ASN A 491 -7.43 47.52 6.82
C ASN A 491 -7.99 47.15 8.20
N THR A 492 -7.48 47.79 9.26
CA THR A 492 -7.84 47.54 10.67
C THR A 492 -8.88 48.52 11.22
N SER A 493 -9.49 49.36 10.38
CA SER A 493 -10.44 50.41 10.81
C SER A 493 -11.67 49.88 11.56
N ASN A 494 -12.15 48.69 11.19
CA ASN A 494 -13.29 48.01 11.83
C ASN A 494 -12.99 46.52 12.02
N GLY A 495 -13.30 45.97 13.19
CA GLY A 495 -13.09 44.55 13.50
C GLY A 495 -13.86 43.59 12.57
N SER A 496 -14.91 44.07 11.90
CA SER A 496 -15.63 43.29 10.88
C SER A 496 -14.75 42.88 9.70
N HIS A 497 -13.73 43.68 9.33
CA HIS A 497 -12.86 43.39 8.19
C HIS A 497 -12.05 42.10 8.40
N PHE A 498 -11.55 41.89 9.62
CA PHE A 498 -10.87 40.64 9.98
C PHE A 498 -11.84 39.45 9.95
N GLY A 499 -13.03 39.60 10.53
CA GLY A 499 -14.04 38.53 10.55
C GLY A 499 -14.47 38.09 9.15
N ILE A 500 -14.63 39.04 8.22
CA ILE A 500 -14.93 38.76 6.81
C ILE A 500 -13.75 38.05 6.14
N TYR A 501 -12.53 38.54 6.33
CA TYR A 501 -11.30 37.92 5.80
C TYR A 501 -11.19 36.45 6.24
N PHE A 502 -11.27 36.19 7.55
CA PHE A 502 -11.23 34.85 8.12
C PHE A 502 -12.34 33.94 7.56
N THR A 503 -13.56 34.45 7.46
CA THR A 503 -14.71 33.68 6.94
C THR A 503 -14.49 33.27 5.49
N ILE A 504 -13.96 34.16 4.65
CA ILE A 504 -13.67 33.84 3.25
C ILE A 504 -12.57 32.78 3.17
N ILE A 505 -11.47 32.94 3.91
CA ILE A 505 -10.38 31.96 3.96
C ILE A 505 -10.87 30.56 4.38
N LEU A 506 -11.74 30.49 5.39
CA LEU A 506 -12.32 29.23 5.87
C LEU A 506 -13.21 28.56 4.81
N LEU A 507 -14.02 29.35 4.09
CA LEU A 507 -14.88 28.84 3.03
C LEU A 507 -14.07 28.34 1.82
N ILE A 508 -12.95 28.97 1.50
CA ILE A 508 -12.04 28.50 0.46
C ILE A 508 -11.46 27.13 0.85
N GLU A 509 -10.96 27.00 2.07
CA GLU A 509 -10.42 25.73 2.57
C GLU A 509 -11.46 24.60 2.43
N PHE A 510 -12.71 24.84 2.84
CA PHE A 510 -13.79 23.85 2.70
C PHE A 510 -14.12 23.52 1.25
N CYS A 511 -14.17 24.51 0.35
CA CYS A 511 -14.37 24.27 -1.07
C CYS A 511 -13.28 23.32 -1.62
N CYS A 512 -12.02 23.60 -1.30
CA CYS A 512 -10.87 22.86 -1.79
C CYS A 512 -10.81 21.42 -1.22
N MET A 513 -11.10 21.24 0.07
CA MET A 513 -11.19 19.90 0.68
C MET A 513 -12.34 19.07 0.10
N ASN A 514 -13.46 19.70 -0.27
CA ASN A 514 -14.57 18.99 -0.91
C ASN A 514 -14.28 18.67 -2.39
N VAL A 515 -13.49 19.50 -3.08
CA VAL A 515 -12.94 19.16 -4.41
C VAL A 515 -11.97 17.98 -4.33
N ALA A 516 -11.15 17.90 -3.29
CA ALA A 516 -10.30 16.73 -3.04
C ALA A 516 -11.14 15.45 -2.87
N MET A 517 -12.22 15.52 -2.08
CA MET A 517 -13.16 14.41 -1.91
C MET A 517 -13.83 13.99 -3.23
N LEU A 518 -14.25 14.97 -4.04
CA LEU A 518 -14.81 14.70 -5.37
C LEU A 518 -13.79 14.00 -6.28
N SER A 519 -12.53 14.46 -6.23
CA SER A 519 -11.43 13.87 -7.01
C SER A 519 -11.13 12.43 -6.58
N PHE A 520 -11.24 12.12 -5.29
CA PHE A 520 -11.13 10.76 -4.76
C PHE A 520 -12.32 9.88 -5.21
N ALA A 521 -13.54 10.41 -5.21
CA ALA A 521 -14.72 9.69 -5.69
C ALA A 521 -14.61 9.31 -7.18
N ILE A 522 -14.15 10.25 -8.02
CA ILE A 522 -14.04 10.05 -9.48
C ILE A 522 -12.88 9.12 -9.85
N ALA A 523 -11.73 9.24 -9.22
CA ALA A 523 -10.51 8.56 -9.64
C ALA A 523 -10.41 7.09 -9.18
N PRO A 524 -9.78 6.20 -9.96
CA PRO A 524 -9.54 4.81 -9.56
C PRO A 524 -8.25 4.61 -8.75
N ASN A 525 -7.35 5.59 -8.74
CA ASN A 525 -6.10 5.58 -7.98
C ASN A 525 -5.64 7.00 -7.63
N PHE A 526 -4.62 7.09 -6.77
CA PHE A 526 -4.02 8.34 -6.33
C PHE A 526 -3.53 9.22 -7.49
N ALA A 527 -2.86 8.63 -8.50
CA ALA A 527 -2.29 9.38 -9.62
C ALA A 527 -3.37 10.14 -10.42
N ILE A 528 -4.47 9.49 -10.78
CA ILE A 528 -5.58 10.14 -11.50
C ILE A 528 -6.33 11.12 -10.59
N SER A 529 -6.44 10.83 -9.29
CA SER A 529 -7.07 11.73 -8.32
C SER A 529 -6.32 13.04 -8.20
N SER A 530 -4.99 12.95 -8.08
CA SER A 530 -4.09 14.09 -8.07
C SER A 530 -4.10 14.86 -9.40
N LEU A 531 -4.29 14.17 -10.53
CA LEU A 531 -4.51 14.82 -11.83
C LEU A 531 -5.73 15.72 -11.76
N ILE A 532 -6.92 15.14 -11.55
CA ILE A 532 -8.20 15.84 -11.55
C ILE A 532 -8.20 17.04 -10.59
N ALA A 533 -7.64 16.87 -9.39
CA ALA A 533 -7.54 17.94 -8.41
C ALA A 533 -6.69 19.10 -8.90
N ASN A 534 -5.50 18.83 -9.46
CA ASN A 534 -4.65 19.88 -10.01
C ASN A 534 -5.31 20.56 -11.22
N LEU A 535 -5.95 19.81 -12.12
CA LEU A 535 -6.69 20.40 -13.25
C LEU A 535 -7.78 21.37 -12.78
N THR A 536 -8.53 20.94 -11.77
CA THR A 536 -9.60 21.75 -11.18
C THR A 536 -9.01 23.00 -10.54
N TYR A 537 -7.97 22.87 -9.74
CA TYR A 537 -7.26 23.98 -9.12
C TYR A 537 -6.72 24.98 -10.16
N GLN A 538 -6.11 24.51 -11.26
CA GLN A 538 -5.57 25.42 -12.28
C GLN A 538 -6.66 26.21 -13.01
N ILE A 539 -7.83 25.63 -13.22
CA ILE A 539 -8.99 26.38 -13.74
C ILE A 539 -9.42 27.45 -12.73
N GLN A 540 -9.49 27.12 -11.44
CA GLN A 540 -9.84 28.07 -10.38
C GLN A 540 -8.84 29.22 -10.31
N ASN A 541 -7.55 28.89 -10.37
CA ASN A 541 -6.45 29.84 -10.33
C ASN A 541 -6.51 30.82 -11.52
N ASN A 542 -6.60 30.31 -12.75
CA ASN A 542 -6.64 31.16 -13.95
C ASN A 542 -7.94 32.00 -14.06
N ALA A 543 -9.06 31.49 -13.53
CA ALA A 543 -10.34 32.20 -13.54
C ALA A 543 -10.51 33.22 -12.39
N CYS A 544 -9.54 33.35 -11.47
CA CYS A 544 -9.69 34.17 -10.27
C CYS A 544 -9.84 35.69 -10.55
N GLY A 545 -9.41 36.16 -11.72
CA GLY A 545 -9.49 37.57 -12.12
C GLY A 545 -8.28 38.42 -11.78
N TYR A 546 -7.24 37.87 -11.14
CA TYR A 546 -6.01 38.59 -10.79
C TYR A 546 -5.06 38.77 -11.99
N PHE A 547 -4.61 37.68 -12.61
CA PHE A 547 -3.65 37.76 -13.72
C PHE A 547 -4.29 38.14 -15.05
N VAL A 548 -5.39 37.46 -15.39
CA VAL A 548 -6.26 37.87 -16.50
C VAL A 548 -7.44 38.59 -15.85
N ASN A 549 -7.39 39.91 -15.95
CA ASN A 549 -8.38 40.78 -15.34
C ASN A 549 -9.81 40.38 -15.74
N ALA A 550 -10.73 40.33 -14.77
CA ALA A 550 -12.10 39.87 -14.99
C ALA A 550 -12.85 40.70 -16.05
N ALA A 551 -12.47 41.97 -16.24
CA ALA A 551 -13.02 42.84 -17.27
C ALA A 551 -12.51 42.49 -18.68
N THR A 552 -11.24 42.09 -18.80
CA THR A 552 -10.56 41.88 -20.10
C THR A 552 -10.47 40.41 -20.52
N MET A 553 -10.96 39.49 -19.69
CA MET A 553 -10.98 38.05 -19.96
C MET A 553 -11.63 37.71 -21.33
N PRO A 554 -11.01 36.83 -22.15
CA PRO A 554 -11.55 36.45 -23.45
C PRO A 554 -12.98 35.90 -23.35
N VAL A 555 -13.83 36.25 -24.33
CA VAL A 555 -15.28 35.96 -24.29
C VAL A 555 -15.57 34.46 -24.14
N TYR A 556 -14.76 33.60 -24.75
CA TYR A 556 -14.97 32.16 -24.77
C TYR A 556 -14.63 31.45 -23.44
N VAL A 557 -13.76 32.03 -22.59
CA VAL A 557 -13.51 31.54 -21.23
C VAL A 557 -14.24 32.35 -20.17
N ARG A 558 -14.79 33.53 -20.48
CA ARG A 558 -15.41 34.43 -19.49
C ARG A 558 -16.47 33.79 -18.58
N TRP A 559 -17.18 32.77 -19.06
CA TRP A 559 -18.20 32.07 -18.28
C TRP A 559 -17.61 31.22 -17.13
N THR A 560 -16.33 30.84 -17.20
CA THR A 560 -15.67 30.01 -16.17
C THR A 560 -15.57 30.73 -14.83
N ARG A 561 -15.56 32.07 -14.82
CA ARG A 561 -15.59 32.88 -13.59
C ARG A 561 -16.79 32.57 -12.70
N TYR A 562 -17.91 32.11 -13.27
CA TYR A 562 -19.10 31.73 -12.51
C TYR A 562 -18.99 30.33 -11.88
N LEU A 563 -18.12 29.47 -12.41
CA LEU A 563 -17.76 28.19 -11.80
C LEU A 563 -16.60 28.32 -10.81
N ALA A 564 -15.87 29.44 -10.88
CA ALA A 564 -14.65 29.61 -10.11
C ALA A 564 -14.94 30.20 -8.72
N TYR A 565 -14.88 29.38 -7.67
CA TYR A 565 -14.99 29.85 -6.30
C TYR A 565 -13.84 30.80 -5.91
N PHE A 566 -12.68 30.73 -6.59
CA PHE A 566 -11.61 31.71 -6.45
C PHE A 566 -12.01 33.12 -6.91
N TRP A 567 -12.84 33.26 -7.95
CA TRP A 567 -13.28 34.56 -8.44
C TRP A 567 -14.15 35.28 -7.41
N TYR A 568 -15.12 34.57 -6.82
CA TYR A 568 -15.95 35.09 -5.73
C TYR A 568 -15.12 35.46 -4.50
N SER A 569 -14.16 34.59 -4.15
CA SER A 569 -13.29 34.80 -2.98
C SER A 569 -12.39 36.03 -3.16
N PHE A 570 -11.73 36.14 -4.31
CA PHE A 570 -10.83 37.25 -4.62
C PHE A 570 -11.57 38.58 -4.67
N GLY A 571 -12.73 38.61 -5.33
CA GLY A 571 -13.59 39.80 -5.40
C GLY A 571 -14.07 40.26 -4.03
N ALA A 572 -14.44 39.33 -3.14
CA ALA A 572 -14.88 39.63 -1.78
C ALA A 572 -13.73 40.12 -0.88
N LEU A 573 -12.55 39.49 -0.96
CA LEU A 573 -11.35 39.92 -0.24
C LEU A 573 -10.91 41.33 -0.67
N THR A 574 -10.92 41.59 -1.97
CA THR A 574 -10.55 42.90 -2.55
C THR A 574 -11.54 43.98 -2.11
N ASN A 575 -12.84 43.71 -2.18
CA ASN A 575 -13.87 44.64 -1.68
C ASN A 575 -13.74 44.88 -0.16
N ASN A 576 -13.45 43.84 0.62
CA ASN A 576 -13.25 43.97 2.06
C ASN A 576 -12.04 44.86 2.41
N GLN A 577 -10.99 44.87 1.57
CA GLN A 577 -9.80 45.69 1.77
C GLN A 577 -9.96 47.12 1.24
N PHE A 578 -10.47 47.28 0.00
CA PHE A 578 -10.36 48.51 -0.77
C PHE A 578 -11.66 49.33 -0.88
N HIS A 579 -12.81 48.81 -0.46
CA HIS A 579 -14.07 49.55 -0.55
C HIS A 579 -14.02 50.81 0.34
N ASN A 580 -14.19 51.98 -0.27
CA ASN A 580 -14.04 53.29 0.38
C ASN A 580 -12.68 53.48 1.10
N TRP A 581 -11.63 52.84 0.60
CA TRP A 581 -10.26 53.00 1.09
C TRP A 581 -9.47 53.98 0.21
N PHE A 582 -8.51 54.69 0.78
CA PHE A 582 -7.67 55.67 0.07
C PHE A 582 -6.20 55.51 0.45
N GLY A 583 -5.32 55.52 -0.56
CA GLY A 583 -3.87 55.40 -0.40
C GLY A 583 -3.12 56.72 -0.21
N ASP A 584 -1.79 56.65 -0.09
CA ASP A 584 -0.91 57.80 0.10
C ASP A 584 -0.63 58.49 -1.25
N CYS A 585 -1.51 59.39 -1.67
CA CYS A 585 -1.31 60.18 -2.89
C CYS A 585 -0.23 61.28 -2.65
N PRO A 586 0.78 61.43 -3.52
CA PRO A 586 1.85 62.44 -3.37
C PRO A 586 1.45 63.88 -3.76
N TYR A 587 0.22 64.09 -4.25
CA TYR A 587 -0.33 65.40 -4.63
C TYR A 587 -1.24 65.95 -3.50
N ASP A 588 -1.47 67.27 -3.46
CA ASP A 588 -2.21 67.98 -2.39
C ASP A 588 -3.67 67.49 -2.22
N GLY A 589 -3.85 66.37 -1.50
CA GLY A 589 -4.84 66.14 -0.44
C GLY A 589 -6.32 66.41 -0.70
N ARG A 590 -6.82 66.48 -1.94
CA ARG A 590 -8.26 66.51 -2.21
C ARG A 590 -8.68 65.28 -3.02
N LEU A 591 -9.76 64.66 -2.56
CA LEU A 591 -10.49 63.55 -3.20
C LEU A 591 -10.92 63.84 -4.66
N ASP A 592 -10.82 65.10 -5.10
CA ASP A 592 -11.25 65.58 -6.42
C ASP A 592 -10.09 65.82 -7.42
N ASP A 593 -8.83 65.54 -7.06
CA ASP A 593 -7.72 65.64 -8.02
C ASP A 593 -7.68 64.39 -8.93
N PRO A 594 -7.86 64.53 -10.26
CA PRO A 594 -7.84 63.39 -11.19
C PRO A 594 -6.50 62.63 -11.19
N ARG A 595 -5.42 63.23 -10.67
CA ARG A 595 -4.11 62.56 -10.53
C ARG A 595 -4.04 61.61 -9.34
N CYS A 596 -4.97 61.70 -8.39
CA CYS A 596 -5.06 60.80 -7.23
C CYS A 596 -6.10 59.69 -7.41
N GLU A 597 -6.83 59.67 -8.53
CA GLU A 597 -7.89 58.68 -8.79
C GLU A 597 -7.35 57.24 -8.72
N GLU A 598 -6.14 56.99 -9.24
CA GLU A 598 -5.46 55.69 -9.19
C GLU A 598 -5.14 55.21 -7.75
N TYR A 599 -5.10 56.11 -6.77
CA TYR A 599 -4.85 55.78 -5.35
C TYR A 599 -6.15 55.44 -4.59
N SER A 600 -7.31 55.63 -5.22
CA SER A 600 -8.61 55.28 -4.66
C SER A 600 -8.85 53.77 -4.75
N GLY A 601 -9.27 53.15 -3.65
CA GLY A 601 -9.60 51.72 -3.64
C GLY A 601 -10.79 51.36 -4.54
N ASN A 602 -11.74 52.27 -4.74
CA ASN A 602 -12.87 52.05 -5.65
C ASN A 602 -12.41 51.99 -7.12
N TYR A 603 -11.44 52.81 -7.51
CA TYR A 603 -10.82 52.75 -8.84
C TYR A 603 -10.10 51.40 -9.04
N GLN A 604 -9.37 50.91 -8.03
CA GLN A 604 -8.69 49.61 -8.11
C GLN A 604 -9.67 48.43 -8.22
N ILE A 605 -10.81 48.49 -7.53
CA ILE A 605 -11.87 47.46 -7.62
C ILE A 605 -12.50 47.44 -9.02
N GLU A 606 -12.80 48.61 -9.58
CA GLU A 606 -13.37 48.74 -10.92
C GLU A 606 -12.35 48.33 -12.00
N LEU A 607 -11.08 48.70 -11.81
CA LEU A 607 -9.97 48.28 -12.66
C LEU A 607 -9.92 46.75 -12.75
N LEU A 608 -10.00 46.04 -11.62
CA LEU A 608 -10.02 44.57 -11.57
C LEU A 608 -11.32 43.93 -12.10
N GLY A 609 -12.33 44.73 -12.43
CA GLY A 609 -13.60 44.27 -13.00
C GLY A 609 -14.59 43.70 -11.99
N PHE A 610 -14.48 44.07 -10.70
CA PHE A 610 -15.40 43.63 -9.65
C PHE A 610 -16.41 44.74 -9.30
N PRO A 611 -17.66 44.40 -8.92
CA PRO A 611 -18.60 45.39 -8.42
C PRO A 611 -18.18 45.93 -7.04
N THR A 612 -18.42 47.22 -6.79
CA THR A 612 -18.12 47.88 -5.52
C THR A 612 -19.12 47.47 -4.42
N GLY A 613 -18.62 47.24 -3.20
CA GLY A 613 -19.42 46.82 -2.05
C GLY A 613 -19.89 45.36 -2.09
N TRP A 614 -19.33 44.54 -2.99
CA TRP A 614 -19.79 43.18 -3.27
C TRP A 614 -19.15 42.14 -2.35
N ILE A 615 -19.64 42.04 -1.11
CA ILE A 615 -19.09 41.10 -0.09
C ILE A 615 -20.08 39.99 0.28
N GLY A 616 -21.35 40.34 0.53
CA GLY A 616 -22.34 39.38 1.05
C GLY A 616 -22.74 38.28 0.04
N ALA A 617 -22.98 38.65 -1.21
CA ALA A 617 -23.38 37.68 -2.24
C ALA A 617 -22.27 36.64 -2.56
N PRO A 618 -20.99 37.02 -2.72
CA PRO A 618 -19.89 36.07 -2.84
C PRO A 618 -19.82 35.04 -1.72
N ILE A 619 -19.97 35.46 -0.45
CA ILE A 619 -19.97 34.55 0.70
C ILE A 619 -21.12 33.53 0.57
N GLY A 620 -22.32 33.97 0.15
CA GLY A 620 -23.44 33.09 -0.14
C GLY A 620 -23.14 32.06 -1.23
N TYR A 621 -22.49 32.47 -2.34
CA TYR A 621 -22.08 31.56 -3.41
C TYR A 621 -21.01 30.57 -2.96
N LEU A 622 -20.06 30.97 -2.13
CA LEU A 622 -19.05 30.07 -1.55
C LEU A 622 -19.70 28.98 -0.69
N CYS A 623 -20.67 29.35 0.16
CA CYS A 623 -21.44 28.37 0.93
C CYS A 623 -22.19 27.37 0.02
N ILE A 624 -22.74 27.84 -1.11
CA ILE A 624 -23.39 26.97 -2.10
C ILE A 624 -22.37 26.00 -2.72
N TRP A 625 -21.15 26.45 -3.04
CA TRP A 625 -20.10 25.58 -3.58
C TRP A 625 -19.65 24.52 -2.59
N VAL A 626 -19.49 24.86 -1.31
CA VAL A 626 -19.16 23.90 -0.24
C VAL A 626 -20.18 22.75 -0.22
N VAL A 627 -21.48 23.08 -0.21
CA VAL A 627 -22.55 22.07 -0.21
C VAL A 627 -22.63 21.33 -1.55
N GLY A 628 -22.46 22.06 -2.67
CA GLY A 628 -22.52 21.51 -4.02
C GLY A 628 -21.50 20.41 -4.25
N TYR A 629 -20.22 20.63 -3.89
CA TYR A 629 -19.18 19.61 -4.04
C TYR A 629 -19.42 18.36 -3.18
N LEU A 630 -19.99 18.51 -1.98
CA LEU A 630 -20.38 17.38 -1.14
C LEU A 630 -21.50 16.56 -1.80
N VAL A 631 -22.53 17.22 -2.34
CA VAL A 631 -23.65 16.55 -3.02
C VAL A 631 -23.16 15.83 -4.28
N ILE A 632 -22.34 16.48 -5.11
CA ILE A 632 -21.78 15.88 -6.33
C ILE A 632 -20.91 14.66 -5.97
N SER A 633 -20.08 14.77 -4.93
CA SER A 633 -19.27 13.62 -4.45
C SER A 633 -20.17 12.45 -4.04
N GLY A 634 -21.26 12.73 -3.32
CA GLY A 634 -22.25 11.72 -2.94
C GLY A 634 -22.91 11.03 -4.14
N ILE A 635 -23.25 11.79 -5.18
CA ILE A 635 -23.81 11.27 -6.43
C ILE A 635 -22.80 10.37 -7.15
N VAL A 636 -21.54 10.79 -7.26
CA VAL A 636 -20.49 9.99 -7.93
C VAL A 636 -20.28 8.66 -7.22
N PHE A 637 -20.18 8.65 -5.88
CA PHE A 637 -20.08 7.42 -5.12
C PHE A 637 -21.28 6.49 -5.30
N HIS A 638 -22.48 7.04 -5.48
CA HIS A 638 -23.68 6.25 -5.70
C HIS A 638 -23.65 5.50 -7.04
N PHE A 639 -23.11 6.12 -8.09
CA PHE A 639 -23.07 5.53 -9.44
C PHE A 639 -21.83 4.68 -9.73
N LYS A 640 -20.71 4.90 -9.03
CA LYS A 640 -19.45 4.20 -9.30
C LYS A 640 -19.30 2.95 -8.42
N SER A 641 -19.54 1.76 -9.00
CA SER A 641 -19.18 0.49 -8.36
C SER A 641 -17.67 0.23 -8.48
N HIS A 642 -16.94 0.27 -7.36
CA HIS A 642 -15.55 -0.20 -7.32
C HIS A 642 -15.53 -1.72 -7.33
N ASP A 643 -15.46 -2.30 -8.53
CA ASP A 643 -15.25 -3.74 -8.70
C ASP A 643 -13.76 -4.07 -8.66
N ILE A 644 -13.39 -5.11 -7.90
CA ILE A 644 -12.04 -5.67 -7.93
C ILE A 644 -11.83 -6.33 -9.29
N GLY A 645 -11.02 -5.70 -10.15
CA GLY A 645 -10.67 -6.25 -11.46
C GLY A 645 -9.85 -7.53 -11.32
N MET A 646 -10.32 -8.64 -11.92
CA MET A 646 -9.52 -9.86 -12.03
C MET A 646 -8.50 -9.73 -13.17
N ALA A 647 -7.21 -10.01 -12.91
CA ALA A 647 -6.24 -10.07 -14.02
C ALA A 647 -6.59 -11.19 -14.99
N LYS A 648 -6.33 -10.92 -16.28
CA LYS A 648 -6.48 -11.89 -17.36
C LYS A 648 -5.36 -12.92 -17.25
N ILE A 649 -5.71 -14.17 -16.99
CA ILE A 649 -4.79 -15.30 -17.10
C ILE A 649 -4.52 -15.52 -18.60
N LYS A 650 -3.28 -15.30 -19.04
CA LYS A 650 -2.85 -15.71 -20.39
C LYS A 650 -2.51 -17.19 -20.34
N LYS A 651 -2.90 -17.95 -21.37
CA LYS A 651 -2.41 -19.33 -21.55
C LYS A 651 -0.89 -19.31 -21.75
N ASN A 652 -0.16 -20.12 -20.99
CA ASN A 652 1.30 -20.21 -21.05
C ASN A 652 1.77 -20.70 -22.41
N LYS A 653 2.92 -20.19 -22.85
CA LYS A 653 3.59 -20.59 -24.09
C LYS A 653 4.61 -21.72 -23.94
N ILE A 654 4.68 -22.37 -22.77
CA ILE A 654 5.65 -23.45 -22.52
C ILE A 654 5.16 -24.71 -23.25
N GLY A 655 5.63 -24.90 -24.49
CA GLY A 655 5.20 -26.01 -25.35
C GLY A 655 6.09 -26.32 -26.54
N GLY A 656 7.36 -25.89 -26.56
CA GLY A 656 8.25 -26.08 -27.72
C GLY A 656 9.73 -26.31 -27.37
N GLU A 657 10.04 -26.87 -26.20
CA GLU A 657 11.43 -27.02 -25.75
C GLU A 657 12.11 -28.32 -26.19
N GLU A 658 11.42 -29.19 -26.95
CA GLU A 658 12.02 -30.45 -27.42
C GLU A 658 13.05 -30.23 -28.54
N ASP A 659 12.99 -29.11 -29.26
CA ASP A 659 13.91 -28.86 -30.39
C ASP A 659 15.28 -28.26 -29.96
N GLU A 660 15.37 -27.62 -28.80
CA GLU A 660 16.63 -26.97 -28.33
C GLU A 660 17.40 -27.78 -27.27
N GLU A 661 16.71 -28.55 -26.41
CA GLU A 661 17.38 -29.41 -25.41
C GLU A 661 18.10 -30.61 -26.07
N HIS A 662 17.56 -31.13 -27.18
CA HIS A 662 18.21 -32.17 -27.98
C HIS A 662 19.37 -31.62 -28.83
N ALA A 663 19.30 -30.36 -29.28
CA ALA A 663 20.38 -29.71 -30.03
C ALA A 663 21.61 -29.39 -29.15
N HIS A 664 21.41 -29.11 -27.86
CA HIS A 664 22.51 -28.86 -26.93
C HIS A 664 23.12 -30.14 -26.33
N LYS A 665 22.32 -31.20 -26.10
CA LYS A 665 22.86 -32.50 -25.65
C LYS A 665 23.73 -33.20 -26.70
N GLN A 666 23.52 -32.95 -28.00
CA GLN A 666 24.36 -33.54 -29.06
C GLN A 666 25.65 -32.75 -29.37
N LYS A 667 25.84 -31.55 -28.80
CA LYS A 667 27.11 -30.78 -28.91
C LYS A 667 28.02 -30.87 -27.68
N GLN A 668 27.60 -31.57 -26.62
CA GLN A 668 28.34 -31.71 -25.37
C GLN A 668 29.12 -33.04 -25.21
N THR A 669 29.44 -33.73 -26.32
CA THR A 669 30.33 -34.91 -26.30
C THR A 669 31.79 -34.61 -26.65
N SER A 670 32.21 -33.34 -26.66
CA SER A 670 33.62 -32.97 -26.85
C SER A 670 33.95 -31.64 -26.20
N GLY A 671 34.19 -31.66 -24.89
CA GLY A 671 34.69 -30.52 -24.14
C GLY A 671 34.04 -30.40 -22.77
N GLU A 672 34.42 -31.28 -21.84
CA GLU A 672 34.30 -30.99 -20.41
C GLU A 672 35.13 -29.74 -20.12
N GLN A 673 34.49 -28.57 -20.13
CA GLN A 673 35.02 -27.42 -19.39
C GLN A 673 34.79 -27.73 -17.92
N GLU A 674 35.89 -27.97 -17.20
CA GLU A 674 35.94 -28.09 -15.74
C GLU A 674 35.12 -26.98 -15.08
N TYR A 675 33.93 -27.33 -14.60
CA TYR A 675 33.28 -26.55 -13.56
C TYR A 675 34.17 -26.67 -12.33
N ILE A 676 34.64 -25.53 -11.80
CA ILE A 676 35.28 -25.46 -10.50
C ILE A 676 34.31 -26.10 -9.51
N THR A 677 34.60 -27.33 -9.11
CA THR A 677 33.91 -28.03 -8.03
C THR A 677 34.36 -27.34 -6.75
N ASP A 678 33.54 -26.40 -6.26
CA ASP A 678 33.75 -25.73 -4.98
C ASP A 678 33.78 -26.78 -3.86
N LYS A 679 34.98 -27.10 -3.35
CA LYS A 679 35.24 -28.14 -2.35
C LYS A 679 34.99 -27.71 -0.89
N HIS A 680 34.41 -26.54 -0.63
CA HIS A 680 34.36 -25.99 0.74
C HIS A 680 32.94 -25.95 1.28
N ASP A 681 32.73 -26.75 2.31
CA ASP A 681 31.50 -26.84 3.11
C ASP A 681 31.53 -25.73 4.17
N LEU A 682 30.42 -25.00 4.32
CA LEU A 682 30.30 -23.84 5.21
C LEU A 682 29.34 -24.12 6.37
N GLU A 683 29.89 -24.60 7.48
CA GLU A 683 29.19 -24.72 8.77
C GLU A 683 29.21 -23.36 9.49
N ILE A 684 28.08 -22.98 10.09
CA ILE A 684 27.97 -21.71 10.83
C ILE A 684 27.74 -22.02 12.31
N ASN A 685 28.67 -21.60 13.16
CA ASN A 685 28.57 -21.72 14.61
C ASN A 685 28.33 -20.34 15.22
N ILE A 686 27.31 -20.22 16.06
CA ILE A 686 27.03 -19.00 16.82
C ILE A 686 27.29 -19.26 18.30
N SER A 687 27.92 -18.31 18.99
CA SER A 687 28.21 -18.45 20.41
C SER A 687 27.85 -17.20 21.20
N ASN A 688 27.08 -17.42 22.27
CA ASN A 688 26.70 -16.43 23.28
C ASN A 688 26.09 -15.15 22.68
N ILE A 689 25.21 -15.29 21.68
CA ILE A 689 24.52 -14.14 21.09
C ILE A 689 23.55 -13.55 22.11
N TYR A 690 23.81 -12.30 22.49
CA TYR A 690 22.95 -11.49 23.35
C TYR A 690 22.48 -10.26 22.58
N LEU A 691 21.18 -9.96 22.64
CA LEU A 691 20.60 -8.79 21.98
C LEU A 691 19.58 -8.10 22.88
N GLU A 692 19.81 -6.82 23.17
CA GLU A 692 18.98 -5.97 24.02
C GLU A 692 18.57 -4.68 23.27
N ILE A 693 17.29 -4.29 23.40
CA ILE A 693 16.81 -2.96 22.97
C ILE A 693 16.81 -2.01 24.17
N ARG A 694 17.37 -0.82 23.98
CA ARG A 694 17.28 0.29 24.94
C ARG A 694 16.38 1.40 24.42
N ASN A 695 15.18 1.51 24.98
CA ASN A 695 14.27 2.62 24.68
C ASN A 695 14.62 3.84 25.53
N LYS A 696 14.97 4.94 24.87
CA LYS A 696 15.12 6.26 25.51
C LYS A 696 13.88 7.09 25.21
N ASN A 697 12.94 7.15 26.15
CA ASN A 697 11.86 8.12 26.08
C ASN A 697 12.40 9.49 26.52
N TRP A 698 12.47 10.45 25.60
CA TRP A 698 12.97 11.79 25.91
C TRP A 698 12.16 12.52 27.00
N MET A 699 10.89 12.13 27.22
CA MET A 699 10.01 12.71 28.25
C MET A 699 9.94 11.92 29.56
N GLN A 700 10.47 10.70 29.63
CA GLN A 700 10.48 9.89 30.86
C GLN A 700 11.90 9.40 31.11
N LYS A 701 12.50 9.79 32.25
CA LYS A 701 13.83 9.32 32.71
C LYS A 701 13.93 7.80 32.96
N VAL A 702 12.88 7.02 32.65
CA VAL A 702 12.86 5.57 32.77
C VAL A 702 13.36 4.96 31.45
N THR A 703 14.55 4.36 31.49
CA THR A 703 15.05 3.49 30.42
C THR A 703 14.41 2.12 30.59
N SER A 704 13.42 1.78 29.77
CA SER A 704 12.96 0.39 29.67
C SER A 704 13.91 -0.39 28.77
N THR A 705 14.39 -1.51 29.29
CA THR A 705 15.20 -2.47 28.53
C THR A 705 14.35 -3.70 28.22
N LYS A 706 14.47 -4.20 27.00
CA LYS A 706 13.83 -5.46 26.58
C LYS A 706 14.87 -6.35 25.93
N THR A 707 15.20 -7.44 26.59
CA THR A 707 16.06 -8.49 26.02
C THR A 707 15.27 -9.27 24.98
N LEU A 708 15.86 -9.43 23.80
CA LEU A 708 15.27 -10.16 22.68
C LEU A 708 15.93 -11.53 22.47
N LEU A 709 17.24 -11.62 22.70
CA LEU A 709 18.03 -12.84 22.62
C LEU A 709 18.94 -12.90 23.86
N ASP A 710 18.95 -14.02 24.55
CA ASP A 710 19.69 -14.23 25.80
C ASP A 710 20.61 -15.44 25.68
N ASN A 711 21.89 -15.17 25.42
CA ASN A 711 22.97 -16.15 25.35
C ASN A 711 22.69 -17.33 24.39
N VAL A 712 22.29 -17.00 23.15
CA VAL A 712 21.98 -18.00 22.12
C VAL A 712 23.26 -18.54 21.50
N SER A 713 23.43 -19.86 21.60
CA SER A 713 24.50 -20.62 20.95
C SER A 713 23.89 -21.77 20.15
N ALA A 714 24.38 -21.99 18.93
CA ALA A 714 23.86 -23.00 18.02
C ALA A 714 24.89 -23.34 16.93
N THR A 715 24.76 -24.53 16.34
CA THR A 715 25.56 -24.97 15.20
C THR A 715 24.65 -25.33 14.03
N PHE A 716 24.92 -24.74 12.85
CA PHE A 716 24.19 -25.00 11.61
C PHE A 716 25.06 -25.81 10.65
N GLU A 717 24.66 -27.06 10.36
CA GLU A 717 25.40 -28.01 9.54
C GLU A 717 25.55 -27.53 8.09
N ALA A 718 26.71 -27.76 7.49
CA ALA A 718 26.97 -27.41 6.10
C ALA A 718 26.13 -28.24 5.11
N ASN A 719 25.78 -27.65 3.96
CA ASN A 719 25.10 -28.31 2.83
C ASN A 719 23.78 -29.01 3.16
N LYS A 720 23.15 -28.60 4.27
CA LYS A 720 21.86 -29.12 4.72
C LYS A 720 20.88 -27.99 5.02
N VAL A 721 19.62 -28.37 5.13
CA VAL A 721 18.55 -27.51 5.63
C VAL A 721 18.57 -27.54 7.15
N ASN A 722 18.90 -26.41 7.74
CA ASN A 722 18.93 -26.18 9.18
C ASN A 722 17.73 -25.33 9.59
N VAL A 723 17.16 -25.64 10.76
CA VAL A 723 15.86 -25.13 11.13
C VAL A 723 15.89 -24.44 12.49
N ILE A 724 15.26 -23.27 12.56
CA ILE A 724 15.01 -22.54 13.79
C ILE A 724 13.51 -22.63 14.11
N MET A 725 13.17 -23.28 15.22
CA MET A 725 11.80 -23.45 15.72
C MET A 725 11.60 -22.76 17.06
N GLY A 726 10.34 -22.49 17.37
CA GLY A 726 9.90 -21.94 18.66
C GLY A 726 8.58 -21.20 18.51
N PRO A 727 7.88 -20.90 19.62
CA PRO A 727 6.61 -20.19 19.58
C PRO A 727 6.77 -18.75 19.07
N SER A 728 5.64 -18.12 18.74
CA SER A 728 5.59 -16.69 18.42
C SER A 728 6.23 -15.85 19.54
N GLY A 729 7.11 -14.90 19.18
CA GLY A 729 7.83 -14.06 20.14
C GLY A 729 9.08 -14.69 20.79
N SER A 730 9.51 -15.89 20.37
CA SER A 730 10.75 -16.52 20.87
C SER A 730 12.06 -15.92 20.31
N GLY A 731 12.00 -14.96 19.38
CA GLY A 731 13.19 -14.29 18.82
C GLY A 731 13.72 -14.88 17.51
N LYS A 732 13.01 -15.81 16.86
CA LYS A 732 13.37 -16.43 15.57
C LYS A 732 13.80 -15.43 14.47
N THR A 733 12.86 -14.57 14.06
CA THR A 733 13.09 -13.52 13.05
C THR A 733 14.14 -12.51 13.52
N THR A 734 14.23 -12.25 14.83
CA THR A 734 15.25 -11.36 15.40
C THR A 734 16.65 -11.94 15.22
N LEU A 735 16.83 -13.25 15.47
CA LEU A 735 18.09 -13.96 15.25
C LEU A 735 18.48 -13.98 13.76
N LEU A 736 17.54 -14.28 12.87
CA LEU A 736 17.77 -14.22 11.42
C LEU A 736 18.19 -12.81 10.94
N ASN A 737 17.51 -11.77 11.41
CA ASN A 737 17.87 -10.38 11.11
C ASN A 737 19.22 -9.98 11.71
N TYR A 738 19.59 -10.54 12.87
CA TYR A 738 20.91 -10.34 13.47
C TYR A 738 22.01 -10.96 12.61
N LEU A 739 21.85 -12.21 12.16
CA LEU A 739 22.84 -12.93 11.35
C LEU A 739 23.01 -12.32 9.95
N SER A 740 21.90 -11.91 9.33
CA SER A 740 21.90 -11.30 7.99
C SER A 740 22.25 -9.80 7.97
N ASN A 741 22.62 -9.21 9.12
CA ASN A 741 22.95 -7.79 9.26
C ASN A 741 21.80 -6.83 8.86
N ARG A 742 20.55 -7.22 9.16
CA ARG A 742 19.31 -6.49 8.78
C ARG A 742 18.60 -5.78 9.94
N LEU A 743 19.20 -5.73 11.13
CA LEU A 743 18.65 -4.99 12.26
C LEU A 743 18.50 -3.50 11.96
N SER A 744 17.41 -2.89 12.44
CA SER A 744 17.13 -1.47 12.21
C SER A 744 18.20 -0.58 12.83
N ARG A 745 18.77 0.35 12.04
CA ARG A 745 19.79 1.29 12.54
C ARG A 745 19.22 2.42 13.38
N THR A 746 17.90 2.63 13.34
CA THR A 746 17.21 3.65 14.14
C THR A 746 17.05 3.28 15.62
N VAL A 747 17.17 1.99 15.95
CA VAL A 747 17.00 1.48 17.31
C VAL A 747 18.38 1.21 17.89
N ASN A 748 18.60 1.61 19.15
CA ASN A 748 19.83 1.36 19.86
C ASN A 748 19.86 -0.10 20.35
N PHE A 749 20.43 -0.97 19.52
CA PHE A 749 20.70 -2.36 19.87
C PHE A 749 22.05 -2.48 20.59
N VAL A 750 22.05 -3.19 21.72
CA VAL A 750 23.29 -3.69 22.34
C VAL A 750 23.40 -5.15 21.99
N SER A 751 24.47 -5.51 21.26
CA SER A 751 24.74 -6.89 20.85
C SER A 751 26.08 -7.39 21.37
N GLN A 752 26.11 -8.63 21.86
CA GLN A 752 27.32 -9.38 22.21
C GLN A 752 27.28 -10.79 21.60
N GLY A 753 28.41 -11.48 21.59
CA GLY A 753 28.57 -12.82 21.01
C GLY A 753 29.42 -12.83 19.74
N SER A 754 29.81 -14.03 19.30
CA SER A 754 30.64 -14.23 18.11
C SER A 754 30.03 -15.25 17.16
N ILE A 755 30.33 -15.08 15.87
CA ILE A 755 29.91 -15.97 14.78
C ILE A 755 31.18 -16.58 14.20
N LYS A 756 31.24 -17.89 14.09
CA LYS A 756 32.37 -18.63 13.52
C LYS A 756 31.93 -19.46 12.32
N ILE A 757 32.85 -19.65 11.38
CA ILE A 757 32.72 -20.59 10.27
C ILE A 757 33.58 -21.81 10.57
N ASN A 758 33.02 -23.02 10.39
CA ASN A 758 33.68 -24.31 10.58
C ASN A 758 34.39 -24.41 11.95
N GLY A 759 33.81 -23.85 13.01
CA GLY A 759 34.37 -23.83 14.37
C GLY A 759 35.63 -22.96 14.57
N CYS A 760 36.35 -22.58 13.51
CA CYS A 760 37.69 -22.00 13.58
C CYS A 760 37.73 -20.49 13.26
N GLN A 761 37.04 -20.03 12.22
CA GLN A 761 37.19 -18.67 11.70
C GLN A 761 36.10 -17.73 12.21
N GLU A 762 36.44 -16.78 13.09
CA GLU A 762 35.48 -15.75 13.54
C GLU A 762 35.22 -14.71 12.44
N ILE A 763 33.94 -14.46 12.17
CA ILE A 763 33.47 -13.55 11.11
C ILE A 763 32.59 -12.44 11.68
N SER A 764 32.66 -11.28 11.02
CA SER A 764 31.71 -10.21 11.28
C SER A 764 30.40 -10.44 10.52
N ARG A 765 29.29 -9.93 11.07
CA ARG A 765 27.96 -9.96 10.43
C ARG A 765 27.95 -9.38 9.01
N ASP A 766 28.74 -8.34 8.75
CA ASP A 766 28.85 -7.73 7.43
C ASP A 766 29.50 -8.66 6.39
N LYS A 767 30.48 -9.48 6.80
CA LYS A 767 31.09 -10.48 5.91
C LYS A 767 30.13 -11.63 5.63
N LEU A 768 29.41 -12.10 6.66
CA LEU A 768 28.38 -13.14 6.50
C LEU A 768 27.28 -12.71 5.53
N ALA A 769 26.80 -11.47 5.67
CA ALA A 769 25.77 -10.91 4.81
C ALA A 769 26.15 -10.94 3.31
N LYS A 770 27.44 -10.76 2.97
CA LYS A 770 27.94 -10.71 1.58
C LYS A 770 28.01 -12.07 0.86
N ILE A 771 28.03 -13.17 1.62
CA ILE A 771 27.99 -14.55 1.08
C ILE A 771 26.60 -15.18 1.21
N SER A 772 25.65 -14.44 1.79
CA SER A 772 24.31 -14.92 2.10
C SER A 772 23.23 -14.26 1.25
N ALA A 773 22.12 -14.96 1.01
CA ALA A 773 20.88 -14.38 0.51
C ALA A 773 19.79 -14.44 1.59
N TYR A 774 18.81 -13.54 1.52
CA TYR A 774 17.74 -13.44 2.52
C TYR A 774 16.37 -13.35 1.84
N VAL A 775 15.45 -14.23 2.23
CA VAL A 775 14.04 -14.17 1.86
C VAL A 775 13.26 -13.57 3.03
N THR A 776 12.70 -12.37 2.84
CA THR A 776 11.90 -11.64 3.85
C THR A 776 10.56 -12.33 4.11
N GLN A 777 9.95 -12.12 5.29
CA GLN A 777 8.64 -12.70 5.61
C GLN A 777 7.52 -12.24 4.66
N HIS A 778 7.54 -10.97 4.23
CA HIS A 778 6.58 -10.41 3.28
C HIS A 778 7.19 -10.24 1.88
N ASP A 779 6.40 -10.54 0.84
CA ASP A 779 6.79 -10.48 -0.57
C ASP A 779 6.53 -9.10 -1.22
N ASN A 780 6.56 -8.03 -0.42
CA ASN A 780 6.26 -6.65 -0.86
C ASN A 780 7.30 -6.07 -1.84
N SER A 781 8.37 -6.81 -2.13
CA SER A 781 9.47 -6.44 -3.03
C SER A 781 9.18 -6.70 -4.51
N LEU A 782 8.06 -7.34 -4.83
CA LEU A 782 7.74 -7.73 -6.20
C LEU A 782 7.02 -6.59 -6.93
N ILE A 783 7.36 -6.37 -8.20
CA ILE A 783 6.74 -5.32 -9.02
C ILE A 783 5.41 -5.84 -9.59
N ASP A 784 4.30 -5.23 -9.17
CA ASP A 784 2.93 -5.68 -9.48
C ASP A 784 2.61 -5.76 -10.99
N VAL A 785 3.19 -4.88 -11.82
CA VAL A 785 2.93 -4.78 -13.27
C VAL A 785 3.86 -5.61 -14.15
N LEU A 786 4.80 -6.34 -13.56
CA LEU A 786 5.63 -7.31 -14.28
C LEU A 786 5.03 -8.71 -14.19
N THR A 787 5.36 -9.56 -15.16
CA THR A 787 5.04 -10.99 -15.05
C THR A 787 6.08 -11.71 -14.19
N VAL A 788 5.74 -12.92 -13.73
CA VAL A 788 6.67 -13.81 -13.01
C VAL A 788 7.96 -14.01 -13.81
N ARG A 789 7.83 -14.33 -15.11
CA ARG A 789 8.97 -14.53 -16.03
C ARG A 789 9.81 -13.27 -16.21
N GLU A 790 9.17 -12.11 -16.37
CA GLU A 790 9.90 -10.85 -16.53
C GLU A 790 10.64 -10.45 -15.25
N THR A 791 10.02 -10.68 -14.09
CA THR A 791 10.64 -10.47 -12.78
C THR A 791 11.90 -11.31 -12.65
N LEU A 792 11.82 -12.61 -12.94
CA LEU A 792 12.98 -13.50 -12.97
C LEU A 792 14.01 -13.09 -14.02
N TYR A 793 13.59 -12.62 -15.20
CA TYR A 793 14.50 -12.16 -16.25
C TYR A 793 15.33 -10.95 -15.84
N TYR A 794 14.70 -9.92 -15.29
CA TYR A 794 15.44 -8.75 -14.82
C TYR A 794 16.32 -9.07 -13.62
N GLN A 795 15.82 -9.87 -12.67
CA GLN A 795 16.62 -10.31 -11.52
C GLN A 795 17.82 -11.19 -11.96
N ALA A 796 17.63 -12.09 -12.92
CA ALA A 796 18.69 -12.96 -13.44
C ALA A 796 19.78 -12.12 -14.11
N LYS A 797 19.40 -11.11 -14.91
CA LYS A 797 20.36 -10.23 -15.57
C LYS A 797 21.13 -9.32 -14.60
N LEU A 798 20.54 -9.02 -13.44
CA LEU A 798 21.19 -8.24 -12.37
C LEU A 798 22.02 -9.09 -11.42
N ARG A 799 21.69 -10.38 -11.25
CA ARG A 799 22.31 -11.29 -10.28
C ARG A 799 23.35 -12.22 -10.91
N LEU A 800 23.16 -12.71 -12.14
CA LEU A 800 24.04 -13.70 -12.74
C LEU A 800 25.32 -13.08 -13.37
N PRO A 801 26.46 -13.80 -13.32
CA PRO A 801 27.68 -13.43 -14.03
C PRO A 801 27.46 -13.25 -15.54
N LEU A 802 28.23 -12.35 -16.15
CA LEU A 802 28.12 -12.00 -17.58
C LEU A 802 28.17 -13.21 -18.52
N ASP A 803 29.01 -14.19 -18.22
CA ASP A 803 29.20 -15.39 -19.06
C ASP A 803 27.91 -16.24 -19.18
N GLN A 804 27.02 -16.13 -18.19
CA GLN A 804 25.76 -16.88 -18.15
C GLN A 804 24.59 -16.11 -18.78
N HIS A 805 24.81 -14.90 -19.32
CA HIS A 805 23.71 -14.08 -19.85
C HIS A 805 23.03 -14.70 -21.08
N HIS A 806 23.75 -15.48 -21.89
CA HIS A 806 23.18 -16.21 -23.03
C HIS A 806 22.18 -17.30 -22.60
N SER A 807 22.42 -17.95 -21.47
CA SER A 807 21.59 -19.05 -20.96
C SER A 807 20.49 -18.58 -19.99
N ILE A 808 20.32 -17.27 -19.79
CA ILE A 808 19.27 -16.70 -18.92
C ILE A 808 17.88 -17.30 -19.21
N PRO A 809 17.39 -17.37 -20.46
CA PRO A 809 16.07 -17.95 -20.74
C PRO A 809 15.94 -19.40 -20.28
N VAL A 810 16.99 -20.21 -20.47
CA VAL A 810 17.05 -21.63 -20.06
C VAL A 810 17.07 -21.74 -18.54
N ILE A 811 17.88 -20.93 -17.85
CA ILE A 811 17.96 -20.88 -16.38
C ILE A 811 16.60 -20.50 -15.79
N ILE A 812 15.91 -19.50 -16.38
CA ILE A 812 14.59 -19.07 -15.93
C ILE A 812 13.55 -20.17 -16.15
N ASN A 813 13.54 -20.83 -17.31
CA ASN A 813 12.59 -21.92 -17.55
C ASN A 813 12.81 -23.10 -16.60
N LYS A 814 14.07 -23.44 -16.32
CA LYS A 814 14.45 -24.44 -15.31
C LYS A 814 13.95 -24.02 -13.93
N LEU A 815 14.22 -22.78 -13.50
CA LEU A 815 13.77 -22.26 -12.20
C LEU A 815 12.24 -22.20 -12.08
N ILE A 816 11.53 -21.75 -13.12
CA ILE A 816 10.06 -21.71 -13.15
C ILE A 816 9.46 -23.11 -12.98
N ARG A 817 10.07 -24.14 -13.59
CA ARG A 817 9.67 -25.53 -13.41
C ARG A 817 10.01 -26.04 -12.01
N GLN A 818 11.24 -25.88 -11.57
CA GLN A 818 11.70 -26.31 -10.25
C GLN A 818 10.85 -25.71 -9.12
N THR A 819 10.43 -24.45 -9.25
CA THR A 819 9.60 -23.75 -8.26
C THR A 819 8.09 -23.89 -8.49
N GLY A 820 7.63 -24.70 -9.45
CA GLY A 820 6.21 -24.91 -9.69
C GLY A 820 5.44 -23.63 -10.06
N LEU A 821 6.06 -22.72 -10.80
CA LEU A 821 5.49 -21.44 -11.26
C LEU A 821 5.06 -21.48 -12.73
N VAL A 822 5.12 -22.66 -13.37
CA VAL A 822 4.82 -22.88 -14.80
C VAL A 822 3.48 -22.25 -15.20
N ASP A 823 2.46 -22.43 -14.37
CA ASP A 823 1.10 -22.01 -14.65
C ASP A 823 0.86 -20.50 -14.58
N CYS A 824 1.68 -19.78 -13.82
CA CYS A 824 1.57 -18.34 -13.61
C CYS A 824 2.73 -17.56 -14.24
N ALA A 825 3.61 -18.23 -14.99
CA ALA A 825 4.84 -17.66 -15.55
C ALA A 825 4.62 -16.35 -16.33
N ASP A 826 3.54 -16.28 -17.11
CA ASP A 826 3.18 -15.12 -17.94
C ASP A 826 2.01 -14.28 -17.36
N THR A 827 1.64 -14.53 -16.09
CA THR A 827 0.64 -13.77 -15.34
C THR A 827 1.32 -12.61 -14.60
N LEU A 828 0.63 -11.47 -14.49
CA LEU A 828 1.10 -10.32 -13.71
C LEU A 828 1.17 -10.68 -12.23
N VAL A 829 2.20 -10.23 -11.53
CA VAL A 829 2.34 -10.43 -10.08
C VAL A 829 1.12 -9.83 -9.34
N GLY A 830 0.69 -8.64 -9.76
CA GLY A 830 -0.50 -7.92 -9.26
C GLY A 830 -0.39 -7.41 -7.83
N SER A 831 -1.31 -6.51 -7.48
CA SER A 831 -1.37 -5.79 -6.20
C SER A 831 -2.61 -6.18 -5.38
N GLU A 832 -2.81 -5.58 -4.20
CA GLU A 832 -4.06 -5.72 -3.42
C GLU A 832 -5.29 -5.22 -4.19
N TYR A 833 -5.13 -4.17 -4.98
CA TYR A 833 -6.20 -3.56 -5.78
C TYR A 833 -6.39 -4.25 -7.15
N THR A 834 -5.35 -4.94 -7.64
CA THR A 834 -5.35 -5.64 -8.92
C THR A 834 -4.95 -7.09 -8.74
N LYS A 835 -5.92 -8.00 -8.78
CA LYS A 835 -5.67 -9.42 -8.51
C LYS A 835 -4.65 -9.99 -9.50
N GLY A 836 -3.47 -10.40 -9.02
CA GLY A 836 -2.44 -11.10 -9.81
C GLY A 836 -2.26 -12.56 -9.41
N ILE A 837 -1.01 -13.00 -9.24
CA ILE A 837 -0.67 -14.35 -8.76
C ILE A 837 -1.05 -14.53 -7.28
N SER A 838 -1.25 -15.77 -6.83
CA SER A 838 -1.64 -16.06 -5.44
C SER A 838 -0.51 -15.71 -4.45
N GLY A 839 -0.83 -15.53 -3.16
CA GLY A 839 0.19 -15.27 -2.12
C GLY A 839 1.28 -16.36 -2.08
N GLY A 840 0.89 -17.63 -2.15
CA GLY A 840 1.84 -18.74 -2.25
C GLY A 840 2.69 -18.73 -3.54
N GLU A 841 2.14 -18.28 -4.67
CA GLU A 841 2.91 -18.08 -5.91
C GLU A 841 3.90 -16.92 -5.79
N LYS A 842 3.51 -15.81 -5.13
CA LYS A 842 4.43 -14.70 -4.79
C LYS A 842 5.58 -15.20 -3.93
N ARG A 843 5.29 -16.05 -2.95
CA ARG A 843 6.30 -16.64 -2.07
C ARG A 843 7.36 -17.44 -2.83
N ARG A 844 6.92 -18.32 -3.73
CA ARG A 844 7.80 -19.12 -4.59
C ARG A 844 8.61 -18.24 -5.54
N LEU A 845 8.02 -17.16 -6.06
CA LEU A 845 8.74 -16.18 -6.89
C LEU A 845 9.84 -15.48 -6.09
N SER A 846 9.58 -15.05 -4.85
CA SER A 846 10.60 -14.45 -3.98
C SER A 846 11.77 -15.40 -3.70
N ILE A 847 11.48 -16.67 -3.43
CA ILE A 847 12.50 -17.71 -3.25
C ILE A 847 13.30 -17.89 -4.55
N ALA A 848 12.62 -18.02 -5.70
CA ALA A 848 13.25 -18.16 -7.00
C ALA A 848 14.20 -17.00 -7.34
N VAL A 849 13.84 -15.77 -6.94
CA VAL A 849 14.69 -14.59 -7.12
C VAL A 849 16.00 -14.70 -6.34
N GLN A 850 15.97 -15.19 -5.10
CA GLN A 850 17.17 -15.34 -4.29
C GLN A 850 18.03 -16.53 -4.72
N LEU A 851 17.41 -17.60 -5.24
CA LEU A 851 18.13 -18.78 -5.78
C LEU A 851 18.96 -18.46 -7.04
N LEU A 852 18.63 -17.40 -7.79
CA LEU A 852 19.42 -16.94 -8.94
C LEU A 852 20.88 -16.62 -8.57
N SER A 853 21.12 -16.13 -7.35
CA SER A 853 22.46 -15.72 -6.90
C SER A 853 23.38 -16.88 -6.49
N ARG A 854 22.88 -18.13 -6.45
CA ARG A 854 23.60 -19.32 -5.92
C ARG A 854 24.37 -19.01 -4.61
N PRO A 855 23.67 -18.50 -3.58
CA PRO A 855 24.32 -18.10 -2.33
C PRO A 855 24.91 -19.30 -1.61
N LYS A 856 26.01 -19.12 -0.86
CA LYS A 856 26.56 -20.19 -0.01
C LYS A 856 25.77 -20.36 1.30
N VAL A 857 25.11 -19.29 1.74
CA VAL A 857 24.23 -19.31 2.91
C VAL A 857 22.88 -18.73 2.50
N LEU A 858 21.79 -19.46 2.71
CA LEU A 858 20.45 -18.98 2.38
C LEU A 858 19.61 -18.86 3.65
N PHE A 859 19.26 -17.63 4.00
CA PHE A 859 18.34 -17.33 5.10
C PHE A 859 16.91 -17.23 4.57
N LEU A 860 15.98 -18.00 5.14
CA LEU A 860 14.55 -17.86 4.83
C LEU A 860 13.73 -17.65 6.09
N ASP A 861 13.00 -16.55 6.14
CA ASP A 861 12.13 -16.26 7.28
C ASP A 861 10.69 -16.71 7.00
N GLU A 862 10.28 -17.85 7.57
CA GLU A 862 8.98 -18.51 7.38
C GLU A 862 8.64 -18.81 5.90
N PRO A 863 9.47 -19.57 5.16
CA PRO A 863 9.27 -19.80 3.73
C PRO A 863 7.99 -20.57 3.39
N THR A 864 7.46 -21.36 4.33
CA THR A 864 6.27 -22.19 4.16
C THR A 864 4.97 -21.51 4.63
N SER A 865 5.04 -20.29 5.18
CA SER A 865 3.85 -19.59 5.66
C SER A 865 2.93 -19.20 4.50
N GLY A 866 1.64 -19.50 4.63
CA GLY A 866 0.62 -19.21 3.60
C GLY A 866 0.63 -20.12 2.37
N LEU A 867 1.28 -21.30 2.45
CA LEU A 867 1.34 -22.31 1.39
C LEU A 867 0.59 -23.61 1.78
N ASP A 868 0.24 -24.43 0.79
CA ASP A 868 -0.19 -25.84 0.99
C ASP A 868 0.90 -26.69 1.64
N SER A 869 0.56 -27.81 2.29
CA SER A 869 1.51 -28.91 2.55
C SER A 869 2.26 -29.29 1.31
N ALA A 870 1.54 -29.69 0.26
CA ALA A 870 2.16 -30.28 -0.92
C ALA A 870 3.16 -29.30 -1.55
N THR A 871 2.79 -28.03 -1.65
CA THR A 871 3.67 -26.97 -2.16
C THR A 871 4.79 -26.62 -1.18
N ALA A 872 4.52 -26.56 0.12
CA ALA A 872 5.53 -26.31 1.16
C ALA A 872 6.57 -27.44 1.21
N GLU A 873 6.14 -28.69 1.15
CA GLU A 873 6.98 -29.88 1.04
C GLU A 873 7.79 -29.82 -0.26
N THR A 874 7.16 -29.50 -1.40
CA THR A 874 7.89 -29.30 -2.67
C THR A 874 8.97 -28.22 -2.54
N ILE A 875 8.70 -27.11 -1.85
CA ILE A 875 9.70 -26.06 -1.61
C ILE A 875 10.80 -26.55 -0.66
N LEU A 876 10.47 -27.28 0.40
CA LEU A 876 11.47 -27.80 1.33
C LEU A 876 12.35 -28.87 0.67
N LEU A 877 11.77 -29.73 -0.17
CA LEU A 877 12.50 -30.69 -1.01
C LEU A 877 13.41 -29.96 -2.00
N LEU A 878 12.91 -28.92 -2.67
CA LEU A 878 13.73 -28.05 -3.52
C LEU A 878 14.89 -27.44 -2.72
N LEU A 879 14.66 -26.95 -1.50
CA LEU A 879 15.71 -26.37 -0.67
C LEU A 879 16.74 -27.41 -0.22
N ASP A 880 16.32 -28.65 0.06
CA ASP A 880 17.22 -29.78 0.36
C ASP A 880 18.04 -30.20 -0.87
N GLU A 881 17.43 -30.25 -2.05
CA GLU A 881 18.12 -30.47 -3.32
C GLU A 881 19.13 -29.35 -3.60
N VAL A 882 18.74 -28.08 -3.44
CA VAL A 882 19.62 -26.92 -3.60
C VAL A 882 20.78 -26.96 -2.60
N ALA A 883 20.53 -27.36 -1.36
CA ALA A 883 21.57 -27.46 -0.32
C ALA A 883 22.65 -28.47 -0.71
N LYS A 884 22.24 -29.63 -1.26
CA LYS A 884 23.13 -30.73 -1.67
C LYS A 884 23.81 -30.48 -3.01
N GLU A 885 23.09 -30.00 -4.02
CA GLU A 885 23.63 -29.80 -5.37
C GLU A 885 24.57 -28.59 -5.45
N ASN A 886 24.26 -27.51 -4.70
CA ASN A 886 25.01 -26.25 -4.78
C ASN A 886 25.95 -26.00 -3.59
N ASN A 887 26.13 -26.98 -2.69
CA ASN A 887 26.87 -26.84 -1.44
C ASN A 887 26.44 -25.56 -0.67
N THR A 888 25.14 -25.45 -0.42
CA THR A 888 24.51 -24.27 0.20
C THR A 888 23.99 -24.62 1.58
N THR A 889 24.39 -23.84 2.58
CA THR A 889 23.87 -23.96 3.95
C THR A 889 22.57 -23.17 4.06
N VAL A 890 21.44 -23.87 4.18
CA VAL A 890 20.12 -23.24 4.28
C VAL A 890 19.77 -23.11 5.76
N ILE A 891 19.41 -21.91 6.20
CA ILE A 891 18.94 -21.63 7.56
C ILE A 891 17.56 -21.01 7.43
N LEU A 892 16.53 -21.72 7.90
CA LEU A 892 15.16 -21.25 7.80
C LEU A 892 14.44 -21.27 9.14
N THR A 893 13.52 -20.33 9.33
CA THR A 893 12.53 -20.39 10.41
C THR A 893 11.30 -21.10 9.87
N ILE A 894 10.81 -22.11 10.57
CA ILE A 894 9.58 -22.81 10.18
C ILE A 894 8.66 -22.95 11.38
N HIS A 895 7.37 -22.79 11.12
CA HIS A 895 6.35 -22.98 12.13
C HIS A 895 5.82 -24.41 12.18
N GLN A 896 5.73 -25.12 11.05
CA GLN A 896 5.16 -26.46 11.03
C GLN A 896 5.64 -27.25 9.79
N PRO A 897 6.71 -28.05 9.90
CA PRO A 897 7.10 -28.99 8.84
C PRO A 897 6.30 -30.28 8.92
N SER A 898 6.17 -30.98 7.80
CA SER A 898 5.70 -32.37 7.79
C SER A 898 6.71 -33.28 8.52
N GLU A 899 6.22 -34.38 9.08
CA GLU A 899 7.05 -35.32 9.83
C GLU A 899 8.18 -35.90 8.96
N ASN A 900 7.88 -36.25 7.71
CA ASN A 900 8.88 -36.73 6.75
C ASN A 900 10.01 -35.72 6.50
N MET A 901 9.69 -34.43 6.48
CA MET A 901 10.69 -33.37 6.33
C MET A 901 11.45 -33.11 7.62
N PHE A 902 10.82 -33.28 8.79
CA PHE A 902 11.45 -33.08 10.08
C PHE A 902 12.72 -33.93 10.24
N TYR A 903 12.66 -35.20 9.88
CA TYR A 903 13.80 -36.13 9.96
C TYR A 903 14.89 -35.89 8.91
N ARG A 904 14.64 -35.03 7.91
CA ARG A 904 15.62 -34.67 6.86
C ARG A 904 16.45 -33.44 7.22
N PHE A 905 16.03 -32.66 8.20
CA PHE A 905 16.79 -31.48 8.62
C PHE A 905 18.12 -31.85 9.25
N GLY A 906 19.16 -31.05 8.96
CA GLY A 906 20.50 -31.18 9.54
C GLY A 906 20.48 -30.87 11.02
N SER A 907 20.52 -29.58 11.36
CA SER A 907 20.37 -29.11 12.74
C SER A 907 19.00 -28.51 13.03
N LEU A 908 18.57 -28.61 14.29
CA LEU A 908 17.38 -28.00 14.85
C LEU A 908 17.78 -27.12 16.06
N LEU A 909 17.51 -25.82 15.95
CA LEU A 909 17.60 -24.87 17.05
C LEU A 909 16.20 -24.57 17.58
N LEU A 910 15.91 -24.99 18.82
CA LEU A 910 14.64 -24.73 19.49
C LEU A 910 14.78 -23.57 20.48
N LEU A 911 14.05 -22.48 20.21
CA LEU A 911 14.04 -21.26 21.03
C LEU A 911 12.79 -21.20 21.91
N GLY A 912 13.00 -20.94 23.19
CA GLY A 912 11.95 -20.60 24.16
C GLY A 912 11.63 -19.10 24.18
N THR A 913 10.56 -18.75 24.91
CA THR A 913 10.16 -17.35 25.13
C THR A 913 11.31 -16.54 25.75
N GLY A 914 11.57 -15.34 25.22
CA GLY A 914 12.67 -14.49 25.66
C GLY A 914 14.01 -14.76 24.97
N GLY A 915 14.04 -15.59 23.92
CA GLY A 915 15.24 -15.82 23.12
C GLY A 915 16.29 -16.67 23.81
N LYS A 916 15.84 -17.67 24.56
CA LYS A 916 16.69 -18.65 25.27
C LYS A 916 16.68 -19.98 24.52
N VAL A 917 17.78 -20.72 24.54
CA VAL A 917 17.91 -22.02 23.86
C VAL A 917 17.35 -23.14 24.73
N ILE A 918 16.46 -23.96 24.15
CA ILE A 918 15.91 -25.17 24.77
C ILE A 918 16.63 -26.42 24.25
N TYR A 919 17.01 -26.43 22.97
CA TYR A 919 17.72 -27.53 22.32
C TYR A 919 18.49 -27.01 21.11
N ASP A 920 19.68 -27.57 20.89
CA ASP A 920 20.52 -27.37 19.71
C ASP A 920 21.20 -28.70 19.34
N GLY A 921 20.94 -29.22 18.15
CA GLY A 921 21.49 -30.50 17.70
C GLY A 921 20.74 -31.09 16.51
N CYS A 922 20.99 -32.36 16.19
CA CYS A 922 20.31 -33.04 15.08
C CYS A 922 18.79 -33.18 15.35
N SER A 923 17.99 -33.15 14.29
CA SER A 923 16.53 -33.35 14.34
C SER A 923 16.13 -34.70 14.98
N GLN A 924 16.93 -35.75 14.82
CA GLN A 924 16.65 -37.06 15.43
C GLN A 924 16.95 -37.08 16.94
N GLY A 925 18.00 -36.36 17.37
CA GLY A 925 18.45 -36.37 18.76
C GLY A 925 17.50 -35.69 19.75
N ILE A 926 16.59 -34.84 19.27
CA ILE A 926 15.61 -34.17 20.15
C ILE A 926 14.63 -35.17 20.77
N ILE A 927 14.31 -36.26 20.07
CA ILE A 927 13.38 -37.28 20.55
C ILE A 927 14.01 -38.00 21.74
N ASP A 928 15.28 -38.37 21.63
CA ASP A 928 16.03 -38.99 22.73
C ASP A 928 16.17 -38.03 23.92
N TYR A 929 16.47 -36.75 23.64
CA TYR A 929 16.54 -35.71 24.67
C TYR A 929 15.22 -35.54 25.44
N LEU A 930 14.08 -35.47 24.73
CA LEU A 930 12.76 -35.33 25.35
C LEU A 930 12.34 -36.60 26.10
N ASN A 931 12.61 -37.79 25.54
CA ASN A 931 12.36 -39.05 26.22
C ASN A 931 13.14 -39.17 27.54
N HIS A 932 14.40 -38.71 27.57
CA HIS A 932 15.21 -38.66 28.80
C HIS A 932 14.62 -37.73 29.87
N LEU A 933 13.90 -36.69 29.46
CA LEU A 933 13.20 -35.77 30.36
C LEU A 933 11.79 -36.25 30.75
N GLY A 934 11.33 -37.39 30.22
CA GLY A 934 10.00 -37.95 30.48
C GLY A 934 8.90 -37.43 29.55
N TYR A 935 9.24 -36.70 28.48
CA TYR A 935 8.31 -36.20 27.47
C TYR A 935 8.29 -37.12 26.24
N THR A 936 7.34 -38.04 26.16
CA THR A 936 7.20 -38.99 25.05
C THR A 936 6.14 -38.53 24.04
N ASN A 937 6.46 -38.54 22.75
CA ASN A 937 5.52 -38.21 21.68
C ASN A 937 4.37 -39.26 21.59
N PRO A 938 3.09 -38.85 21.62
CA PRO A 938 1.95 -39.74 21.38
C PRO A 938 1.98 -40.38 19.98
N LYS A 939 1.46 -41.61 19.84
CA LYS A 939 1.39 -42.30 18.54
C LYS A 939 0.44 -41.56 17.59
N GLY A 940 0.92 -41.22 16.39
CA GLY A 940 0.13 -40.55 15.34
C GLY A 940 0.25 -39.02 15.31
N ASN A 941 0.97 -38.42 16.26
CA ASN A 941 1.24 -36.98 16.27
C ASN A 941 2.57 -36.65 15.62
N ASN A 942 2.57 -35.62 14.77
CA ASN A 942 3.80 -35.08 14.19
C ASN A 942 4.70 -34.54 15.31
N ILE A 943 5.95 -35.00 15.35
CA ILE A 943 6.92 -34.62 16.38
C ILE A 943 7.17 -33.10 16.44
N ALA A 944 7.16 -32.41 15.31
CA ALA A 944 7.37 -30.96 15.26
C ALA A 944 6.22 -30.21 15.94
N ASP A 945 4.99 -30.72 15.78
CA ASP A 945 3.79 -30.19 16.42
C ASP A 945 3.89 -30.41 17.94
N TYR A 946 4.25 -31.62 18.36
CA TYR A 946 4.44 -31.96 19.78
C TYR A 946 5.47 -31.06 20.48
N ILE A 947 6.62 -30.81 19.85
CA ILE A 947 7.67 -29.94 20.41
C ILE A 947 7.17 -28.50 20.60
N LEU A 948 6.44 -27.97 19.61
CA LEU A 948 5.90 -26.62 19.69
C LEU A 948 4.79 -26.51 20.73
N ASP A 949 3.97 -27.55 20.88
CA ASP A 949 2.93 -27.62 21.90
C ASP A 949 3.55 -27.70 23.31
N LEU A 950 4.68 -28.40 23.47
CA LEU A 950 5.44 -28.44 24.73
C LEU A 950 6.03 -27.06 25.12
N VAL A 951 6.49 -26.28 24.15
CA VAL A 951 7.11 -24.96 24.40
C VAL A 951 6.07 -23.83 24.37
N SER A 952 4.84 -24.09 23.93
CA SER A 952 3.74 -23.13 23.91
C SER A 952 2.76 -23.36 25.06
N LYS A 953 1.84 -22.41 25.26
CA LYS A 953 0.87 -22.45 26.37
C LYS A 953 -0.25 -23.45 26.05
N GLY A 954 -0.47 -24.44 26.92
CA GLY A 954 -1.63 -25.33 26.81
C GLY A 954 -2.98 -24.61 26.96
N LEU A 955 -4.07 -25.25 26.53
CA LEU A 955 -5.44 -24.71 26.58
C LEU A 955 -5.91 -24.35 28.01
N GLU A 956 -5.52 -25.16 29.02
CA GLU A 956 -5.91 -24.99 30.43
C GLU A 956 -4.75 -24.56 31.35
N GLU A 957 -3.58 -24.29 30.78
CA GLU A 957 -2.34 -24.06 31.55
C GLU A 957 -2.16 -22.59 31.92
N ASP A 958 -1.75 -22.30 33.16
CA ASP A 958 -1.47 -20.91 33.58
C ASP A 958 -0.10 -20.42 33.08
N LYS A 959 0.04 -19.10 32.90
CA LYS A 959 1.31 -18.50 32.42
C LYS A 959 2.51 -18.85 33.32
N GLN A 960 2.28 -18.93 34.63
CA GLN A 960 3.30 -19.30 35.60
C GLN A 960 3.73 -20.77 35.50
N GLN A 961 2.81 -21.66 35.09
CA GLN A 961 3.12 -23.09 34.89
C GLN A 961 3.97 -23.28 33.63
N LEU A 962 3.63 -22.56 32.55
CA LEU A 962 4.43 -22.53 31.33
C LEU A 962 5.85 -21.98 31.59
N GLU A 963 5.97 -20.85 32.30
CA GLU A 963 7.27 -20.24 32.60
C GLU A 963 8.17 -21.20 33.38
N LYS A 964 7.62 -21.92 34.37
CA LYS A 964 8.34 -22.98 35.10
C LYS A 964 8.77 -24.11 34.17
N ARG A 965 7.87 -24.65 33.34
CA ARG A 965 8.19 -25.72 32.39
C ARG A 965 9.31 -25.33 31.43
N ILE A 966 9.25 -24.11 30.88
CA ILE A 966 10.28 -23.59 29.98
C ILE A 966 11.60 -23.38 30.73
N ASP A 967 11.57 -22.81 31.93
CA ASP A 967 12.80 -22.59 32.72
C ASP A 967 13.46 -23.92 33.13
N ASP A 968 12.68 -24.95 33.44
CA ASP A 968 13.19 -26.31 33.71
C ASP A 968 13.88 -26.89 32.47
N LEU A 969 13.24 -26.84 31.30
CA LEU A 969 13.82 -27.29 30.03
C LEU A 969 15.13 -26.55 29.70
N ILE A 970 15.18 -25.25 29.94
CA ILE A 970 16.38 -24.42 29.71
C ILE A 970 17.49 -24.76 30.71
N CYS A 971 17.16 -24.93 31.99
CA CYS A 971 18.13 -25.29 33.02
C CYS A 971 18.75 -26.66 32.73
N HIS A 972 17.94 -27.62 32.31
CA HIS A 972 18.40 -28.93 31.87
C HIS A 972 19.33 -28.81 30.66
N TRP A 973 18.96 -28.07 29.61
CA TRP A 973 19.84 -27.87 28.46
C TRP A 973 21.18 -27.22 28.84
N LYS A 974 21.18 -26.22 29.72
CA LYS A 974 22.41 -25.60 30.22
C LYS A 974 23.33 -26.57 30.97
N THR A 975 22.77 -27.57 31.66
CA THR A 975 23.54 -28.56 32.43
C THR A 975 23.94 -29.80 31.62
N SER A 976 23.09 -30.27 30.69
CA SER A 976 23.30 -31.48 29.88
C SER A 976 23.91 -31.18 28.51
N GLY A 977 23.51 -30.07 27.87
CA GLY A 977 23.90 -29.69 26.51
C GLY A 977 25.41 -29.47 26.35
N TYR A 978 26.10 -29.02 27.40
CA TYR A 978 27.57 -28.84 27.40
C TYR A 978 28.36 -30.16 27.30
N LYS A 979 27.75 -31.31 27.65
CA LYS A 979 28.38 -32.64 27.54
C LYS A 979 28.11 -33.33 26.20
N ILE A 980 27.01 -32.99 25.52
CA ILE A 980 26.59 -33.64 24.27
C ILE A 980 27.28 -33.00 23.04
N THR A 981 27.53 -31.69 23.07
CA THR A 981 28.19 -30.97 21.94
C THR A 981 29.67 -31.32 21.74
N GLN A 982 30.36 -31.93 22.72
CA GLN A 982 31.74 -32.41 22.53
C GLN A 982 31.84 -33.74 21.76
N GLY A 983 30.73 -34.46 21.55
CA GLY A 983 30.73 -35.81 20.97
C GLY A 983 30.82 -35.87 19.44
N SER A 984 30.74 -34.74 18.72
CA SER A 984 30.67 -34.72 17.25
C SER A 984 31.35 -33.50 16.64
N ILE A 985 32.54 -33.13 17.13
CA ILE A 985 33.40 -32.19 16.39
C ILE A 985 33.98 -32.98 15.22
N VAL A 986 33.37 -32.85 14.04
CA VAL A 986 34.07 -33.20 12.80
C VAL A 986 35.26 -32.26 12.73
N THR A 987 36.46 -32.81 12.85
CA THR A 987 37.71 -32.06 12.70
C THR A 987 37.82 -31.63 11.25
N TYR A 988 37.21 -30.50 10.88
CA TYR A 988 37.60 -29.79 9.69
C TYR A 988 39.08 -29.42 9.88
N LEU A 989 39.92 -29.76 8.89
CA LEU A 989 41.29 -29.25 8.84
C LEU A 989 41.22 -27.72 9.04
N GLU A 990 42.17 -27.15 9.80
CA GLU A 990 42.30 -25.73 10.11
C GLU A 990 42.59 -24.88 8.84
N GLU A 991 41.75 -24.96 7.81
CA GLU A 991 41.83 -24.15 6.61
C GLU A 991 40.95 -22.92 6.79
N VAL A 992 41.60 -21.76 6.91
CA VAL A 992 40.93 -20.46 6.88
C VAL A 992 40.35 -20.26 5.47
N ILE A 993 39.03 -20.24 5.34
CA ILE A 993 38.36 -20.06 4.05
C ILE A 993 38.53 -18.62 3.58
N ASP A 994 38.92 -18.44 2.30
CA ASP A 994 38.97 -17.14 1.64
C ASP A 994 37.55 -16.67 1.24
N LEU A 995 36.82 -16.11 2.20
CA LEU A 995 35.46 -15.59 2.03
C LEU A 995 35.29 -14.61 0.84
N PRO A 996 36.26 -13.73 0.51
CA PRO A 996 36.21 -12.86 -0.67
C PRO A 996 35.93 -13.57 -2.00
N GLN A 997 36.29 -14.83 -2.16
CA GLN A 997 36.00 -15.60 -3.37
C GLN A 997 34.49 -15.79 -3.57
N TYR A 998 33.74 -15.91 -2.47
CA TYR A 998 32.29 -16.13 -2.47
C TYR A 998 31.48 -14.84 -2.37
N TYR A 999 32.13 -13.68 -2.24
CA TYR A 999 31.42 -12.41 -2.22
C TYR A 999 30.76 -12.18 -3.58
N TYR A 1000 29.49 -11.82 -3.51
CA TYR A 1000 28.76 -11.36 -4.67
C TYR A 1000 29.50 -10.16 -5.30
N LYS A 1001 30.11 -10.37 -6.47
CA LYS A 1001 30.76 -9.30 -7.22
C LYS A 1001 29.68 -8.52 -7.95
N ARG A 1002 29.56 -7.23 -7.62
CA ARG A 1002 28.68 -6.32 -8.35
C ARG A 1002 29.03 -6.35 -9.83
N LEU A 1003 28.00 -6.54 -10.65
CA LEU A 1003 28.15 -6.46 -12.09
C LEU A 1003 28.57 -5.05 -12.51
N PRO A 1004 29.33 -4.93 -13.61
CA PRO A 1004 29.71 -3.63 -14.13
C PRO A 1004 28.50 -2.75 -14.45
N ILE A 1005 28.69 -1.43 -14.31
CA ILE A 1005 27.63 -0.44 -14.50
C ILE A 1005 26.99 -0.52 -15.90
N PHE A 1006 27.77 -0.91 -16.93
CA PHE A 1006 27.29 -1.06 -18.30
C PHE A 1006 26.28 -2.21 -18.49
N VAL A 1007 26.14 -3.11 -17.52
CA VAL A 1007 25.16 -4.21 -17.52
C VAL A 1007 23.97 -3.86 -16.65
N THR A 1008 24.23 -3.40 -15.42
CA THR A 1008 23.20 -3.12 -14.42
C THR A 1008 22.34 -1.93 -14.85
N PHE A 1009 22.97 -0.84 -15.27
CA PHE A 1009 22.31 0.39 -15.69
C PHE A 1009 21.27 0.22 -16.81
N PRO A 1010 21.60 -0.35 -18.00
CA PRO A 1010 20.61 -0.53 -19.06
C PRO A 1010 19.52 -1.53 -18.69
N THR A 1011 19.82 -2.48 -17.78
CA THR A 1011 18.84 -3.46 -17.31
C THR A 1011 17.80 -2.80 -16.40
N ILE A 1012 18.23 -1.98 -15.44
CA ILE A 1012 17.35 -1.22 -14.55
C ILE A 1012 16.50 -0.24 -15.36
N ILE A 1013 17.10 0.50 -16.31
CA ILE A 1013 16.37 1.42 -17.19
C ILE A 1013 15.30 0.68 -17.99
N LYS A 1014 15.63 -0.46 -18.61
CA LYS A 1014 14.66 -1.23 -19.39
C LYS A 1014 13.51 -1.73 -18.50
N ARG A 1015 13.81 -2.17 -17.27
CA ARG A 1015 12.81 -2.58 -16.27
C ARG A 1015 11.89 -1.41 -15.88
N GLN A 1016 12.47 -0.27 -15.53
CA GLN A 1016 11.73 0.92 -15.10
C GLN A 1016 10.88 1.51 -16.23
N LEU A 1017 11.42 1.62 -17.45
CA LEU A 1017 10.66 2.09 -18.62
C LEU A 1017 9.48 1.15 -18.94
N LEU A 1018 9.67 -0.17 -18.85
CA LEU A 1018 8.60 -1.13 -19.05
C LEU A 1018 7.51 -1.00 -17.97
N THR A 1019 7.93 -0.86 -16.72
CA THR A 1019 7.05 -0.67 -15.55
C THR A 1019 6.23 0.61 -15.71
N SER A 1020 6.91 1.73 -15.96
CA SER A 1020 6.31 3.04 -16.25
C SER A 1020 5.32 2.96 -17.42
N TYR A 1021 5.71 2.37 -18.55
CA TYR A 1021 4.85 2.22 -19.73
C TYR A 1021 3.58 1.39 -19.47
N ARG A 1022 3.65 0.37 -18.60
CA ARG A 1022 2.48 -0.45 -18.23
C ARG A 1022 1.59 0.22 -17.19
N CYS A 1023 2.17 1.06 -16.33
CA CYS A 1023 1.46 1.94 -15.40
C CYS A 1023 0.89 3.16 -16.13
N LYS A 1024 -0.08 2.93 -17.03
CA LYS A 1024 -0.68 3.98 -17.88
C LYS A 1024 -1.19 5.17 -17.06
N ASP A 1025 -1.79 4.92 -15.91
CA ASP A 1025 -2.36 5.97 -15.06
C ASP A 1025 -1.29 6.95 -14.55
N VAL A 1026 -0.10 6.43 -14.22
CA VAL A 1026 1.04 7.25 -13.77
C VAL A 1026 1.60 8.07 -14.94
N VAL A 1027 1.77 7.46 -16.12
CA VAL A 1027 2.27 8.17 -17.31
C VAL A 1027 1.28 9.24 -17.78
N ILE A 1028 -0.02 8.93 -17.78
CA ILE A 1028 -1.09 9.88 -18.11
C ILE A 1028 -1.09 11.03 -17.12
N ASN A 1029 -0.96 10.76 -15.82
CA ASN A 1029 -0.82 11.82 -14.83
C ASN A 1029 0.41 12.69 -15.15
N ARG A 1030 1.61 12.10 -15.21
CA ARG A 1030 2.86 12.86 -15.39
C ARG A 1030 2.89 13.75 -16.65
N ALA A 1031 2.46 13.21 -17.79
CA ALA A 1031 2.42 13.99 -19.02
C ALA A 1031 1.19 14.93 -19.09
N GLY A 1032 0.06 14.47 -18.57
CA GLY A 1032 -1.22 15.18 -18.61
C GLY A 1032 -1.21 16.49 -17.84
N GLN A 1033 -0.50 16.55 -16.69
CA GLN A 1033 -0.38 17.78 -15.89
C GLN A 1033 0.13 18.96 -16.71
N THR A 1034 1.29 18.79 -17.36
CA THR A 1034 1.94 19.84 -18.15
C THR A 1034 1.18 20.17 -19.43
N ILE A 1035 0.65 19.16 -20.14
CA ILE A 1035 -0.14 19.37 -21.36
C ILE A 1035 -1.41 20.17 -21.05
N PHE A 1036 -2.11 19.81 -19.98
CA PHE A 1036 -3.33 20.51 -19.59
C PHE A 1036 -3.03 21.94 -19.14
N LEU A 1037 -1.97 22.14 -18.35
CA LEU A 1037 -1.54 23.48 -17.95
C LEU A 1037 -1.27 24.37 -19.18
N ALA A 1038 -0.60 23.82 -20.21
CA ALA A 1038 -0.39 24.53 -21.47
C ALA A 1038 -1.70 24.95 -22.14
N ILE A 1039 -2.69 24.05 -22.19
CA ILE A 1039 -4.01 24.31 -22.78
C ILE A 1039 -4.74 25.39 -22.00
N VAL A 1040 -4.80 25.28 -20.67
CA VAL A 1040 -5.47 26.27 -19.81
C VAL A 1040 -4.82 27.64 -19.99
N HIS A 1041 -3.51 27.76 -19.85
CA HIS A 1041 -2.83 29.04 -20.03
C HIS A 1041 -3.06 29.62 -21.44
N THR A 1042 -3.07 28.77 -22.47
CA THR A 1042 -3.40 29.21 -23.83
C THR A 1042 -4.82 29.76 -23.92
N LEU A 1043 -5.80 29.10 -23.33
CA LEU A 1043 -7.20 29.53 -23.34
C LEU A 1043 -7.43 30.85 -22.59
N TYR A 1044 -6.68 31.15 -21.53
CA TYR A 1044 -6.89 32.38 -20.76
C TYR A 1044 -6.10 33.57 -21.32
N PHE A 1045 -4.88 33.34 -21.83
CA PHE A 1045 -3.99 34.43 -22.25
C PHE A 1045 -4.03 34.73 -23.75
N ALA A 1046 -4.62 33.87 -24.60
CA ALA A 1046 -4.67 34.10 -26.05
C ALA A 1046 -5.90 34.94 -26.49
N PRO A 1047 -5.73 35.90 -27.43
CA PRO A 1047 -4.47 36.44 -27.94
C PRO A 1047 -3.94 37.53 -27.01
N LEU A 1048 -2.62 37.54 -26.84
CA LEU A 1048 -1.96 38.51 -25.99
C LEU A 1048 -1.84 39.85 -26.74
N ARG A 1049 -2.43 40.91 -26.18
CA ARG A 1049 -2.52 42.24 -26.81
C ARG A 1049 -1.30 43.10 -26.49
N ASN A 1050 -1.01 44.07 -27.35
CA ASN A 1050 0.02 45.10 -27.13
C ASN A 1050 -0.58 46.41 -26.59
N SER A 1051 -1.57 46.30 -25.69
CA SER A 1051 -2.12 47.40 -24.91
C SER A 1051 -1.49 47.46 -23.52
N GLN A 1052 -1.81 48.49 -22.73
CA GLN A 1052 -1.36 48.61 -21.33
C GLN A 1052 -1.75 47.38 -20.50
N ASP A 1053 -2.97 46.86 -20.66
CA ASP A 1053 -3.42 45.61 -20.03
C ASP A 1053 -2.57 44.39 -20.48
N GLY A 1054 -2.07 44.44 -21.70
CA GLY A 1054 -1.19 43.43 -22.28
C GLY A 1054 0.14 43.27 -21.54
N ILE A 1055 0.66 44.35 -20.95
CA ILE A 1055 1.88 44.29 -20.12
C ILE A 1055 1.62 43.46 -18.87
N SER A 1056 0.49 43.71 -18.19
CA SER A 1056 0.09 42.94 -17.00
C SER A 1056 -0.16 41.48 -17.35
N ASN A 1057 -0.86 41.21 -18.45
CA ASN A 1057 -1.12 39.84 -18.92
C ASN A 1057 0.17 39.08 -19.27
N ARG A 1058 1.20 39.74 -19.84
CA ARG A 1058 2.53 39.11 -20.09
C ARG A 1058 3.24 38.74 -18.79
N LEU A 1059 3.28 39.65 -17.82
CA LEU A 1059 3.90 39.40 -16.52
C LEU A 1059 3.15 38.29 -15.76
N GLY A 1060 1.81 38.28 -15.84
CA GLY A 1060 0.98 37.23 -15.27
C GLY A 1060 1.24 35.87 -15.91
N LEU A 1061 1.35 35.80 -17.23
CA LEU A 1061 1.70 34.56 -17.94
C LEU A 1061 3.07 34.02 -17.50
N VAL A 1062 4.08 34.88 -17.34
CA VAL A 1062 5.40 34.46 -16.86
C VAL A 1062 5.34 33.92 -15.43
N GLN A 1063 4.51 34.51 -14.56
CA GLN A 1063 4.31 34.01 -13.21
C GLN A 1063 3.58 32.65 -13.20
N GLU A 1064 2.54 32.48 -14.02
CA GLU A 1064 1.79 31.23 -14.15
C GLU A 1064 2.65 30.07 -14.70
N VAL A 1065 3.66 30.36 -15.52
CA VAL A 1065 4.63 29.34 -15.98
C VAL A 1065 5.39 28.70 -14.81
N LEU A 1066 5.58 29.41 -13.69
CA LEU A 1066 6.27 28.88 -12.51
C LEU A 1066 5.50 27.73 -11.84
N ASN A 1067 4.20 27.58 -12.12
CA ASN A 1067 3.41 26.44 -11.64
C ASN A 1067 3.90 25.09 -12.18
N LEU A 1068 4.77 25.08 -13.20
CA LEU A 1068 5.50 23.88 -13.63
C LEU A 1068 6.45 23.34 -12.55
N TYR A 1069 6.99 24.19 -11.67
CA TYR A 1069 7.78 23.75 -10.52
C TYR A 1069 6.96 22.85 -9.60
N PHE A 1070 5.70 23.22 -9.40
CA PHE A 1070 4.73 22.45 -8.63
C PHE A 1070 4.32 21.14 -9.32
N ALA A 1071 4.14 21.14 -10.64
CA ALA A 1071 3.85 19.90 -11.38
C ALA A 1071 4.96 18.84 -11.19
N GLY A 1072 6.22 19.26 -11.05
CA GLY A 1072 7.35 18.37 -10.78
C GLY A 1072 7.25 17.65 -9.43
N LEU A 1073 6.73 18.34 -8.41
CA LEU A 1073 6.42 17.73 -7.10
C LEU A 1073 5.41 16.59 -7.24
N VAL A 1074 4.27 16.86 -7.88
CA VAL A 1074 3.20 15.88 -8.03
C VAL A 1074 3.71 14.64 -8.75
N ASN A 1075 4.53 14.84 -9.79
CA ASN A 1075 5.17 13.77 -10.54
C ASN A 1075 6.03 12.87 -9.64
N ASN A 1076 6.81 13.45 -8.71
CA ASN A 1076 7.62 12.71 -7.76
C ASN A 1076 6.77 11.84 -6.82
N VAL A 1077 5.78 12.44 -6.15
CA VAL A 1077 4.96 11.76 -5.11
C VAL A 1077 4.24 10.53 -5.69
N THR A 1078 3.90 10.56 -6.98
CA THR A 1078 3.14 9.48 -7.62
C THR A 1078 3.96 8.23 -7.98
N LEU A 1079 5.29 8.32 -8.09
CA LEU A 1079 6.13 7.21 -8.57
C LEU A 1079 7.31 6.89 -7.64
N TYR A 1080 7.98 7.92 -7.12
CA TYR A 1080 9.23 7.76 -6.39
C TYR A 1080 9.15 6.90 -5.12
N PRO A 1081 8.12 7.02 -4.25
CA PRO A 1081 8.06 6.20 -3.02
C PRO A 1081 8.10 4.68 -3.29
N HIS A 1082 7.38 4.22 -4.32
CA HIS A 1082 7.34 2.79 -4.68
C HIS A 1082 8.68 2.29 -5.23
N GLU A 1083 9.32 3.06 -6.13
CA GLU A 1083 10.64 2.72 -6.69
C GLU A 1083 11.75 2.79 -5.62
N ARG A 1084 11.65 3.73 -4.68
CA ARG A 1084 12.57 3.88 -3.54
C ARG A 1084 12.53 2.65 -2.63
N ASP A 1085 11.34 2.15 -2.30
CA ASP A 1085 11.18 1.03 -1.38
C ASP A 1085 11.74 -0.28 -1.97
N LEU A 1086 11.51 -0.50 -3.28
CA LEU A 1086 12.16 -1.58 -4.03
C LEU A 1086 13.69 -1.42 -4.03
N PHE A 1087 14.18 -0.22 -4.33
CA PHE A 1087 15.62 0.06 -4.33
C PHE A 1087 16.27 -0.22 -2.97
N TYR A 1088 15.63 0.14 -1.86
CA TYR A 1088 16.18 -0.13 -0.52
C TYR A 1088 16.36 -1.61 -0.24
N GLN A 1089 15.50 -2.47 -0.77
CA GLN A 1089 15.66 -3.92 -0.65
C GLN A 1089 16.78 -4.43 -1.56
N GLU A 1090 16.79 -4.04 -2.83
CA GLU A 1090 17.83 -4.46 -3.79
C GLU A 1090 19.22 -3.94 -3.42
N TYR A 1091 19.30 -2.78 -2.77
CA TYR A 1091 20.53 -2.24 -2.21
C TYR A 1091 21.02 -3.06 -1.01
N ARG A 1092 20.13 -3.48 -0.12
CA ARG A 1092 20.46 -4.37 1.01
C ARG A 1092 20.95 -5.74 0.53
N ASP A 1093 20.42 -6.22 -0.59
CA ASP A 1093 20.89 -7.43 -1.28
C ASP A 1093 22.21 -7.21 -2.05
N GLY A 1094 22.72 -5.97 -2.10
CA GLY A 1094 24.01 -5.65 -2.71
C GLY A 1094 24.04 -5.61 -4.24
N ILE A 1095 22.88 -5.63 -4.91
CA ILE A 1095 22.73 -5.80 -6.37
C ILE A 1095 23.28 -4.60 -7.15
N TYR A 1096 22.84 -3.38 -6.83
CA TYR A 1096 23.27 -2.14 -7.49
C TYR A 1096 23.33 -0.94 -6.53
N GLY A 1097 24.09 0.09 -6.93
CA GLY A 1097 24.34 1.27 -6.12
C GLY A 1097 23.32 2.41 -6.27
N VAL A 1098 23.53 3.46 -5.46
CA VAL A 1098 22.71 4.68 -5.44
C VAL A 1098 22.83 5.47 -6.74
N THR A 1099 24.02 5.47 -7.35
CA THR A 1099 24.29 6.19 -8.60
C THR A 1099 23.51 5.60 -9.76
N GLU A 1100 23.49 4.27 -9.87
CA GLU A 1100 22.77 3.52 -10.90
C GLU A 1100 21.27 3.77 -10.76
N PHE A 1101 20.74 3.74 -9.53
CA PHE A 1101 19.35 4.08 -9.25
C PHE A 1101 19.02 5.54 -9.62
N GLY A 1102 19.81 6.50 -9.14
CA GLY A 1102 19.53 7.92 -9.33
C GLY A 1102 19.51 8.34 -10.80
N PHE A 1103 20.46 7.83 -11.60
CA PHE A 1103 20.52 8.10 -13.03
C PHE A 1103 19.50 7.30 -13.84
N SER A 1104 19.20 6.05 -13.47
CA SER A 1104 18.15 5.27 -14.16
C SER A 1104 16.76 5.89 -13.94
N TYR A 1105 16.48 6.31 -12.71
CA TYR A 1105 15.27 7.06 -12.36
C TYR A 1105 15.18 8.37 -13.16
N PHE A 1106 16.29 9.13 -13.26
CA PHE A 1106 16.36 10.34 -14.09
C PHE A 1106 15.99 10.08 -15.57
N ILE A 1107 16.55 9.03 -16.17
CA ILE A 1107 16.27 8.68 -17.57
C ILE A 1107 14.81 8.25 -17.76
N ASN A 1108 14.20 7.61 -16.76
CA ASN A 1108 12.80 7.23 -16.79
C ASN A 1108 11.86 8.46 -16.73
N GLU A 1109 12.28 9.55 -16.07
CA GLU A 1109 11.52 10.81 -16.00
C GLU A 1109 11.52 11.55 -17.35
N LEU A 1110 12.67 11.61 -18.03
CA LEU A 1110 12.92 12.49 -19.20
C LEU A 1110 11.84 12.44 -20.30
N PRO A 1111 11.34 11.27 -20.77
CA PRO A 1111 10.31 11.25 -21.81
C PRO A 1111 9.02 11.95 -21.38
N THR A 1112 8.65 11.81 -20.10
CA THR A 1112 7.46 12.43 -19.51
C THR A 1112 7.65 13.91 -19.16
N GLU A 1113 8.88 14.42 -19.20
CA GLU A 1113 9.18 15.85 -19.00
C GLU A 1113 9.37 16.57 -20.35
N ILE A 1114 10.22 16.03 -21.23
CA ILE A 1114 10.61 16.67 -22.51
C ILE A 1114 9.42 16.82 -23.45
N ILE A 1115 8.67 15.74 -23.70
CA ILE A 1115 7.58 15.75 -24.70
C ILE A 1115 6.47 16.74 -24.29
N PRO A 1116 5.97 16.74 -23.04
CA PRO A 1116 5.01 17.75 -22.60
C PRO A 1116 5.57 19.17 -22.56
N CYS A 1117 6.84 19.38 -22.20
CA CYS A 1117 7.45 20.71 -22.22
C CYS A 1117 7.57 21.30 -23.63
N LEU A 1118 7.88 20.47 -24.63
CA LEU A 1118 7.90 20.90 -26.02
C LEU A 1118 6.51 21.36 -26.47
N PHE A 1119 5.48 20.58 -26.11
CA PHE A 1119 4.09 20.94 -26.38
C PHE A 1119 3.68 22.23 -25.64
N PHE A 1120 4.06 22.35 -24.36
CA PHE A 1120 3.85 23.55 -23.55
C PHE A 1120 4.47 24.79 -24.20
N SER A 1121 5.77 24.73 -24.53
CA SER A 1121 6.46 25.85 -25.18
C SER A 1121 5.82 26.22 -26.53
N ALA A 1122 5.45 25.23 -27.35
CA ALA A 1122 4.81 25.48 -28.63
C ALA A 1122 3.49 26.25 -28.48
N LEU A 1123 2.63 25.84 -27.56
CA LEU A 1123 1.36 26.54 -27.32
C LEU A 1123 1.58 27.94 -26.74
N ILE A 1124 2.44 28.07 -25.72
CA ILE A 1124 2.67 29.35 -25.05
C ILE A 1124 3.34 30.37 -25.98
N VAL A 1125 4.31 29.97 -26.81
CA VAL A 1125 4.95 30.92 -27.72
C VAL A 1125 4.07 31.26 -28.91
N PHE A 1126 3.53 30.25 -29.61
CA PHE A 1126 2.85 30.48 -30.89
C PHE A 1126 1.37 30.84 -30.76
N ALA A 1127 0.63 30.19 -29.85
CA ALA A 1127 -0.81 30.37 -29.72
C ALA A 1127 -1.17 31.58 -28.83
N VAL A 1128 -0.48 31.77 -27.70
CA VAL A 1128 -0.72 32.95 -26.85
C VAL A 1128 -0.24 34.24 -27.52
N GLY A 1129 0.88 34.18 -28.26
CA GLY A 1129 1.39 35.32 -29.02
C GLY A 1129 2.58 36.04 -28.37
N LEU A 1130 3.42 35.32 -27.63
CA LEU A 1130 4.74 35.82 -27.23
C LEU A 1130 5.64 36.01 -28.48
N PRO A 1131 6.78 36.72 -28.36
CA PRO A 1131 7.68 36.94 -29.49
C PRO A 1131 8.04 35.63 -30.19
N ARG A 1132 7.70 35.53 -31.48
CA ARG A 1132 7.86 34.30 -32.29
C ARG A 1132 9.30 34.12 -32.78
N THR A 1133 10.24 34.13 -31.85
CA THR A 1133 11.67 33.91 -32.10
C THR A 1133 12.07 32.51 -31.64
N ALA A 1134 13.08 31.93 -32.29
CA ALA A 1134 13.65 30.65 -31.84
C ALA A 1134 14.18 30.75 -30.40
N GLY A 1135 14.75 31.90 -30.04
CA GLY A 1135 15.21 32.20 -28.68
C GLY A 1135 14.10 32.07 -27.63
N MET A 1136 12.93 32.66 -27.87
CA MET A 1136 11.81 32.58 -26.94
C MET A 1136 11.28 31.14 -26.80
N PHE A 1137 11.17 30.40 -27.91
CA PHE A 1137 10.73 29.00 -27.88
C PHE A 1137 11.65 28.09 -27.05
N PHE A 1138 12.97 28.16 -27.29
CA PHE A 1138 13.92 27.34 -26.54
C PHE A 1138 14.10 27.81 -25.10
N ALA A 1139 13.96 29.12 -24.82
CA ALA A 1139 13.94 29.65 -23.46
C ALA A 1139 12.71 29.16 -22.68
N MET A 1140 11.52 29.20 -23.27
CA MET A 1140 10.29 28.67 -22.65
C MET A 1140 10.36 27.15 -22.42
N PHE A 1141 10.91 26.41 -23.37
CA PHE A 1141 11.16 24.97 -23.21
C PHE A 1141 12.17 24.70 -22.09
N GLY A 1142 13.32 25.37 -22.10
CA GLY A 1142 14.40 25.15 -21.13
C GLY A 1142 14.00 25.55 -19.71
N THR A 1143 13.32 26.69 -19.55
CA THR A 1143 12.81 27.13 -18.24
C THR A 1143 11.71 26.19 -17.72
N GLY A 1144 10.78 25.76 -18.56
CA GLY A 1144 9.75 24.79 -18.18
C GLY A 1144 10.32 23.43 -17.78
N PHE A 1145 11.25 22.90 -18.58
CA PHE A 1145 11.92 21.62 -18.31
C PHE A 1145 12.74 21.65 -17.01
N ILE A 1146 13.58 22.67 -16.82
CA ILE A 1146 14.40 22.80 -15.61
C ILE A 1146 13.51 23.02 -14.39
N SER A 1147 12.42 23.78 -14.51
CA SER A 1147 11.46 23.98 -13.41
C SER A 1147 10.85 22.64 -12.98
N LEU A 1148 10.28 21.86 -13.91
CA LEU A 1148 9.74 20.54 -13.59
C LEU A 1148 10.78 19.65 -12.90
N ASN A 1149 12.00 19.58 -13.44
CA ASN A 1149 13.03 18.70 -12.90
C ASN A 1149 13.55 19.13 -11.52
N CYS A 1150 13.67 20.43 -11.28
CA CYS A 1150 14.02 20.95 -9.95
C CYS A 1150 12.93 20.64 -8.93
N GLY A 1151 11.65 20.69 -9.34
CA GLY A 1151 10.51 20.35 -8.48
C GLY A 1151 10.53 18.88 -8.07
N GLU A 1152 10.76 17.99 -9.05
CA GLU A 1152 10.90 16.55 -8.79
C GLU A 1152 12.14 16.24 -7.93
N SER A 1153 13.27 16.89 -8.19
CA SER A 1153 14.50 16.73 -7.39
C SER A 1153 14.34 17.16 -5.93
N LEU A 1154 13.62 18.27 -5.68
CA LEU A 1154 13.27 18.67 -4.32
C LEU A 1154 12.36 17.63 -3.65
N GLY A 1155 11.45 17.02 -4.41
CA GLY A 1155 10.60 15.94 -3.91
C GLY A 1155 11.38 14.69 -3.52
N ILE A 1156 12.36 14.26 -4.33
CA ILE A 1156 13.28 13.17 -4.01
C ILE A 1156 14.01 13.46 -2.68
N PHE A 1157 14.51 14.69 -2.52
CA PHE A 1157 15.21 15.11 -1.30
C PHE A 1157 14.34 14.98 -0.04
N VAL A 1158 13.13 15.53 -0.07
CA VAL A 1158 12.24 15.52 1.11
C VAL A 1158 11.71 14.09 1.38
N ASN A 1159 11.31 13.35 0.36
CA ASN A 1159 10.85 11.95 0.49
C ASN A 1159 11.97 10.98 0.89
N SER A 1160 13.24 11.35 0.74
CA SER A 1160 14.37 10.58 1.28
C SER A 1160 14.63 10.89 2.76
N LEU A 1161 14.35 12.11 3.22
CA LEU A 1161 14.55 12.52 4.61
C LEU A 1161 13.45 11.98 5.55
N PHE A 1162 12.19 12.06 5.13
CA PHE A 1162 11.04 11.71 5.96
C PHE A 1162 10.41 10.37 5.54
N ASN A 1163 10.12 9.51 6.52
CA ASN A 1163 9.41 8.24 6.28
C ASN A 1163 7.90 8.42 6.21
N HIS A 1164 7.37 9.44 6.89
CA HIS A 1164 5.94 9.69 6.91
C HIS A 1164 5.58 10.54 5.70
N LEU A 1165 4.88 9.93 4.74
CA LEU A 1165 4.53 10.57 3.46
C LEU A 1165 3.84 11.92 3.67
N GLY A 1166 2.83 11.98 4.55
CA GLY A 1166 2.13 13.25 4.82
C GLY A 1166 2.99 14.36 5.43
N VAL A 1167 4.06 14.02 6.15
CA VAL A 1167 5.01 15.03 6.66
C VAL A 1167 5.88 15.54 5.51
N ALA A 1168 6.37 14.62 4.66
CA ALA A 1168 7.16 14.96 3.48
C ALA A 1168 6.38 15.89 2.55
N THR A 1169 5.14 15.52 2.21
CA THR A 1169 4.26 16.31 1.33
C THR A 1169 4.03 17.72 1.87
N ASN A 1170 3.73 17.88 3.16
CA ASN A 1170 3.49 19.17 3.80
C ASN A 1170 4.70 20.12 3.72
N VAL A 1171 5.88 19.62 4.07
CA VAL A 1171 7.12 20.42 4.03
C VAL A 1171 7.42 20.84 2.59
N LEU A 1172 7.20 19.93 1.66
CA LEU A 1172 7.52 20.09 0.26
C LEU A 1172 6.59 21.07 -0.47
N THR A 1173 5.28 20.99 -0.25
CA THR A 1173 4.30 21.97 -0.79
C THR A 1173 4.59 23.38 -0.27
N THR A 1174 4.90 23.51 1.02
CA THR A 1174 5.27 24.77 1.67
C THR A 1174 6.50 25.41 1.02
N LEU A 1175 7.58 24.64 0.83
CA LEU A 1175 8.83 25.14 0.23
C LEU A 1175 8.63 25.58 -1.23
N ILE A 1176 7.84 24.85 -2.01
CA ILE A 1176 7.60 25.15 -3.42
C ILE A 1176 6.78 26.42 -3.60
N ILE A 1177 5.70 26.58 -2.83
CA ILE A 1177 4.85 27.78 -2.89
C ILE A 1177 5.67 29.03 -2.56
N LEU A 1178 6.50 28.96 -1.51
CA LEU A 1178 7.42 30.05 -1.17
C LEU A 1178 8.37 30.38 -2.34
N ALA A 1179 8.94 29.36 -2.98
CA ALA A 1179 9.82 29.55 -4.13
C ALA A 1179 9.12 30.18 -5.34
N ILE A 1180 7.87 29.83 -5.62
CA ILE A 1180 7.07 30.42 -6.72
C ILE A 1180 6.86 31.92 -6.50
N PHE A 1181 6.50 32.33 -5.28
CA PHE A 1181 6.28 33.75 -4.96
C PHE A 1181 7.55 34.59 -4.95
N MET A 1182 8.68 33.97 -4.63
CA MET A 1182 9.98 34.62 -4.69
C MET A 1182 10.48 34.85 -6.14
N GLY A 1183 9.75 34.39 -7.17
CA GLY A 1183 10.11 34.53 -8.59
C GLY A 1183 10.32 35.98 -9.07
N GLY A 1184 9.73 36.98 -8.39
CA GLY A 1184 10.09 38.40 -8.55
C GLY A 1184 9.09 39.28 -9.30
N THR A 1185 8.02 38.72 -9.89
CA THR A 1185 6.96 39.53 -10.54
C THR A 1185 5.94 40.10 -9.55
N MET A 1186 5.72 39.40 -8.43
CA MET A 1186 4.71 39.73 -7.41
C MET A 1186 5.30 40.47 -6.20
N SER A 1187 6.53 40.12 -5.82
CA SER A 1187 7.22 40.68 -4.65
C SER A 1187 8.32 41.65 -5.09
N LEU A 1188 7.93 42.80 -5.64
CA LEU A 1188 8.86 43.83 -6.13
C LEU A 1188 9.74 44.40 -4.99
N HIS A 1189 9.20 44.51 -3.77
CA HIS A 1189 9.89 45.04 -2.60
C HIS A 1189 10.26 43.95 -1.57
N MET A 1190 10.97 42.91 -2.02
CA MET A 1190 11.38 41.82 -1.14
C MET A 1190 12.45 42.25 -0.10
N PRO A 1191 12.34 41.83 1.18
CA PRO A 1191 13.38 42.04 2.20
C PRO A 1191 14.74 41.43 1.83
N HIS A 1192 15.83 42.00 2.37
CA HIS A 1192 17.20 41.57 2.05
C HIS A 1192 17.48 40.08 2.31
N PHE A 1193 16.91 39.51 3.37
CA PHE A 1193 17.06 38.09 3.69
C PHE A 1193 16.54 37.18 2.56
N PHE A 1194 15.29 37.40 2.11
CA PHE A 1194 14.70 36.63 1.02
C PHE A 1194 15.38 36.92 -0.32
N LYS A 1195 15.91 38.12 -0.55
CA LYS A 1195 16.75 38.43 -1.72
C LYS A 1195 18.00 37.54 -1.79
N ALA A 1196 18.64 37.25 -0.66
CA ALA A 1196 19.79 36.34 -0.61
C ALA A 1196 19.38 34.89 -0.91
N TRP A 1197 18.29 34.41 -0.31
CA TRP A 1197 17.79 33.05 -0.54
C TRP A 1197 17.32 32.82 -1.98
N ASN A 1198 16.81 33.86 -2.64
CA ASN A 1198 16.31 33.77 -4.01
C ASN A 1198 17.39 33.45 -5.06
N TYR A 1199 18.68 33.55 -4.74
CA TYR A 1199 19.75 33.10 -5.64
C TYR A 1199 19.85 31.57 -5.76
N ILE A 1200 19.34 30.83 -4.78
CA ILE A 1200 19.28 29.35 -4.84
C ILE A 1200 18.02 28.91 -5.61
N ASN A 1201 17.02 29.79 -5.70
CA ASN A 1201 15.73 29.49 -6.28
C ASN A 1201 15.78 29.52 -7.82
N PRO A 1202 15.49 28.40 -8.53
CA PRO A 1202 15.45 28.40 -9.99
C PRO A 1202 14.39 29.34 -10.58
N MET A 1203 13.32 29.66 -9.83
CA MET A 1203 12.22 30.50 -10.32
C MET A 1203 12.67 31.94 -10.61
N LYS A 1204 13.63 32.48 -9.84
CA LYS A 1204 14.22 33.80 -10.10
C LYS A 1204 14.78 33.90 -11.52
N TYR A 1205 15.56 32.89 -11.90
CA TYR A 1205 16.22 32.84 -13.19
C TYR A 1205 15.22 32.60 -14.33
N ALA A 1206 14.23 31.73 -14.10
CA ALA A 1206 13.16 31.47 -15.06
C ALA A 1206 12.36 32.75 -15.38
N VAL A 1207 11.94 33.51 -14.36
CA VAL A 1207 11.24 34.79 -14.55
C VAL A 1207 12.11 35.78 -15.31
N ALA A 1208 13.38 35.95 -14.93
CA ALA A 1208 14.27 36.91 -15.58
C ALA A 1208 14.45 36.59 -17.08
N ILE A 1209 14.66 35.32 -17.44
CA ILE A 1209 14.81 34.88 -18.84
C ILE A 1209 13.52 35.13 -19.64
N CYS A 1210 12.37 34.71 -19.11
CA CYS A 1210 11.10 34.80 -19.82
C CYS A 1210 10.61 36.25 -19.96
N THR A 1211 10.86 37.10 -18.96
CA THR A 1211 10.49 38.53 -19.03
C THR A 1211 11.37 39.31 -20.00
N ASN A 1212 12.71 39.18 -19.93
CA ASN A 1212 13.62 39.90 -20.82
C ASN A 1212 13.34 39.55 -22.29
N LEU A 1213 13.20 38.26 -22.64
CA LEU A 1213 12.86 37.84 -24.01
C LEU A 1213 11.39 38.15 -24.39
N GLY A 1214 10.48 38.11 -23.43
CA GLY A 1214 9.05 38.36 -23.67
C GLY A 1214 8.73 39.84 -23.97
N PHE A 1215 9.57 40.77 -23.51
CA PHE A 1215 9.44 42.20 -23.72
C PHE A 1215 10.43 42.78 -24.74
N GLU A 1216 11.44 42.00 -25.15
CA GLU A 1216 12.43 42.43 -26.15
C GLU A 1216 11.77 42.92 -27.45
N ASN A 1217 12.17 44.12 -27.89
CA ASN A 1217 11.69 44.76 -29.13
C ASN A 1217 10.15 44.91 -29.24
N GLN A 1218 9.41 44.91 -28.12
CA GLN A 1218 7.95 45.12 -28.11
C GLN A 1218 7.58 46.61 -27.99
N LYS A 1219 6.52 47.02 -28.68
CA LYS A 1219 5.91 48.36 -28.61
C LYS A 1219 4.46 48.26 -28.12
N PHE A 1220 4.06 49.14 -27.21
CA PHE A 1220 2.73 49.15 -26.60
C PHE A 1220 1.94 50.40 -26.98
N SER A 1221 0.63 50.25 -27.24
CA SER A 1221 -0.29 51.34 -27.58
C SER A 1221 -1.04 51.84 -26.34
N CYS A 1222 -1.16 53.16 -26.20
CA CYS A 1222 -1.86 53.82 -25.09
C CYS A 1222 -2.98 54.75 -25.59
N ASN A 1223 -4.01 54.96 -24.75
CA ASN A 1223 -5.19 55.77 -25.07
C ASN A 1223 -5.05 57.26 -24.64
N ALA A 1224 -4.00 57.64 -23.92
CA ALA A 1224 -3.77 59.01 -23.42
C ALA A 1224 -2.57 59.69 -24.10
N ASP A 1225 -2.61 61.02 -24.21
CA ASP A 1225 -1.61 61.85 -24.93
C ASP A 1225 -0.18 61.80 -24.34
N SER A 1226 0.00 61.25 -23.13
CA SER A 1226 1.31 60.97 -22.55
C SER A 1226 1.33 59.58 -21.91
N CYS A 1227 2.06 58.64 -22.51
CA CYS A 1227 2.21 57.29 -21.97
C CYS A 1227 3.58 57.11 -21.31
N LEU A 1228 3.57 56.60 -20.08
CA LEU A 1228 4.77 56.38 -19.26
C LEU A 1228 5.52 55.08 -19.62
N LEU A 1229 4.87 54.13 -20.31
CA LEU A 1229 5.41 52.81 -20.69
C LEU A 1229 5.10 52.48 -22.15
N ASN A 1230 5.91 52.97 -23.09
CA ASN A 1230 5.68 52.77 -24.54
C ASN A 1230 6.49 51.62 -25.15
N THR A 1231 7.68 51.34 -24.60
CA THR A 1231 8.56 50.27 -25.09
C THR A 1231 8.74 49.17 -24.04
N GLY A 1232 9.10 47.96 -24.49
CA GLY A 1232 9.45 46.87 -23.59
C GLY A 1232 10.64 47.18 -22.67
N GLU A 1233 11.60 47.99 -23.12
CA GLU A 1233 12.72 48.45 -22.29
C GLU A 1233 12.26 49.35 -21.14
N ASP A 1234 11.28 50.24 -21.40
CA ASP A 1234 10.68 51.08 -20.35
C ASP A 1234 10.00 50.23 -19.30
N VAL A 1235 9.31 49.15 -19.71
CA VAL A 1235 8.69 48.18 -18.81
C VAL A 1235 9.74 47.48 -17.94
N LEU A 1236 10.82 46.95 -18.54
CA LEU A 1236 11.87 46.25 -17.81
C LEU A 1236 12.57 47.16 -16.79
N LYS A 1237 12.83 48.43 -17.15
CA LYS A 1237 13.41 49.43 -16.23
C LYS A 1237 12.46 49.82 -15.12
N TYR A 1238 11.18 50.05 -15.44
CA TYR A 1238 10.16 50.43 -14.46
C TYR A 1238 9.95 49.35 -13.38
N TYR A 1239 9.92 48.08 -13.78
CA TYR A 1239 9.77 46.96 -12.85
C TYR A 1239 11.08 46.43 -12.26
N ASN A 1240 12.23 47.01 -12.63
CA ASN A 1240 13.56 46.57 -12.21
C ASN A 1240 13.84 45.08 -12.58
N LEU A 1241 13.45 44.70 -13.79
CA LEU A 1241 13.56 43.34 -14.35
C LEU A 1241 14.64 43.21 -15.44
N GLU A 1242 15.32 44.30 -15.79
CA GLU A 1242 16.46 44.28 -16.73
C GLU A 1242 17.62 43.47 -16.14
N GLN A 1243 18.04 42.41 -16.83
CA GLN A 1243 19.06 41.47 -16.36
C GLN A 1243 19.94 40.96 -17.52
N ASP A 1244 21.16 40.53 -17.19
CA ASP A 1244 22.04 39.87 -18.16
C ASP A 1244 21.57 38.42 -18.44
N MET A 1245 21.16 38.17 -19.68
CA MET A 1245 20.66 36.86 -20.14
C MET A 1245 21.69 35.74 -19.99
N GLY A 1246 22.98 36.02 -20.23
CA GLY A 1246 24.03 35.00 -20.12
C GLY A 1246 24.19 34.50 -18.69
N ALA A 1247 24.27 35.44 -17.74
CA ALA A 1247 24.32 35.13 -16.31
C ALA A 1247 23.07 34.40 -15.82
N MET A 1248 21.87 34.79 -16.29
CA MET A 1248 20.62 34.16 -15.85
C MET A 1248 20.47 32.72 -16.36
N ILE A 1249 20.80 32.46 -17.62
CA ILE A 1249 20.79 31.09 -18.20
C ILE A 1249 21.81 30.21 -17.48
N GLY A 1250 23.03 30.72 -17.26
CA GLY A 1250 24.07 30.01 -16.50
C GLY A 1250 23.62 29.67 -15.07
N GLY A 1251 22.98 30.62 -14.39
CA GLY A 1251 22.42 30.42 -13.05
C GLY A 1251 21.33 29.35 -13.00
N LEU A 1252 20.43 29.33 -13.99
CA LEU A 1252 19.37 28.32 -14.08
C LEU A 1252 19.93 26.90 -14.30
N ILE A 1253 20.91 26.75 -15.18
CA ILE A 1253 21.60 25.47 -15.43
C ILE A 1253 22.37 25.02 -14.18
N ALA A 1254 23.02 25.95 -13.47
CA ALA A 1254 23.69 25.63 -12.21
C ALA A 1254 22.69 25.12 -11.16
N CYS A 1255 21.51 25.74 -11.04
CA CYS A 1255 20.45 25.26 -10.15
C CYS A 1255 20.02 23.83 -10.50
N PHE A 1256 19.82 23.53 -11.79
CA PHE A 1256 19.47 22.18 -12.26
C PHE A 1256 20.49 21.12 -11.78
N VAL A 1257 21.79 21.37 -11.98
CA VAL A 1257 22.85 20.43 -11.58
C VAL A 1257 22.91 20.27 -10.06
N VAL A 1258 22.82 21.38 -9.30
CA VAL A 1258 22.90 21.37 -7.84
C VAL A 1258 21.70 20.65 -7.22
N TYR A 1259 20.48 20.92 -7.68
CA TYR A 1259 19.27 20.26 -7.19
C TYR A 1259 19.34 18.75 -7.41
N ARG A 1260 19.78 18.29 -8.60
CA ARG A 1260 19.90 16.86 -8.88
C ARG A 1260 21.01 16.19 -8.07
N ALA A 1261 22.14 16.87 -7.88
CA ALA A 1261 23.23 16.38 -7.04
C ALA A 1261 22.79 16.22 -5.57
N ILE A 1262 22.06 17.20 -5.03
CA ILE A 1262 21.49 17.13 -3.67
C ILE A 1262 20.48 15.99 -3.55
N ALA A 1263 19.62 15.81 -4.55
CA ALA A 1263 18.66 14.71 -4.58
C ALA A 1263 19.35 13.34 -4.50
N ILE A 1264 20.34 13.08 -5.35
CA ILE A 1264 21.11 11.81 -5.33
C ILE A 1264 21.90 11.66 -4.03
N PHE A 1265 22.50 12.74 -3.53
CA PHE A 1265 23.23 12.73 -2.26
C PHE A 1265 22.32 12.39 -1.07
N SER A 1266 21.07 12.86 -1.08
CA SER A 1266 20.11 12.56 -0.02
C SER A 1266 19.78 11.07 0.07
N ILE A 1267 19.64 10.39 -1.09
CA ILE A 1267 19.45 8.94 -1.15
C ILE A 1267 20.69 8.22 -0.60
N TYR A 1268 21.88 8.70 -0.95
CA TYR A 1268 23.14 8.14 -0.45
C TYR A 1268 23.26 8.27 1.07
N VAL A 1269 23.01 9.45 1.62
CA VAL A 1269 23.01 9.70 3.07
C VAL A 1269 22.00 8.79 3.75
N ARG A 1270 20.80 8.68 3.17
CA ARG A 1270 19.73 7.88 3.75
C ARG A 1270 20.14 6.43 3.91
N VAL A 1271 20.56 5.80 2.82
CA VAL A 1271 20.92 4.37 2.81
C VAL A 1271 22.19 4.06 3.62
N LYS A 1272 23.12 5.01 3.71
CA LYS A 1272 24.37 4.81 4.44
C LYS A 1272 24.20 4.96 5.96
N TRP A 1273 23.33 5.87 6.42
CA TRP A 1273 23.25 6.26 7.83
C TRP A 1273 21.96 5.87 8.55
N PHE A 1274 20.86 5.64 7.82
CA PHE A 1274 19.53 5.32 8.37
C PHE A 1274 19.02 3.99 7.82
#